data_AF-F4QNG4-F1
#
_entry.id   AF-F4QNG4-F1
#
_cell.length_a   1.000
_cell.length_b   1.000
_cell.length_c   1.000
_cell.angle_alpha   90.00
_cell.angle_beta   90.00
_cell.angle_gamma   90.00
#
_symmetry.space_group_name_H-M   'P 1'
#
loop_
_entity.id
_entity.type
_entity.pdbx_description
1 polymer ?
#
loop_
_entity_poly.entity_id
_entity_poly.type
_entity_poly.pdbx_seq_one_letter_code
_entity_poly.pdbx_strand_id
1 'polypeptide(L)'
;MVDTYTPGAEVIVNTTTLNDQYSSYKGENITATEDGGYVIVWFSDDDNNPNDLDGGKIYLQRFDANGAKVGTEQLVSTQVGHNTIPGVTALSGGGFAVTWTLIDGAGGQGNDVFVQRYDTAGVKVGAQITVNAGQPVTTDNDASSIVGLPGGGFIVGWDQSAGGATDPYDVYFQRFDANGSPVGAATRVNTTTTGQQDTTQISLLSGGGFVVTWTSFGQDGAGYGIYLQRFDANGVAQGTETAVNTTTVFDQANANVATLSGGDFIVSWTTWRADNTVDTLMQRFTSAGVKVGSETLVNTYTTLGQRNPDILAMNDGGYIIAWHSNGQDGSQWGSYFQRYDASGVKIGGETRINVTTPGNQIEPVMVVLEDGDIAVTWQSYGQDGSGNSMVSRVFYLDTLINDAAAANGNLTGGMGSDTINGLDGNDMIFGGEGPGRDDMFGGAGNDTITLWGGDGADGGTGDDIIRVTHLTGETVIGLTGGTGFDIMDASLADGGPGWIFVNFTSIEEYRGSAFNDYLDASTMTSAGLLFAGNAGNDTLKGGSLNDTLTGGIGNDSLEGGSGNDTVNGGDGNDTLLGGVGADTLTGGLGNDTYYVDNAADSVVEAHLEGTDTVISSVTYSLLGRAAENLTLTGAGHLNATGNGLNNTLTGNSGNNLIDGGAGNDSMTGGAGNDTYIVDSIGDTVTEGGGAGLDIVQSAVTFTLGADIEDLTLTGGGLANGTGNALNNRLIGNTAGNTLTGKAGNDTYVLQNSSDSAVEAAAEGTDTIETNLTRTLSANIENLILTGASAINGTGNELNNALTGNTAANVLTGGLGDDTYYIQNTSDNVVEQHLQGTDLVISSVTYSLLGRAAENLTLTGAAALNATGNGLNNALTGNAGANLLDGGAGVDILTGGLGNDTYYVDHISDNVVEAHLEGTDSVISSVTYTLLGRAAENLTLTGTANLNAIGNGLNNVLVGNTGNNLLDGAVGNDSMTGGLGNDTYTVDAAGDVVTEAVGEGTDEVQSTRTYVLGANLENLVLTGTGIANATGNALNNRLTGNITGNVLTGGLGNDVYVVQNTSDTTVELVGEGTDFVVSSVSYTLAANVENLTLTGTANLSGTGNDLANVLTGNSGNNILTGGLGDDIYYIQNAGDSVVEQHLQGTDTVVSTVTYSLFGRAIELLTLTGTADINATGNGLSNSLIGNSGVNILEAGAGNDNLRGNGGADVFLFLTGSGLDTVKDFTAAQNDSINVNAYMAGVANAGLVTQSGANVLISLSAGNVITVENATQADVLAHMVW
;
A
#
# COMPACT_ATOMS: atom_id res chain seq x y z
N MET A 1 40.27 -19.81 45.06
CA MET A 1 38.92 -19.64 44.52
C MET A 1 37.95 -19.63 45.69
N VAL A 2 36.73 -19.16 45.46
CA VAL A 2 35.73 -18.98 46.51
C VAL A 2 35.24 -20.37 46.89
N ASP A 3 35.40 -20.79 48.14
CA ASP A 3 34.80 -22.02 48.65
C ASP A 3 33.27 -21.85 48.60
N THR A 4 32.66 -22.24 47.48
CA THR A 4 31.22 -22.28 47.27
C THR A 4 30.68 -23.68 47.53
N TYR A 5 29.37 -23.78 47.59
CA TYR A 5 28.69 -25.03 47.86
C TYR A 5 27.66 -25.32 46.78
N THR A 6 27.74 -26.51 46.21
CA THR A 6 26.72 -27.07 45.32
C THR A 6 25.62 -27.74 46.16
N PRO A 7 24.36 -27.31 46.05
CA PRO A 7 23.34 -27.74 46.98
C PRO A 7 22.70 -29.07 46.53
N GLY A 8 22.75 -30.10 47.37
CA GLY A 8 22.20 -31.43 47.09
C GLY A 8 20.66 -31.49 47.04
N ALA A 9 20.08 -32.69 47.08
CA ALA A 9 18.62 -32.86 47.11
C ALA A 9 18.03 -32.61 48.52
N GLU A 10 16.77 -32.15 48.60
CA GLU A 10 16.02 -32.13 49.86
C GLU A 10 15.58 -33.55 50.25
N VAL A 11 15.78 -33.91 51.52
CA VAL A 11 15.42 -35.22 52.07
C VAL A 11 14.50 -35.02 53.27
N ILE A 12 13.30 -35.61 53.23
CA ILE A 12 12.38 -35.66 54.38
C ILE A 12 12.99 -36.57 55.45
N VAL A 13 13.24 -36.04 56.65
CA VAL A 13 13.93 -36.71 57.76
C VAL A 13 13.03 -37.74 58.42
N ASN A 14 11.83 -37.33 58.82
CA ASN A 14 10.86 -38.18 59.50
C ASN A 14 10.28 -39.24 58.56
N THR A 15 9.81 -40.34 59.15
CA THR A 15 9.10 -41.43 58.46
C THR A 15 7.60 -41.44 58.79
N THR A 16 7.21 -40.88 59.95
CA THR A 16 5.82 -40.71 60.35
C THR A 16 5.24 -39.42 59.78
N THR A 17 4.11 -39.51 59.07
CA THR A 17 3.45 -38.36 58.39
C THR A 17 2.05 -38.05 58.94
N LEU A 18 1.66 -38.68 60.06
CA LEU A 18 0.34 -38.49 60.66
C LEU A 18 0.31 -37.39 61.74
N ASN A 19 1.45 -37.13 62.36
CA ASN A 19 1.61 -36.16 63.45
C ASN A 19 2.49 -35.00 62.97
N ASP A 20 2.37 -33.84 63.60
CA ASP A 20 3.23 -32.71 63.31
C ASP A 20 4.62 -32.93 63.93
N GLN A 21 5.66 -32.61 63.16
CA GLN A 21 7.06 -32.77 63.51
C GLN A 21 7.70 -31.41 63.71
N TYR A 22 8.31 -31.22 64.87
CA TYR A 22 8.81 -29.93 65.30
C TYR A 22 10.30 -30.01 65.68
N SER A 23 11.05 -29.03 65.22
CA SER A 23 12.37 -28.74 65.76
C SER A 23 12.24 -28.00 67.10
N SER A 24 13.36 -27.85 67.80
CA SER A 24 13.42 -27.02 69.00
C SER A 24 13.75 -25.58 68.63
N TYR A 25 12.87 -24.62 68.94
CA TYR A 25 13.19 -23.19 68.80
C TYR A 25 14.27 -22.72 69.81
N LYS A 26 14.58 -23.55 70.82
CA LYS A 26 15.62 -23.28 71.82
C LYS A 26 16.87 -24.13 71.64
N GLY A 27 16.92 -25.19 70.83
CA GLY A 27 17.95 -26.25 70.97
C GLY A 27 18.63 -26.70 69.68
N GLU A 28 19.90 -27.12 69.80
CA GLU A 28 20.72 -27.74 68.76
C GLU A 28 20.14 -29.10 68.35
N ASN A 29 19.44 -29.21 67.23
CA ASN A 29 18.72 -30.44 66.85
C ASN A 29 19.43 -31.30 65.78
N ILE A 30 20.66 -30.95 65.41
CA ILE A 30 21.53 -31.69 64.48
C ILE A 30 22.97 -31.71 65.02
N THR A 31 23.69 -32.82 64.82
CA THR A 31 25.13 -32.89 65.10
C THR A 31 25.83 -33.88 64.15
N ALA A 32 27.09 -33.59 63.80
CA ALA A 32 27.92 -34.46 62.98
C ALA A 32 28.47 -35.60 63.85
N THR A 33 28.53 -36.80 63.28
CA THR A 33 29.04 -37.99 63.95
C THR A 33 30.46 -38.30 63.47
N GLU A 34 31.28 -38.88 64.34
CA GLU A 34 32.70 -39.20 64.03
C GLU A 34 32.88 -40.22 62.89
N ASP A 35 31.80 -40.82 62.36
CA ASP A 35 31.84 -41.70 61.18
C ASP A 35 31.57 -40.98 59.86
N GLY A 36 31.65 -39.64 59.84
CA GLY A 36 31.49 -38.79 58.65
C GLY A 36 30.04 -38.42 58.33
N GLY A 37 29.06 -39.03 59.01
CA GLY A 37 27.65 -38.72 58.86
C GLY A 37 27.13 -37.67 59.83
N TYR A 38 25.81 -37.60 59.99
CA TYR A 38 25.15 -36.72 60.96
C TYR A 38 23.88 -37.34 61.53
N VAL A 39 23.41 -36.81 62.66
CA VAL A 39 22.17 -37.22 63.32
C VAL A 39 21.28 -36.01 63.55
N ILE A 40 19.98 -36.18 63.30
CA ILE A 40 18.94 -35.18 63.54
C ILE A 40 17.98 -35.71 64.60
N VAL A 41 17.57 -34.84 65.53
CA VAL A 41 16.54 -35.09 66.54
C VAL A 41 15.39 -34.11 66.42
N TRP A 42 14.18 -34.54 66.77
CA TRP A 42 12.99 -33.71 66.73
C TRP A 42 11.94 -34.25 67.70
N PHE A 43 10.86 -33.50 67.92
CA PHE A 43 9.71 -34.04 68.65
C PHE A 43 8.48 -34.12 67.75
N SER A 44 7.67 -35.15 67.97
CA SER A 44 6.42 -35.38 67.27
C SER A 44 5.25 -35.18 68.23
N ASP A 45 4.25 -34.42 67.81
CA ASP A 45 3.06 -34.09 68.60
C ASP A 45 1.76 -34.23 67.80
N ASP A 46 0.65 -34.57 68.47
CA ASP A 46 -0.69 -34.66 67.86
C ASP A 46 -1.58 -33.53 68.43
N ASP A 47 -1.36 -32.32 67.94
CA ASP A 47 -2.05 -31.09 68.36
C ASP A 47 -3.59 -31.15 68.20
N ASN A 48 -4.12 -32.15 67.48
CA ASN A 48 -5.54 -32.30 67.18
C ASN A 48 -6.32 -33.19 68.16
N ASN A 49 -5.68 -33.75 69.19
CA ASN A 49 -6.32 -34.68 70.13
C ASN A 49 -6.41 -34.13 71.57
N PRO A 50 -7.58 -33.62 72.01
CA PRO A 50 -7.76 -33.08 73.36
C PRO A 50 -7.78 -34.14 74.49
N ASN A 51 -7.67 -35.43 74.17
CA ASN A 51 -7.50 -36.53 75.13
C ASN A 51 -6.09 -37.13 75.08
N ASP A 52 -5.15 -36.47 74.41
CA ASP A 52 -3.78 -36.97 74.33
C ASP A 52 -3.10 -36.92 75.70
N LEU A 53 -3.08 -38.09 76.36
CA LEU A 53 -2.35 -38.35 77.59
C LEU A 53 -0.90 -38.82 77.30
N ASP A 54 -0.51 -38.87 76.02
CA ASP A 54 0.73 -39.48 75.50
C ASP A 54 1.69 -38.44 74.90
N GLY A 55 1.41 -37.14 75.12
CA GLY A 55 1.92 -35.97 74.40
C GLY A 55 3.40 -35.96 74.04
N GLY A 56 3.80 -35.25 72.99
CA GLY A 56 5.20 -34.96 72.60
C GLY A 56 6.21 -36.12 72.77
N LYS A 57 6.67 -36.75 71.68
CA LYS A 57 7.71 -37.80 71.71
C LYS A 57 8.97 -37.39 70.98
N ILE A 58 10.14 -37.69 71.54
CA ILE A 58 11.42 -37.34 70.93
C ILE A 58 11.92 -38.47 70.03
N TYR A 59 12.28 -38.13 68.78
CA TYR A 59 12.79 -39.06 67.77
C TYR A 59 14.19 -38.67 67.29
N LEU A 60 14.88 -39.64 66.66
CA LEU A 60 16.19 -39.44 66.03
C LEU A 60 16.29 -40.21 64.69
N GLN A 61 17.05 -39.68 63.72
CA GLN A 61 17.44 -40.33 62.47
C GLN A 61 18.90 -40.01 62.13
N ARG A 62 19.64 -41.02 61.64
CA ARG A 62 21.04 -40.89 61.19
C ARG A 62 21.12 -40.79 59.66
N PHE A 63 22.17 -40.14 59.17
CA PHE A 63 22.47 -39.94 57.75
C PHE A 63 23.95 -40.19 57.48
N ASP A 64 24.28 -40.61 56.26
CA ASP A 64 25.67 -40.62 55.77
C ASP A 64 26.08 -39.21 55.28
N ALA A 65 27.33 -39.08 54.82
CA ALA A 65 27.89 -37.81 54.37
C ALA A 65 27.11 -37.20 53.20
N ASN A 66 26.52 -38.03 52.32
CA ASN A 66 25.77 -37.60 51.14
C ASN A 66 24.28 -37.32 51.44
N GLY A 67 23.89 -37.40 52.72
CA GLY A 67 22.51 -37.14 53.15
C GLY A 67 21.54 -38.30 52.91
N ALA A 68 22.02 -39.51 52.66
CA ALA A 68 21.18 -40.70 52.61
C ALA A 68 20.93 -41.25 54.03
N LYS A 69 19.70 -41.72 54.30
CA LYS A 69 19.32 -42.24 55.63
C LYS A 69 20.11 -43.51 55.99
N VAL A 70 20.73 -43.52 57.17
CA VAL A 70 21.43 -44.67 57.73
C VAL A 70 20.58 -45.29 58.84
N GLY A 71 20.12 -46.52 58.64
CA GLY A 71 19.25 -47.22 59.58
C GLY A 71 17.85 -46.60 59.67
N THR A 72 17.05 -47.06 60.65
CA THR A 72 15.67 -46.63 60.86
C THR A 72 15.56 -45.56 61.94
N GLU A 73 14.53 -44.71 61.83
CA GLU A 73 14.08 -43.78 62.86
C GLU A 73 13.93 -44.45 64.24
N GLN A 74 14.37 -43.79 65.31
CA GLN A 74 14.32 -44.33 66.68
C GLN A 74 13.63 -43.40 67.68
N LEU A 75 12.85 -43.98 68.61
CA LEU A 75 12.25 -43.28 69.75
C LEU A 75 13.26 -43.07 70.90
N VAL A 76 13.49 -41.82 71.29
CA VAL A 76 14.44 -41.41 72.34
C VAL A 76 13.78 -41.44 73.72
N SER A 77 12.70 -40.69 73.92
CA SER A 77 12.03 -40.52 75.22
C SER A 77 11.31 -41.80 75.65
N THR A 78 11.28 -42.07 76.96
CA THR A 78 10.54 -43.22 77.55
C THR A 78 9.58 -42.82 78.67
N GLN A 79 9.61 -41.55 79.04
CA GLN A 79 8.77 -40.89 80.04
C GLN A 79 7.34 -40.77 79.51
N VAL A 80 6.37 -40.90 80.42
CA VAL A 80 4.95 -40.66 80.13
C VAL A 80 4.67 -39.21 80.45
N GLY A 81 4.17 -38.44 79.48
CA GLY A 81 3.95 -36.99 79.57
C GLY A 81 4.44 -36.29 78.31
N HIS A 82 4.28 -34.98 78.21
CA HIS A 82 4.62 -34.20 77.01
C HIS A 82 6.13 -33.93 76.93
N ASN A 83 6.84 -34.63 76.03
CA ASN A 83 8.28 -34.45 75.83
C ASN A 83 8.53 -33.49 74.66
N THR A 84 9.27 -32.41 74.91
CA THR A 84 9.53 -31.35 73.94
C THR A 84 10.95 -30.77 74.10
N ILE A 85 11.30 -29.80 73.26
CA ILE A 85 12.57 -29.07 73.28
C ILE A 85 13.79 -30.03 73.22
N PRO A 86 13.89 -30.88 72.17
CA PRO A 86 15.04 -31.76 72.01
C PRO A 86 16.32 -30.97 71.70
N GLY A 87 17.45 -31.51 72.13
CA GLY A 87 18.78 -31.07 71.68
C GLY A 87 19.72 -32.27 71.56
N VAL A 88 20.77 -32.17 70.74
CA VAL A 88 21.74 -33.24 70.50
C VAL A 88 23.15 -32.67 70.39
N THR A 89 24.13 -33.38 70.93
CA THR A 89 25.54 -33.03 70.79
C THR A 89 26.40 -34.28 70.59
N ALA A 90 27.42 -34.18 69.75
CA ALA A 90 28.43 -35.23 69.60
C ALA A 90 29.28 -35.36 70.87
N LEU A 91 29.65 -36.59 71.24
CA LEU A 91 30.55 -36.84 72.37
C LEU A 91 31.95 -37.17 71.87
N SER A 92 32.96 -36.50 72.43
CA SER A 92 34.36 -36.78 72.12
C SER A 92 34.72 -38.23 72.51
N GLY A 93 35.19 -39.03 71.53
CA GLY A 93 35.47 -40.45 71.70
C GLY A 93 34.37 -41.38 71.14
N GLY A 94 33.45 -40.82 70.36
CA GLY A 94 32.40 -41.54 69.62
C GLY A 94 31.01 -41.42 70.24
N GLY A 95 29.99 -41.40 69.38
CA GLY A 95 28.57 -41.32 69.76
C GLY A 95 28.06 -39.90 70.01
N PHE A 96 26.89 -39.79 70.62
CA PHE A 96 26.19 -38.52 70.84
C PHE A 96 25.28 -38.59 72.08
N ALA A 97 24.83 -37.44 72.58
CA ALA A 97 23.87 -37.34 73.67
C ALA A 97 22.67 -36.48 73.25
N VAL A 98 21.46 -36.94 73.58
CA VAL A 98 20.20 -36.27 73.29
C VAL A 98 19.57 -35.79 74.60
N THR A 99 19.22 -34.51 74.69
CA THR A 99 18.49 -33.88 75.80
C THR A 99 17.05 -33.57 75.41
N TRP A 100 16.13 -33.51 76.37
CA TRP A 100 14.76 -33.00 76.19
C TRP A 100 14.11 -32.58 77.51
N THR A 101 13.01 -31.84 77.43
CA THR A 101 12.17 -31.44 78.57
C THR A 101 10.93 -32.33 78.64
N LEU A 102 10.57 -32.78 79.84
CA LEU A 102 9.26 -33.38 80.14
C LEU A 102 8.38 -32.35 80.85
N ILE A 103 7.22 -32.05 80.26
CA ILE A 103 6.21 -31.15 80.81
C ILE A 103 5.10 -31.98 81.48
N ASP A 104 5.04 -31.97 82.82
CA ASP A 104 4.10 -32.79 83.61
C ASP A 104 2.93 -31.96 84.19
N GLY A 105 1.80 -31.94 83.49
CA GLY A 105 0.59 -31.20 83.90
C GLY A 105 -0.30 -31.81 84.99
N ALA A 106 0.09 -32.89 85.69
CA ALA A 106 -0.81 -33.62 86.60
C ALA A 106 -0.17 -33.99 87.95
N GLY A 107 -0.25 -33.09 88.93
CA GLY A 107 0.06 -33.40 90.33
C GLY A 107 0.72 -32.29 91.15
N GLY A 108 1.05 -31.15 90.54
CA GLY A 108 1.79 -30.07 91.19
C GLY A 108 3.30 -30.31 91.29
N GLN A 109 3.86 -31.12 90.37
CA GLN A 109 5.30 -31.22 90.12
C GLN A 109 5.64 -30.36 88.89
N GLY A 110 6.78 -29.68 88.87
CA GLY A 110 7.21 -28.84 87.74
C GLY A 110 7.97 -29.63 86.66
N ASN A 111 8.33 -28.97 85.55
CA ASN A 111 9.04 -29.57 84.41
C ASN A 111 10.44 -30.12 84.78
N ASP A 112 10.83 -31.23 84.13
CA ASP A 112 12.12 -31.91 84.32
C ASP A 112 12.91 -32.03 83.01
N VAL A 113 14.24 -31.98 83.10
CA VAL A 113 15.15 -32.11 81.96
C VAL A 113 15.83 -33.48 81.97
N PHE A 114 15.83 -34.17 80.84
CA PHE A 114 16.42 -35.51 80.68
C PHE A 114 17.49 -35.57 79.61
N VAL A 115 18.44 -36.50 79.77
CA VAL A 115 19.44 -36.84 78.75
C VAL A 115 19.55 -38.36 78.54
N GLN A 116 19.69 -38.78 77.28
CA GLN A 116 20.05 -40.14 76.86
C GLN A 116 21.32 -40.10 75.99
N ARG A 117 22.28 -40.97 76.28
CA ARG A 117 23.51 -41.12 75.49
C ARG A 117 23.40 -42.25 74.47
N TYR A 118 24.18 -42.17 73.40
CA TYR A 118 24.25 -43.11 72.29
C TYR A 118 25.71 -43.37 71.89
N ASP A 119 26.00 -44.55 71.36
CA ASP A 119 27.28 -44.85 70.70
C ASP A 119 27.27 -44.43 69.22
N THR A 120 28.39 -44.61 68.51
CA THR A 120 28.54 -44.22 67.09
C THR A 120 27.57 -44.94 66.16
N ALA A 121 27.09 -46.14 66.53
CA ALA A 121 26.09 -46.86 65.74
C ALA A 121 24.65 -46.34 65.97
N GLY A 122 24.45 -45.46 66.96
CA GLY A 122 23.14 -44.98 67.38
C GLY A 122 22.44 -45.93 68.35
N VAL A 123 23.17 -46.68 69.18
CA VAL A 123 22.61 -47.54 70.23
C VAL A 123 22.66 -46.83 71.59
N LYS A 124 21.56 -46.87 72.38
CA LYS A 124 21.48 -46.23 73.71
C LYS A 124 22.58 -46.75 74.67
N VAL A 125 23.35 -45.84 75.26
CA VAL A 125 24.41 -46.10 76.24
C VAL A 125 23.99 -45.61 77.62
N GLY A 126 23.96 -46.50 78.61
CA GLY A 126 23.54 -46.17 79.98
C GLY A 126 22.04 -45.88 80.12
N ALA A 127 21.61 -45.62 81.35
CA ALA A 127 20.23 -45.22 81.66
C ALA A 127 20.00 -43.73 81.37
N GLN A 128 18.74 -43.34 81.17
CA GLN A 128 18.35 -41.93 81.07
C GLN A 128 18.69 -41.18 82.36
N ILE A 129 19.19 -39.95 82.21
CA ILE A 129 19.69 -39.10 83.29
C ILE A 129 18.71 -37.94 83.47
N THR A 130 18.24 -37.71 84.70
CA THR A 130 17.53 -36.47 85.05
C THR A 130 18.56 -35.40 85.39
N VAL A 131 18.58 -34.31 84.62
CA VAL A 131 19.63 -33.29 84.65
C VAL A 131 19.53 -32.40 85.90
N ASN A 132 18.33 -31.94 86.21
CA ASN A 132 17.98 -31.08 87.33
C ASN A 132 17.79 -31.87 88.65
N ALA A 133 18.37 -33.08 88.76
CA ALA A 133 18.25 -33.93 89.94
C ALA A 133 18.70 -33.20 91.21
N GLY A 134 17.78 -33.03 92.16
CA GLY A 134 18.04 -32.33 93.44
C GLY A 134 17.51 -30.90 93.51
N GLN A 135 16.94 -30.35 92.43
CA GLN A 135 16.11 -29.14 92.49
C GLN A 135 14.78 -29.43 93.19
N PRO A 136 14.10 -28.42 93.78
CA PRO A 136 12.78 -28.62 94.37
C PRO A 136 11.79 -29.11 93.32
N VAL A 137 11.03 -30.17 93.64
CA VAL A 137 10.05 -30.80 92.70
C VAL A 137 8.94 -29.87 92.19
N THR A 138 8.85 -28.64 92.71
CA THR A 138 7.87 -27.63 92.27
C THR A 138 8.39 -26.70 91.19
N THR A 139 9.69 -26.69 90.88
CA THR A 139 10.28 -25.79 89.88
C THR A 139 10.05 -26.30 88.47
N ASP A 140 9.75 -25.40 87.52
CA ASP A 140 9.73 -25.75 86.10
C ASP A 140 11.13 -25.59 85.52
N ASN A 141 11.67 -26.65 84.92
CA ASN A 141 12.98 -26.68 84.28
C ASN A 141 12.83 -27.01 82.79
N ASP A 142 13.18 -26.06 81.92
CA ASP A 142 13.12 -26.24 80.47
C ASP A 142 14.53 -26.30 79.89
N ALA A 143 14.88 -27.42 79.25
CA ALA A 143 16.16 -27.58 78.57
C ALA A 143 16.32 -26.48 77.50
N SER A 144 17.50 -25.87 77.41
CA SER A 144 17.78 -24.88 76.36
C SER A 144 19.07 -25.15 75.59
N SER A 145 20.03 -25.91 76.10
CA SER A 145 21.22 -26.28 75.31
C SER A 145 21.95 -27.50 75.88
N ILE A 146 22.68 -28.20 75.01
CA ILE A 146 23.57 -29.30 75.40
C ILE A 146 24.86 -29.22 74.58
N VAL A 147 26.03 -29.34 75.21
CA VAL A 147 27.31 -29.35 74.48
C VAL A 147 28.26 -30.43 75.01
N GLY A 148 28.87 -31.19 74.10
CA GLY A 148 29.80 -32.28 74.41
C GLY A 148 31.19 -31.77 74.77
N LEU A 149 31.80 -32.32 75.82
CA LEU A 149 33.11 -31.90 76.34
C LEU A 149 34.27 -32.69 75.70
N PRO A 150 35.49 -32.11 75.58
CA PRO A 150 36.70 -32.77 75.04
C PRO A 150 37.23 -34.01 75.81
N GLY A 151 36.44 -34.59 76.72
CA GLY A 151 36.73 -35.82 77.45
C GLY A 151 35.57 -36.80 77.48
N GLY A 152 34.57 -36.65 76.59
CA GLY A 152 33.40 -37.52 76.44
C GLY A 152 32.23 -37.21 77.38
N GLY A 153 32.37 -36.24 78.29
CA GLY A 153 31.27 -35.69 79.10
C GLY A 153 30.42 -34.66 78.34
N PHE A 154 29.50 -33.98 79.02
CA PHE A 154 28.65 -32.94 78.41
C PHE A 154 28.17 -31.91 79.44
N ILE A 155 27.72 -30.75 78.99
CA ILE A 155 27.08 -29.70 79.80
C ILE A 155 25.65 -29.53 79.30
N VAL A 156 24.69 -29.43 80.21
CA VAL A 156 23.29 -29.09 79.89
C VAL A 156 22.92 -27.77 80.55
N GLY A 157 22.37 -26.85 79.75
CA GLY A 157 21.78 -25.59 80.18
C GLY A 157 20.26 -25.67 80.20
N TRP A 158 19.63 -25.04 81.20
CA TRP A 158 18.17 -24.94 81.31
C TRP A 158 17.75 -23.64 81.98
N ASP A 159 16.52 -23.21 81.70
CA ASP A 159 15.82 -22.15 82.43
C ASP A 159 14.94 -22.73 83.53
N GLN A 160 14.97 -22.14 84.72
CA GLN A 160 14.32 -22.66 85.95
C GLN A 160 13.42 -21.61 86.62
N SER A 161 12.15 -21.97 86.88
CA SER A 161 11.18 -21.17 87.64
C SER A 161 11.23 -21.44 89.15
N ALA A 162 10.77 -20.51 90.00
CA ALA A 162 10.67 -20.71 91.46
C ALA A 162 9.46 -21.55 91.91
N GLY A 163 8.63 -22.02 90.96
CA GLY A 163 7.55 -22.99 91.19
C GLY A 163 6.12 -22.44 91.32
N GLY A 164 5.84 -21.25 90.76
CA GLY A 164 4.50 -20.75 90.49
C GLY A 164 4.40 -20.23 89.04
N ALA A 165 3.22 -20.36 88.41
CA ALA A 165 2.97 -19.99 87.01
C ALA A 165 3.19 -18.51 86.63
N THR A 166 3.61 -17.66 87.58
CA THR A 166 3.93 -16.23 87.39
C THR A 166 5.32 -15.86 87.89
N ASP A 167 6.13 -16.84 88.29
CA ASP A 167 7.47 -16.59 88.82
C ASP A 167 8.47 -16.40 87.67
N PRO A 168 9.39 -15.41 87.77
CA PRO A 168 10.42 -15.22 86.76
C PRO A 168 11.39 -16.40 86.72
N TYR A 169 11.84 -16.76 85.52
CA TYR A 169 12.87 -17.77 85.30
C TYR A 169 14.27 -17.21 85.58
N ASP A 170 15.14 -18.07 86.14
CA ASP A 170 16.59 -17.91 86.24
C ASP A 170 17.26 -18.96 85.32
N VAL A 171 18.50 -18.75 84.91
CA VAL A 171 19.21 -19.65 83.98
C VAL A 171 20.30 -20.45 84.69
N TYR A 172 20.39 -21.75 84.42
CA TYR A 172 21.28 -22.71 85.11
C TYR A 172 22.04 -23.60 84.12
N PHE A 173 23.14 -24.20 84.60
CA PHE A 173 23.77 -25.35 83.94
C PHE A 173 24.21 -26.42 84.94
N GLN A 174 24.37 -27.65 84.43
CA GLN A 174 24.98 -28.79 85.11
C GLN A 174 25.97 -29.47 84.17
N ARG A 175 27.12 -29.84 84.71
CA ARG A 175 28.15 -30.59 83.98
C ARG A 175 28.07 -32.06 84.31
N PHE A 176 28.35 -32.92 83.34
CA PHE A 176 28.38 -34.37 83.47
C PHE A 176 29.71 -34.92 82.94
N ASP A 177 30.23 -35.96 83.59
CA ASP A 177 31.39 -36.69 83.11
C ASP A 177 31.03 -37.64 81.96
N ALA A 178 32.03 -38.33 81.40
CA ALA A 178 31.85 -39.27 80.30
C ALA A 178 31.00 -40.51 80.63
N ASN A 179 30.65 -40.72 81.90
CA ASN A 179 29.72 -41.76 82.33
C ASN A 179 28.30 -41.22 82.52
N GLY A 180 28.09 -39.91 82.38
CA GLY A 180 26.82 -39.24 82.65
C GLY A 180 26.60 -38.96 84.14
N SER A 181 27.64 -38.95 84.97
CA SER A 181 27.54 -38.58 86.39
C SER A 181 27.72 -37.07 86.58
N PRO A 182 26.92 -36.39 87.41
CA PRO A 182 27.02 -34.94 87.60
C PRO A 182 28.33 -34.53 88.29
N VAL A 183 29.00 -33.51 87.76
CA VAL A 183 30.26 -32.95 88.24
C VAL A 183 30.01 -31.60 88.94
N GLY A 184 29.95 -31.64 90.28
CA GLY A 184 29.56 -30.49 91.10
C GLY A 184 28.05 -30.27 91.12
N ALA A 185 27.60 -29.22 91.81
CA ALA A 185 26.20 -28.85 91.87
C ALA A 185 25.77 -27.99 90.67
N ALA A 186 24.48 -28.01 90.37
CA ALA A 186 23.86 -27.11 89.40
C ALA A 186 24.21 -25.66 89.73
N THR A 187 24.65 -24.91 88.73
CA THR A 187 25.16 -23.54 88.90
C THR A 187 24.24 -22.57 88.19
N ARG A 188 23.75 -21.55 88.93
CA ARG A 188 23.01 -20.44 88.32
C ARG A 188 23.97 -19.55 87.54
N VAL A 189 23.65 -19.27 86.29
CA VAL A 189 24.44 -18.44 85.38
C VAL A 189 24.24 -16.97 85.70
N ASN A 190 22.99 -16.55 85.84
CA ASN A 190 22.64 -15.16 86.10
C ASN A 190 22.75 -14.77 87.58
N THR A 191 23.09 -13.51 87.77
CA THR A 191 23.19 -12.74 89.02
C THR A 191 22.02 -11.77 89.12
N THR A 192 21.48 -11.31 87.99
CA THR A 192 20.22 -10.56 87.91
C THR A 192 19.02 -11.50 87.99
N THR A 193 18.29 -11.46 89.10
CA THR A 193 17.14 -12.36 89.36
C THR A 193 15.78 -11.65 89.33
N THR A 194 15.73 -10.43 88.79
CA THR A 194 14.49 -9.65 88.64
C THR A 194 14.09 -9.64 87.17
N GLY A 195 12.86 -10.04 86.86
CA GLY A 195 12.41 -10.24 85.48
C GLY A 195 12.82 -11.61 84.92
N GLN A 196 12.24 -11.99 83.79
CA GLN A 196 12.47 -13.31 83.16
C GLN A 196 13.88 -13.41 82.58
N GLN A 197 14.56 -14.53 82.87
CA GLN A 197 15.83 -14.94 82.27
C GLN A 197 15.61 -16.27 81.57
N ASP A 198 15.84 -16.34 80.25
CA ASP A 198 15.43 -17.48 79.42
C ASP A 198 16.41 -17.69 78.25
N THR A 199 16.30 -18.82 77.54
CA THR A 199 16.96 -19.19 76.29
C THR A 199 18.48 -19.26 76.42
N THR A 200 18.99 -20.21 77.23
CA THR A 200 20.44 -20.38 77.37
C THR A 200 21.07 -21.11 76.19
N GLN A 201 22.11 -20.54 75.60
CA GLN A 201 22.99 -21.23 74.65
C GLN A 201 24.40 -21.35 75.22
N ILE A 202 25.04 -22.49 75.00
CA ILE A 202 26.36 -22.80 75.55
C ILE A 202 27.31 -23.15 74.41
N SER A 203 28.45 -22.46 74.33
CA SER A 203 29.53 -22.83 73.41
C SER A 203 30.84 -23.06 74.17
N LEU A 204 31.61 -24.06 73.74
CA LEU A 204 32.89 -24.40 74.36
C LEU A 204 34.01 -23.49 73.91
N LEU A 205 34.71 -22.90 74.88
CA LEU A 205 35.94 -22.18 74.67
C LEU A 205 37.14 -23.13 74.68
N SER A 206 38.22 -22.72 74.02
CA SER A 206 39.50 -23.43 74.04
C SER A 206 39.96 -23.76 75.47
N GLY A 207 40.46 -24.99 75.68
CA GLY A 207 40.88 -25.46 77.00
C GLY A 207 39.77 -25.97 77.93
N GLY A 208 38.55 -26.12 77.43
CA GLY A 208 37.42 -26.74 78.13
C GLY A 208 36.57 -25.78 78.97
N GLY A 209 36.86 -24.47 78.95
CA GLY A 209 35.94 -23.45 79.44
C GLY A 209 34.73 -23.30 78.50
N PHE A 210 33.76 -22.47 78.88
CA PHE A 210 32.56 -22.27 78.06
C PHE A 210 31.96 -20.87 78.28
N VAL A 211 31.20 -20.41 77.29
CA VAL A 211 30.41 -19.19 77.38
C VAL A 211 28.93 -19.56 77.36
N VAL A 212 28.15 -18.91 78.22
CA VAL A 212 26.70 -19.03 78.26
C VAL A 212 26.08 -17.69 77.88
N THR A 213 25.17 -17.70 76.91
CA THR A 213 24.35 -16.52 76.53
C THR A 213 22.90 -16.76 76.92
N TRP A 214 22.18 -15.71 77.32
CA TRP A 214 20.74 -15.80 77.63
C TRP A 214 20.03 -14.48 77.36
N THR A 215 18.70 -14.53 77.31
CA THR A 215 17.81 -13.37 77.17
C THR A 215 17.36 -12.91 78.56
N SER A 216 17.44 -11.61 78.85
CA SER A 216 17.15 -11.01 80.16
C SER A 216 16.14 -9.87 80.04
N PHE A 217 15.02 -9.96 80.77
CA PHE A 217 13.99 -8.92 80.80
C PHE A 217 14.30 -7.81 81.79
N GLY A 218 14.41 -6.57 81.30
CA GLY A 218 14.48 -5.34 82.09
C GLY A 218 15.86 -5.01 82.69
N GLN A 219 16.89 -5.82 82.44
CA GLN A 219 18.26 -5.57 82.95
C GLN A 219 18.95 -4.38 82.27
N ASP A 220 18.61 -4.08 81.02
CA ASP A 220 19.12 -2.93 80.25
C ASP A 220 18.23 -1.67 80.36
N GLY A 221 17.13 -1.76 81.11
CA GLY A 221 16.20 -0.65 81.36
C GLY A 221 14.97 -0.60 80.44
N ALA A 222 14.86 -1.44 79.41
CA ALA A 222 13.63 -1.60 78.62
C ALA A 222 13.59 -2.93 77.85
N GLY A 223 12.49 -3.69 77.98
CA GLY A 223 12.26 -4.89 77.20
C GLY A 223 13.24 -6.03 77.51
N TYR A 224 13.45 -6.90 76.52
CA TYR A 224 14.43 -8.01 76.57
C TYR A 224 15.78 -7.61 75.94
N GLY A 225 16.89 -7.95 76.61
CA GLY A 225 18.26 -7.82 76.10
C GLY A 225 19.05 -9.13 76.15
N ILE A 226 20.14 -9.23 75.39
CA ILE A 226 21.02 -10.42 75.34
C ILE A 226 22.24 -10.22 76.22
N TYR A 227 22.50 -11.19 77.10
CA TYR A 227 23.62 -11.17 78.04
C TYR A 227 24.47 -12.41 77.91
N LEU A 228 25.72 -12.30 78.35
CA LEU A 228 26.65 -13.42 78.41
C LEU A 228 27.42 -13.47 79.73
N GLN A 229 27.87 -14.67 80.08
CA GLN A 229 28.78 -14.96 81.17
C GLN A 229 29.72 -16.09 80.75
N ARG A 230 31.02 -15.90 81.00
CA ARG A 230 32.05 -16.92 80.73
C ARG A 230 32.31 -17.75 81.98
N PHE A 231 32.65 -19.01 81.79
CA PHE A 231 33.04 -19.95 82.83
C PHE A 231 34.34 -20.66 82.44
N ASP A 232 35.16 -20.97 83.44
CA ASP A 232 36.28 -21.89 83.22
C ASP A 232 35.80 -23.35 83.13
N ALA A 233 36.72 -24.28 82.83
CA ALA A 233 36.40 -25.70 82.72
C ALA A 233 35.82 -26.32 84.00
N ASN A 234 36.03 -25.67 85.15
CA ASN A 234 35.51 -26.08 86.45
C ASN A 234 34.11 -25.50 86.75
N GLY A 235 33.54 -24.71 85.83
CA GLY A 235 32.24 -24.06 86.00
C GLY A 235 32.30 -22.81 86.88
N VAL A 236 33.47 -22.18 87.03
CA VAL A 236 33.63 -20.95 87.82
C VAL A 236 33.55 -19.72 86.90
N ALA A 237 32.66 -18.78 87.22
CA ALA A 237 32.43 -17.56 86.45
C ALA A 237 33.71 -16.71 86.29
N GLN A 238 33.98 -16.26 85.06
CA GLN A 238 35.11 -15.42 84.67
C GLN A 238 34.62 -14.02 84.30
N GLY A 239 34.92 -13.03 85.14
CA GLY A 239 34.43 -11.66 84.96
C GLY A 239 32.97 -11.47 85.41
N THR A 240 32.38 -10.33 85.05
CA THR A 240 30.96 -10.02 85.30
C THR A 240 30.12 -10.30 84.06
N GLU A 241 28.81 -10.38 84.25
CA GLU A 241 27.86 -10.41 83.15
C GLU A 241 28.06 -9.23 82.21
N THR A 242 27.97 -9.50 80.91
CA THR A 242 28.22 -8.51 79.86
C THR A 242 27.04 -8.48 78.90
N ALA A 243 26.51 -7.28 78.63
CA ALA A 243 25.49 -7.09 77.61
C ALA A 243 26.07 -7.26 76.20
N VAL A 244 25.44 -8.13 75.41
CA VAL A 244 25.84 -8.44 74.03
C VAL A 244 25.35 -7.36 73.08
N ASN A 245 24.06 -7.02 73.15
CA ASN A 245 23.47 -5.91 72.41
C ASN A 245 23.89 -4.55 73.00
N THR A 246 23.83 -3.52 72.16
CA THR A 246 24.04 -2.10 72.45
C THR A 246 22.75 -1.32 72.27
N THR A 247 21.82 -1.83 71.45
CA THR A 247 20.46 -1.31 71.30
C THR A 247 19.58 -1.81 72.44
N THR A 248 19.01 -0.89 73.24
CA THR A 248 18.22 -1.22 74.44
C THR A 248 16.75 -0.76 74.36
N VAL A 249 16.27 -0.33 73.19
CA VAL A 249 14.93 0.29 73.03
C VAL A 249 13.88 -0.70 72.49
N PHE A 250 14.32 -1.81 71.90
CA PHE A 250 13.48 -2.87 71.35
C PHE A 250 13.94 -4.22 71.88
N ASP A 251 13.00 -5.17 71.95
CA ASP A 251 13.31 -6.52 72.42
C ASP A 251 14.37 -7.19 71.54
N GLN A 252 15.27 -7.90 72.21
CA GLN A 252 16.28 -8.76 71.63
C GLN A 252 16.03 -10.18 72.15
N ALA A 253 16.04 -11.18 71.27
CA ALA A 253 15.76 -12.57 71.66
C ALA A 253 16.49 -13.59 70.78
N ASN A 254 16.39 -14.87 71.15
CA ASN A 254 16.86 -16.02 70.37
C ASN A 254 18.35 -15.90 70.02
N ALA A 255 19.17 -15.69 71.04
CA ALA A 255 20.61 -15.58 70.85
C ALA A 255 21.26 -16.95 70.69
N ASN A 256 22.20 -17.07 69.75
CA ASN A 256 23.02 -18.26 69.53
C ASN A 256 24.52 -17.90 69.61
N VAL A 257 25.36 -18.84 70.02
CA VAL A 257 26.80 -18.62 70.23
C VAL A 257 27.64 -19.76 69.66
N ALA A 258 28.62 -19.41 68.82
CA ALA A 258 29.58 -20.37 68.29
C ALA A 258 31.02 -19.90 68.54
N THR A 259 31.86 -20.84 68.98
CA THR A 259 33.30 -20.62 69.17
C THR A 259 34.04 -21.04 67.91
N LEU A 260 34.86 -20.14 67.37
CA LEU A 260 35.67 -20.37 66.18
C LEU A 260 36.92 -21.19 66.52
N SER A 261 37.52 -21.84 65.51
CA SER A 261 38.73 -22.65 65.67
C SER A 261 39.93 -21.87 66.27
N GLY A 262 39.96 -20.55 66.11
CA GLY A 262 40.94 -19.64 66.74
C GLY A 262 40.70 -19.32 68.22
N GLY A 263 39.58 -19.75 68.81
CA GLY A 263 39.20 -19.57 70.22
C GLY A 263 38.34 -18.33 70.52
N ASP A 264 38.19 -17.40 69.58
CA ASP A 264 37.21 -16.31 69.62
C ASP A 264 35.78 -16.85 69.42
N PHE A 265 34.76 -16.10 69.79
CA PHE A 265 33.36 -16.55 69.66
C PHE A 265 32.44 -15.45 69.11
N ILE A 266 31.33 -15.87 68.54
CA ILE A 266 30.33 -14.99 67.91
C ILE A 266 29.02 -15.21 68.62
N VAL A 267 28.29 -14.13 68.89
CA VAL A 267 26.90 -14.18 69.34
C VAL A 267 26.02 -13.56 68.27
N SER A 268 25.01 -14.28 67.81
CA SER A 268 23.94 -13.79 66.92
C SER A 268 22.63 -13.72 67.70
N TRP A 269 21.70 -12.87 67.28
CA TRP A 269 20.37 -12.75 67.91
C TRP A 269 19.36 -12.08 66.97
N THR A 270 18.08 -12.19 67.34
CA THR A 270 16.96 -11.49 66.69
C THR A 270 16.71 -10.14 67.37
N THR A 271 16.66 -9.04 66.61
CA THR A 271 16.27 -7.70 67.11
C THR A 271 14.90 -7.31 66.59
N TRP A 272 14.08 -6.64 67.41
CA TRP A 272 12.84 -6.00 66.97
C TRP A 272 13.11 -4.58 66.49
N ARG A 273 12.28 -4.13 65.54
CA ARG A 273 12.28 -2.77 64.98
C ARG A 273 11.03 -1.99 65.38
N ALA A 274 11.06 -0.68 65.14
CA ALA A 274 9.94 0.23 65.42
C ALA A 274 8.64 -0.10 64.68
N ASP A 275 8.72 -0.81 63.56
CA ASP A 275 7.58 -1.24 62.72
C ASP A 275 7.06 -2.64 63.06
N ASN A 276 7.52 -3.23 64.17
CA ASN A 276 7.26 -4.61 64.61
C ASN A 276 7.80 -5.71 63.67
N THR A 277 8.64 -5.37 62.70
CA THR A 277 9.49 -6.35 62.00
C THR A 277 10.76 -6.63 62.81
N VAL A 278 11.59 -7.55 62.32
CA VAL A 278 12.76 -8.07 63.04
C VAL A 278 13.91 -8.38 62.08
N ASP A 279 15.15 -8.34 62.57
CA ASP A 279 16.34 -8.77 61.84
C ASP A 279 17.21 -9.71 62.65
N THR A 280 18.18 -10.31 61.96
CA THR A 280 19.31 -11.02 62.56
C THR A 280 20.55 -10.13 62.65
N LEU A 281 21.09 -9.95 63.85
CA LEU A 281 22.38 -9.29 64.09
C LEU A 281 23.40 -10.27 64.64
N MET A 282 24.68 -9.88 64.57
CA MET A 282 25.78 -10.54 65.26
C MET A 282 26.74 -9.56 65.93
N GLN A 283 27.47 -10.05 66.93
CA GLN A 283 28.60 -9.39 67.57
C GLN A 283 29.71 -10.42 67.81
N ARG A 284 30.92 -10.09 67.36
CA ARG A 284 32.11 -10.91 67.60
C ARG A 284 32.75 -10.57 68.94
N PHE A 285 33.33 -11.56 69.58
CA PHE A 285 34.06 -11.43 70.84
C PHE A 285 35.40 -12.15 70.76
N THR A 286 36.41 -11.55 71.38
CA THR A 286 37.65 -12.28 71.67
C THR A 286 37.36 -13.44 72.62
N SER A 287 38.23 -14.44 72.66
CA SER A 287 38.19 -15.53 73.65
C SER A 287 38.08 -15.05 75.11
N ALA A 288 38.50 -13.81 75.40
CA ALA A 288 38.40 -13.15 76.69
C ALA A 288 37.04 -12.45 76.97
N GLY A 289 36.10 -12.47 76.03
CA GLY A 289 34.78 -11.81 76.16
C GLY A 289 34.77 -10.32 75.84
N VAL A 290 35.79 -9.80 75.14
CA VAL A 290 35.82 -8.39 74.69
C VAL A 290 35.21 -8.27 73.30
N LYS A 291 34.27 -7.33 73.09
CA LYS A 291 33.65 -7.04 71.78
C LYS A 291 34.70 -6.67 70.72
N VAL A 292 34.60 -7.28 69.54
CA VAL A 292 35.42 -7.01 68.36
C VAL A 292 34.55 -6.36 67.29
N GLY A 293 34.86 -5.12 66.91
CA GLY A 293 34.06 -4.35 65.96
C GLY A 293 32.70 -3.90 66.53
N SER A 294 31.84 -3.36 65.66
CA SER A 294 30.44 -3.03 65.97
C SER A 294 29.52 -4.20 65.67
N GLU A 295 28.28 -4.10 66.15
CA GLU A 295 27.20 -5.00 65.74
C GLU A 295 27.03 -4.97 64.23
N THR A 296 26.79 -6.14 63.63
CA THR A 296 26.70 -6.32 62.19
C THR A 296 25.36 -6.95 61.84
N LEU A 297 24.65 -6.35 60.87
CA LEU A 297 23.43 -6.92 60.29
C LEU A 297 23.80 -8.11 59.40
N VAL A 298 23.19 -9.27 59.66
CA VAL A 298 23.48 -10.51 58.93
C VAL A 298 22.68 -10.56 57.64
N ASN A 299 21.36 -10.37 57.72
CA ASN A 299 20.46 -10.40 56.58
C ASN A 299 20.55 -9.14 55.72
N THR A 300 20.42 -9.29 54.41
CA THR A 300 20.32 -8.22 53.42
C THR A 300 18.87 -7.94 53.03
N TYR A 301 18.00 -8.95 53.07
CA TYR A 301 16.57 -8.77 52.93
C TYR A 301 15.97 -8.25 54.25
N THR A 302 15.33 -7.08 54.22
CA THR A 302 14.81 -6.40 55.42
C THR A 302 13.36 -5.92 55.26
N THR A 303 12.63 -6.41 54.25
CA THR A 303 11.28 -5.92 53.90
C THR A 303 10.20 -6.45 54.84
N LEU A 304 10.34 -7.70 55.27
CA LEU A 304 9.53 -8.35 56.32
C LEU A 304 10.48 -8.86 57.41
N GLY A 305 10.06 -9.78 58.27
CA GLY A 305 10.88 -10.24 59.39
C GLY A 305 11.92 -11.32 59.07
N GLN A 306 13.07 -11.30 59.75
CA GLN A 306 14.11 -12.32 59.74
C GLN A 306 14.41 -12.75 61.17
N ARG A 307 14.33 -14.05 61.48
CA ARG A 307 14.32 -14.56 62.87
C ARG A 307 15.17 -15.83 63.03
N ASN A 308 15.48 -16.09 64.31
CA ASN A 308 16.06 -17.31 64.86
C ASN A 308 17.35 -17.73 64.16
N PRO A 309 18.45 -17.00 64.43
CA PRO A 309 19.71 -17.30 63.81
C PRO A 309 20.41 -18.50 64.45
N ASP A 310 21.01 -19.34 63.61
CA ASP A 310 21.96 -20.38 63.99
C ASP A 310 23.37 -20.03 63.49
N ILE A 311 24.41 -20.41 64.23
CA ILE A 311 25.81 -20.13 63.85
C ILE A 311 26.62 -21.42 63.80
N LEU A 312 27.26 -21.68 62.66
CA LEU A 312 28.17 -22.79 62.46
C LEU A 312 29.60 -22.29 62.27
N ALA A 313 30.53 -22.74 63.11
CA ALA A 313 31.96 -22.54 62.88
C ALA A 313 32.49 -23.58 61.87
N MET A 314 33.28 -23.12 60.89
CA MET A 314 33.78 -23.96 59.79
C MET A 314 35.21 -24.45 60.05
N ASN A 315 35.59 -25.56 59.42
CA ASN A 315 36.93 -26.17 59.55
C ASN A 315 38.07 -25.28 59.05
N ASP A 316 37.77 -24.38 58.10
CA ASP A 316 38.70 -23.38 57.56
C ASP A 316 38.93 -22.16 58.49
N GLY A 317 38.20 -22.08 59.62
CA GLY A 317 38.21 -20.97 60.56
C GLY A 317 37.24 -19.83 60.26
N GLY A 318 36.48 -19.90 59.17
CA GLY A 318 35.32 -19.07 58.89
C GLY A 318 34.08 -19.52 59.68
N TYR A 319 32.93 -18.95 59.34
CA TYR A 319 31.64 -19.30 59.96
C TYR A 319 30.45 -19.01 59.04
N ILE A 320 29.33 -19.66 59.31
CA ILE A 320 28.06 -19.48 58.60
C ILE A 320 27.00 -19.07 59.61
N ILE A 321 26.14 -18.13 59.24
CA ILE A 321 24.94 -17.80 60.01
C ILE A 321 23.72 -18.15 59.17
N ALA A 322 22.84 -19.00 59.66
CA ALA A 322 21.54 -19.29 59.06
C ALA A 322 20.42 -18.58 59.80
N TRP A 323 19.31 -18.29 59.11
CA TRP A 323 18.09 -17.72 59.68
C TRP A 323 16.91 -18.03 58.76
N HIS A 324 15.68 -17.88 59.25
CA HIS A 324 14.50 -17.91 58.39
C HIS A 324 13.98 -16.50 58.09
N SER A 325 13.55 -16.26 56.86
CA SER A 325 13.26 -14.96 56.25
C SER A 325 11.86 -14.95 55.65
N ASN A 326 11.03 -14.00 56.06
CA ASN A 326 9.65 -13.87 55.57
C ASN A 326 9.62 -13.20 54.19
N GLY A 327 9.00 -13.84 53.20
CA GLY A 327 8.73 -13.28 51.87
C GLY A 327 9.92 -13.26 50.90
N GLN A 328 11.13 -13.68 51.32
CA GLN A 328 12.33 -13.63 50.48
C GLN A 328 12.32 -14.70 49.37
N ASP A 329 11.63 -15.82 49.58
CA ASP A 329 11.50 -16.92 48.60
C ASP A 329 10.22 -16.84 47.76
N GLY A 330 9.44 -15.76 47.91
CA GLY A 330 8.14 -15.58 47.26
C GLY A 330 6.96 -16.23 48.00
N SER A 331 7.19 -16.82 49.16
CA SER A 331 6.19 -17.48 50.01
C SER A 331 6.15 -16.86 51.42
N GLN A 332 5.75 -17.63 52.43
CA GLN A 332 5.76 -17.21 53.83
C GLN A 332 7.21 -17.17 54.36
N TRP A 333 7.68 -18.17 55.10
CA TRP A 333 9.05 -18.17 55.62
C TRP A 333 9.93 -19.11 54.79
N GLY A 334 11.08 -18.61 54.32
CA GLY A 334 12.15 -19.38 53.67
C GLY A 334 13.39 -19.44 54.55
N SER A 335 14.22 -20.47 54.43
CA SER A 335 15.47 -20.61 55.21
C SER A 335 16.69 -20.24 54.37
N TYR A 336 17.59 -19.44 54.95
CA TYR A 336 18.77 -18.88 54.27
C TYR A 336 20.00 -18.96 55.16
N PHE A 337 21.19 -18.95 54.54
CA PHE A 337 22.44 -18.73 55.26
C PHE A 337 23.40 -17.78 54.54
N GLN A 338 24.34 -17.23 55.28
CA GLN A 338 25.45 -16.42 54.77
C GLN A 338 26.78 -16.93 55.35
N ARG A 339 27.74 -17.23 54.46
CA ARG A 339 29.11 -17.57 54.85
C ARG A 339 29.96 -16.31 55.09
N TYR A 340 30.87 -16.41 56.05
CA TYR A 340 31.85 -15.41 56.41
C TYR A 340 33.24 -16.04 56.49
N ASP A 341 34.26 -15.27 56.11
CA ASP A 341 35.65 -15.64 56.37
C ASP A 341 36.00 -15.48 57.87
N ALA A 342 37.18 -15.95 58.27
CA ALA A 342 37.67 -15.83 59.66
C ALA A 342 37.76 -14.38 60.18
N SER A 343 37.78 -13.39 59.27
CA SER A 343 37.82 -11.96 59.60
C SER A 343 36.43 -11.33 59.73
N GLY A 344 35.38 -12.06 59.41
CA GLY A 344 33.98 -11.63 59.47
C GLY A 344 33.50 -10.89 58.21
N VAL A 345 34.17 -11.08 57.07
CA VAL A 345 33.74 -10.58 55.76
C VAL A 345 32.86 -11.63 55.09
N LYS A 346 31.73 -11.21 54.50
CA LYS A 346 30.81 -12.09 53.76
C LYS A 346 31.52 -12.74 52.57
N ILE A 347 31.43 -14.06 52.45
CA ILE A 347 31.84 -14.85 51.29
C ILE A 347 30.57 -15.19 50.50
N GLY A 348 30.50 -14.76 49.24
CA GLY A 348 29.33 -14.97 48.39
C GLY A 348 28.09 -14.20 48.84
N GLY A 349 26.96 -14.49 48.19
CA GLY A 349 25.64 -13.97 48.58
C GLY A 349 24.96 -14.84 49.64
N GLU A 350 23.69 -14.55 49.90
CA GLU A 350 22.85 -15.40 50.75
C GLU A 350 22.41 -16.63 49.98
N THR A 351 22.65 -17.81 50.54
CA THR A 351 22.26 -19.08 49.95
C THR A 351 20.92 -19.51 50.54
N ARG A 352 19.94 -19.81 49.68
CA ARG A 352 18.67 -20.38 50.13
C ARG A 352 18.86 -21.87 50.44
N ILE A 353 18.43 -22.28 51.62
CA ILE A 353 18.54 -23.66 52.11
C ILE A 353 17.51 -24.54 51.38
N ASN A 354 16.26 -24.10 51.38
CA ASN A 354 15.13 -24.81 50.80
C ASN A 354 15.01 -24.63 49.27
N VAL A 355 14.65 -25.69 48.57
CA VAL A 355 14.05 -25.70 47.22
C VAL A 355 12.54 -25.55 47.33
N THR A 356 11.92 -26.25 48.28
CA THR A 356 10.47 -26.18 48.51
C THR A 356 10.09 -24.81 49.08
N THR A 357 9.34 -24.02 48.32
CA THR A 357 8.92 -22.67 48.74
C THR A 357 7.50 -22.60 49.30
N PRO A 358 6.51 -23.45 48.94
CA PRO A 358 5.19 -23.37 49.56
C PRO A 358 5.24 -23.61 51.08
N GLY A 359 4.50 -22.80 51.84
CA GLY A 359 4.42 -22.93 53.30
C GLY A 359 5.57 -22.26 54.05
N ASN A 360 5.79 -22.70 55.29
CA ASN A 360 6.83 -22.19 56.18
C ASN A 360 8.03 -23.14 56.18
N GLN A 361 9.23 -22.59 56.02
CA GLN A 361 10.54 -23.24 56.07
C GLN A 361 11.35 -22.53 57.17
N ILE A 362 11.22 -23.00 58.40
CA ILE A 362 11.63 -22.28 59.61
C ILE A 362 12.64 -23.08 60.44
N GLU A 363 13.32 -22.37 61.35
CA GLU A 363 14.28 -22.94 62.30
C GLU A 363 15.44 -23.74 61.65
N PRO A 364 16.23 -23.14 60.74
CA PRO A 364 17.37 -23.82 60.16
C PRO A 364 18.50 -23.99 61.19
N VAL A 365 19.02 -25.21 61.32
CA VAL A 365 20.17 -25.55 62.16
C VAL A 365 21.17 -26.35 61.34
N MET A 366 22.46 -26.06 61.52
CA MET A 366 23.53 -26.55 60.64
C MET A 366 24.62 -27.32 61.38
N VAL A 367 25.28 -28.22 60.66
CA VAL A 367 26.55 -28.82 61.08
C VAL A 367 27.51 -29.01 59.90
N VAL A 368 28.81 -28.92 60.18
CA VAL A 368 29.88 -29.19 59.20
C VAL A 368 30.33 -30.65 59.30
N LEU A 369 30.48 -31.30 58.15
CA LEU A 369 30.95 -32.68 58.00
C LEU A 369 32.48 -32.75 57.86
N GLU A 370 33.06 -33.94 57.83
CA GLU A 370 34.52 -34.15 57.84
C GLU A 370 35.22 -33.65 56.56
N ASP A 371 34.57 -33.82 55.42
CA ASP A 371 35.00 -33.36 54.09
C ASP A 371 34.82 -31.84 53.87
N GLY A 372 34.15 -31.16 54.79
CA GLY A 372 33.83 -29.73 54.69
C GLY A 372 32.45 -29.44 54.12
N ASP A 373 31.67 -30.47 53.79
CA ASP A 373 30.26 -30.34 53.42
C ASP A 373 29.42 -29.88 54.60
N ILE A 374 28.24 -29.33 54.32
CA ILE A 374 27.34 -28.81 55.35
C ILE A 374 26.01 -29.54 55.28
N ALA A 375 25.63 -30.17 56.38
CA ALA A 375 24.29 -30.70 56.57
C ALA A 375 23.43 -29.65 57.30
N VAL A 376 22.27 -29.33 56.73
CA VAL A 376 21.31 -28.39 57.31
C VAL A 376 19.99 -29.10 57.52
N THR A 377 19.33 -28.86 58.65
CA THR A 377 17.95 -29.28 58.90
C THR A 377 17.06 -28.11 59.24
N TRP A 378 15.79 -28.18 58.85
CA TRP A 378 14.77 -27.18 59.15
C TRP A 378 13.39 -27.84 59.22
N GLN A 379 12.42 -27.10 59.73
CA GLN A 379 11.02 -27.50 59.74
C GLN A 379 10.31 -26.97 58.49
N SER A 380 9.63 -27.86 57.76
CA SER A 380 8.91 -27.56 56.51
C SER A 380 7.42 -27.85 56.65
N TYR A 381 6.55 -26.91 56.25
CA TYR A 381 5.10 -27.09 56.29
C TYR A 381 4.56 -27.73 55.00
N GLY A 382 3.89 -28.88 55.15
CA GLY A 382 3.13 -29.56 54.08
C GLY A 382 3.94 -30.42 53.11
N GLN A 383 5.26 -30.56 53.30
CA GLN A 383 6.15 -31.24 52.35
C GLN A 383 6.05 -32.77 52.39
N ASP A 384 5.75 -33.38 53.54
CA ASP A 384 5.55 -34.83 53.68
C ASP A 384 4.05 -35.24 53.67
N GLY A 385 3.16 -34.29 53.43
CA GLY A 385 1.70 -34.46 53.48
C GLY A 385 1.07 -34.34 54.87
N SER A 386 1.85 -34.16 55.94
CA SER A 386 1.40 -33.75 57.28
C SER A 386 1.32 -32.21 57.40
N GLY A 387 1.09 -31.66 58.60
CA GLY A 387 1.26 -30.22 58.85
C GLY A 387 2.74 -29.84 58.82
N ASN A 388 3.49 -30.11 59.89
CA ASN A 388 4.94 -29.83 59.97
C ASN A 388 5.79 -31.09 59.78
N SER A 389 6.85 -30.98 58.99
CA SER A 389 7.81 -32.05 58.69
C SER A 389 9.24 -31.61 58.97
N MET A 390 10.13 -32.55 59.26
CA MET A 390 11.56 -32.29 59.37
C MET A 390 12.23 -32.59 58.04
N VAL A 391 13.01 -31.65 57.51
CA VAL A 391 13.71 -31.79 56.22
C VAL A 391 15.20 -31.51 56.43
N SER A 392 16.03 -32.19 55.64
CA SER A 392 17.48 -31.98 55.62
C SER A 392 18.01 -31.84 54.19
N ARG A 393 19.15 -31.18 54.06
CA ARG A 393 19.87 -31.04 52.79
C ARG A 393 21.37 -30.94 53.06
N VAL A 394 22.16 -31.61 52.22
CA VAL A 394 23.62 -31.47 52.21
C VAL A 394 24.04 -30.46 51.15
N PHE A 395 25.02 -29.65 51.47
CA PHE A 395 25.68 -28.69 50.60
C PHE A 395 27.12 -29.18 50.38
N TYR A 396 27.44 -29.58 49.14
CA TYR A 396 28.70 -30.18 48.72
C TYR A 396 29.75 -29.12 48.38
N LEU A 397 30.98 -29.27 48.87
CA LEU A 397 32.07 -28.33 48.63
C LEU A 397 32.60 -28.43 47.19
N ASP A 398 32.74 -27.28 46.53
CA ASP A 398 33.34 -27.16 45.19
C ASP A 398 34.88 -27.15 45.27
N THR A 399 35.61 -27.97 44.48
CA THR A 399 37.08 -28.14 44.59
C THR A 399 37.90 -27.83 43.32
N LEU A 400 39.22 -27.65 43.48
CA LEU A 400 40.19 -27.48 42.40
C LEU A 400 41.27 -28.55 42.49
N ILE A 401 41.39 -29.37 41.46
CA ILE A 401 42.35 -30.49 41.34
C ILE A 401 43.34 -30.18 40.22
N ASN A 402 44.64 -30.26 40.52
CA ASN A 402 45.70 -30.08 39.52
C ASN A 402 46.67 -31.25 39.60
N ASP A 403 47.05 -31.82 38.46
CA ASP A 403 48.08 -32.84 38.42
C ASP A 403 49.49 -32.27 38.69
N ALA A 404 50.42 -33.18 38.99
CA ALA A 404 51.84 -32.91 39.00
C ALA A 404 52.41 -32.92 37.57
N ALA A 405 52.99 -31.81 37.14
CA ALA A 405 53.53 -31.65 35.78
C ALA A 405 54.37 -32.85 35.26
N ALA A 406 54.05 -33.30 34.04
CA ALA A 406 54.71 -34.34 33.23
C ALA A 406 54.55 -35.78 33.72
N ALA A 407 53.39 -36.13 34.27
CA ALA A 407 53.04 -37.48 34.72
C ALA A 407 51.69 -37.90 34.11
N ASN A 408 51.47 -39.21 33.97
CA ASN A 408 50.13 -39.70 33.65
C ASN A 408 49.30 -39.73 34.94
N GLY A 409 48.34 -38.83 35.02
CA GLY A 409 47.41 -38.65 36.12
C GLY A 409 46.20 -39.59 36.07
N ASN A 410 45.66 -39.89 37.25
CA ASN A 410 44.30 -40.41 37.40
C ASN A 410 43.58 -39.48 38.37
N LEU A 411 42.87 -38.51 37.82
CA LEU A 411 42.28 -37.40 38.57
C LEU A 411 40.78 -37.63 38.74
N THR A 412 40.28 -37.40 39.95
CA THR A 412 38.87 -37.60 40.28
C THR A 412 38.37 -36.50 41.21
N GLY A 413 37.31 -35.80 40.81
CA GLY A 413 36.58 -34.85 41.66
C GLY A 413 35.65 -35.52 42.67
N GLY A 414 35.07 -34.71 43.54
CA GLY A 414 34.06 -35.04 44.51
C GLY A 414 32.64 -34.95 43.94
N MET A 415 31.68 -34.54 44.78
CA MET A 415 30.28 -34.36 44.36
C MET A 415 29.90 -32.89 44.09
N GLY A 416 30.77 -31.96 44.48
CA GLY A 416 30.63 -30.53 44.19
C GLY A 416 31.04 -30.21 42.77
N SER A 417 30.91 -28.94 42.38
CA SER A 417 31.39 -28.48 41.08
C SER A 417 32.91 -28.34 41.11
N ASP A 418 33.62 -29.23 40.42
CA ASP A 418 35.07 -29.30 40.45
C ASP A 418 35.73 -28.73 39.20
N THR A 419 36.96 -28.25 39.35
CA THR A 419 37.85 -27.93 38.22
C THR A 419 39.04 -28.87 38.25
N ILE A 420 39.26 -29.66 37.19
CA ILE A 420 40.30 -30.70 37.14
C ILE A 420 41.26 -30.44 35.98
N ASN A 421 42.55 -30.25 36.27
CA ASN A 421 43.59 -29.97 35.27
C ASN A 421 44.64 -31.10 35.20
N GLY A 422 44.71 -31.82 34.07
CA GLY A 422 45.68 -32.89 33.74
C GLY A 422 47.11 -32.40 33.45
N LEU A 423 47.24 -31.24 32.79
CA LEU A 423 48.52 -30.62 32.42
C LEU A 423 49.30 -31.41 31.35
N ASP A 424 50.47 -31.98 31.64
CA ASP A 424 51.28 -32.71 30.66
C ASP A 424 51.23 -34.19 31.03
N GLY A 425 50.83 -35.08 30.12
CA GLY A 425 50.62 -36.49 30.45
C GLY A 425 49.63 -37.16 29.50
N ASN A 426 49.47 -38.48 29.63
CA ASN A 426 48.28 -39.14 29.10
C ASN A 426 47.40 -39.48 30.31
N ASP A 427 46.41 -38.66 30.54
CA ASP A 427 45.66 -38.57 31.78
C ASP A 427 44.30 -39.24 31.67
N MET A 428 43.87 -39.83 32.77
CA MET A 428 42.49 -40.26 32.96
C MET A 428 41.83 -39.29 33.92
N ILE A 429 40.81 -38.60 33.43
CA ILE A 429 40.12 -37.55 34.20
C ILE A 429 38.66 -37.94 34.36
N PHE A 430 38.15 -37.85 35.59
CA PHE A 430 36.75 -38.10 35.93
C PHE A 430 36.23 -37.00 36.86
N GLY A 431 35.13 -36.35 36.49
CA GLY A 431 34.52 -35.27 37.28
C GLY A 431 34.04 -35.76 38.65
N GLY A 432 33.34 -36.89 38.66
CA GLY A 432 32.72 -37.45 39.86
C GLY A 432 31.33 -37.97 39.52
N GLU A 433 30.64 -38.58 40.48
CA GLU A 433 29.24 -39.04 40.30
C GLU A 433 28.24 -38.07 40.98
N GLY A 434 28.57 -36.78 41.01
CA GLY A 434 27.87 -35.76 41.79
C GLY A 434 26.95 -34.84 40.98
N PRO A 435 26.06 -34.09 41.66
CA PRO A 435 25.27 -33.02 41.03
C PRO A 435 26.10 -31.80 40.64
N GLY A 436 27.38 -31.75 41.02
CA GLY A 436 28.34 -30.77 40.53
C GLY A 436 28.45 -30.79 39.01
N ARG A 437 28.67 -29.61 38.44
CA ARG A 437 29.23 -29.51 37.08
C ARG A 437 30.73 -29.40 37.18
N ASP A 438 31.42 -30.33 36.55
CA ASP A 438 32.87 -30.38 36.56
C ASP A 438 33.46 -29.80 35.26
N ASP A 439 34.50 -28.99 35.38
CA ASP A 439 35.29 -28.48 34.27
C ASP A 439 36.61 -29.25 34.20
N MET A 440 36.76 -30.13 33.20
CA MET A 440 37.91 -31.02 33.04
C MET A 440 38.82 -30.59 31.88
N PHE A 441 40.13 -30.54 32.10
CA PHE A 441 41.13 -30.16 31.10
C PHE A 441 42.21 -31.25 31.02
N GLY A 442 42.35 -31.92 29.88
CA GLY A 442 43.37 -32.94 29.59
C GLY A 442 44.76 -32.32 29.58
N GLY A 443 45.01 -31.43 28.62
CA GLY A 443 46.26 -30.68 28.54
C GLY A 443 47.12 -31.17 27.39
N ALA A 444 48.31 -31.73 27.62
CA ALA A 444 49.22 -32.16 26.57
C ALA A 444 49.52 -33.66 26.67
N GLY A 445 49.07 -34.41 25.68
CA GLY A 445 49.23 -35.85 25.51
C GLY A 445 47.92 -36.45 25.02
N ASN A 446 47.80 -37.77 25.05
CA ASN A 446 46.57 -38.44 24.59
C ASN A 446 45.75 -38.81 25.82
N ASP A 447 44.75 -37.98 26.11
CA ASP A 447 43.98 -38.01 27.32
C ASP A 447 42.66 -38.77 27.13
N THR A 448 42.13 -39.27 28.24
CA THR A 448 40.80 -39.86 28.30
C THR A 448 40.00 -39.17 29.39
N ILE A 449 39.05 -38.34 28.97
CA ILE A 449 38.18 -37.60 29.86
C ILE A 449 36.84 -38.32 29.90
N THR A 450 36.41 -38.73 31.09
CA THR A 450 35.12 -39.39 31.31
C THR A 450 34.17 -38.42 31.97
N LEU A 451 33.06 -38.17 31.29
CA LEU A 451 32.03 -37.23 31.70
C LEU A 451 30.86 -37.95 32.38
N TRP A 452 30.32 -37.33 33.43
CA TRP A 452 29.12 -37.77 34.13
C TRP A 452 28.11 -36.63 34.25
N GLY A 453 27.00 -36.70 33.51
CA GLY A 453 25.98 -35.66 33.58
C GLY A 453 26.42 -34.36 32.88
N GLY A 454 26.36 -33.23 33.59
CA GLY A 454 26.48 -31.87 33.05
C GLY A 454 27.92 -31.33 32.89
N ASP A 455 28.91 -32.19 32.84
CA ASP A 455 30.32 -31.78 32.86
C ASP A 455 30.79 -31.12 31.55
N GLY A 456 31.88 -30.35 31.63
CA GLY A 456 32.65 -29.83 30.50
C GLY A 456 34.02 -30.51 30.38
N ALA A 457 34.53 -30.61 29.14
CA ALA A 457 35.84 -31.20 28.88
C ALA A 457 36.61 -30.49 27.77
N ASP A 458 37.90 -30.29 27.98
CA ASP A 458 38.85 -29.86 26.95
C ASP A 458 40.00 -30.86 26.87
N GLY A 459 40.18 -31.57 25.75
CA GLY A 459 41.23 -32.56 25.53
C GLY A 459 42.62 -31.91 25.51
N GLY A 460 42.77 -30.80 24.80
CA GLY A 460 43.99 -29.99 24.79
C GLY A 460 44.87 -30.26 23.57
N THR A 461 46.01 -30.93 23.69
CA THR A 461 46.89 -31.24 22.54
C THR A 461 47.26 -32.71 22.55
N GLY A 462 47.02 -33.40 21.45
CA GLY A 462 47.21 -34.85 21.32
C GLY A 462 45.98 -35.47 20.69
N ASP A 463 45.95 -36.80 20.59
CA ASP A 463 44.75 -37.49 20.10
C ASP A 463 43.93 -37.94 21.31
N ASP A 464 42.86 -37.21 21.60
CA ASP A 464 42.11 -37.30 22.86
C ASP A 464 40.80 -38.09 22.70
N ILE A 465 40.34 -38.67 23.81
CA ILE A 465 39.06 -39.36 23.90
C ILE A 465 38.20 -38.70 24.97
N ILE A 466 37.09 -38.10 24.54
CA ILE A 466 36.04 -37.61 25.45
C ILE A 466 34.93 -38.65 25.46
N ARG A 467 34.81 -39.37 26.58
CA ARG A 467 33.78 -40.40 26.77
C ARG A 467 32.65 -39.89 27.64
N VAL A 468 31.43 -39.98 27.12
CA VAL A 468 30.22 -39.69 27.89
C VAL A 468 29.64 -41.01 28.37
N THR A 469 29.55 -41.20 29.69
CA THR A 469 29.06 -42.45 30.28
C THR A 469 27.67 -42.33 30.88
N HIS A 470 27.30 -41.15 31.37
CA HIS A 470 25.99 -40.91 31.94
C HIS A 470 25.43 -39.58 31.44
N LEU A 471 24.15 -39.61 31.05
CA LEU A 471 23.40 -38.43 30.62
C LEU A 471 22.23 -38.21 31.58
N THR A 472 22.35 -37.20 32.43
CA THR A 472 21.18 -36.57 33.05
C THR A 472 20.71 -35.47 32.09
N GLY A 473 19.45 -35.01 32.15
CA GLY A 473 18.88 -34.02 31.23
C GLY A 473 19.51 -32.61 31.27
N GLU A 474 20.77 -32.51 31.72
CA GLU A 474 21.60 -31.34 31.81
C GLU A 474 22.36 -31.14 30.48
N THR A 475 22.34 -29.92 29.94
CA THR A 475 23.09 -29.55 28.73
C THR A 475 24.58 -29.73 28.99
N VAL A 476 25.26 -30.64 28.31
CA VAL A 476 26.74 -30.70 28.35
C VAL A 476 27.29 -29.36 27.84
N ILE A 477 28.10 -28.66 28.63
CA ILE A 477 28.62 -27.33 28.27
C ILE A 477 30.10 -27.47 27.93
N GLY A 478 30.45 -27.15 26.67
CA GLY A 478 31.83 -26.94 26.24
C GLY A 478 32.68 -28.21 26.20
N LEU A 479 32.53 -28.99 25.11
CA LEU A 479 33.46 -30.06 24.79
C LEU A 479 34.38 -29.63 23.64
N THR A 480 35.68 -29.61 23.88
CA THR A 480 36.69 -29.38 22.85
C THR A 480 37.70 -30.53 22.86
N GLY A 481 38.01 -31.12 21.71
CA GLY A 481 39.13 -32.06 21.59
C GLY A 481 40.48 -31.36 21.71
N GLY A 482 40.58 -30.12 21.22
CA GLY A 482 41.80 -29.35 21.17
C GLY A 482 42.55 -29.52 19.84
N THR A 483 43.82 -29.89 19.87
CA THR A 483 44.62 -30.10 18.66
C THR A 483 45.04 -31.56 18.53
N GLY A 484 44.62 -32.22 17.47
CA GLY A 484 45.02 -33.58 17.14
C GLY A 484 43.94 -34.26 16.33
N PHE A 485 43.84 -35.59 16.44
CA PHE A 485 42.67 -36.33 15.99
C PHE A 485 41.89 -36.78 17.22
N ASP A 486 40.73 -36.17 17.44
CA ASP A 486 40.00 -36.31 18.69
C ASP A 486 38.68 -37.06 18.48
N ILE A 487 38.36 -37.93 19.45
CA ILE A 487 37.19 -38.81 19.40
C ILE A 487 36.22 -38.43 20.52
N MET A 488 34.97 -38.19 20.15
CA MET A 488 33.88 -38.22 21.11
C MET A 488 33.14 -39.56 21.04
N ASP A 489 33.08 -40.25 22.17
CA ASP A 489 32.46 -41.57 22.32
C ASP A 489 31.28 -41.51 23.29
N ALA A 490 30.06 -41.44 22.75
CA ALA A 490 28.80 -41.49 23.49
C ALA A 490 28.14 -42.88 23.45
N SER A 491 28.80 -43.88 22.85
CA SER A 491 28.21 -45.21 22.59
C SER A 491 27.83 -46.00 23.84
N LEU A 492 28.32 -45.60 25.01
CA LEU A 492 28.08 -46.25 26.30
C LEU A 492 27.17 -45.45 27.24
N ALA A 493 26.61 -44.32 26.80
CA ALA A 493 25.81 -43.45 27.65
C ALA A 493 24.53 -44.16 28.17
N ASP A 494 24.31 -44.14 29.50
CA ASP A 494 23.22 -44.85 30.16
C ASP A 494 22.18 -43.93 30.84
N GLY A 495 21.63 -42.93 30.13
CA GLY A 495 20.60 -42.07 30.75
C GLY A 495 19.70 -41.31 29.78
N GLY A 496 18.39 -41.57 29.89
CA GLY A 496 17.25 -40.69 29.51
C GLY A 496 17.17 -40.06 28.11
N PRO A 497 16.03 -39.44 27.74
CA PRO A 497 15.93 -38.63 26.52
C PRO A 497 16.62 -37.28 26.74
N GLY A 498 17.95 -37.28 26.80
CA GLY A 498 18.78 -36.08 26.87
C GLY A 498 19.34 -35.77 25.48
N TRP A 499 19.20 -34.52 25.03
CA TRP A 499 19.92 -34.05 23.85
C TRP A 499 21.39 -33.89 24.22
N ILE A 500 22.27 -34.64 23.56
CA ILE A 500 23.69 -34.31 23.53
C ILE A 500 23.80 -33.06 22.66
N PHE A 501 23.87 -31.86 23.26
CA PHE A 501 24.13 -30.63 22.50
C PHE A 501 25.61 -30.28 22.64
N VAL A 502 26.37 -30.49 21.58
CA VAL A 502 27.81 -30.23 21.63
C VAL A 502 28.21 -29.38 20.44
N ASN A 503 28.74 -28.19 20.73
CA ASN A 503 29.31 -27.30 19.74
C ASN A 503 30.80 -27.62 19.63
N PHE A 504 31.18 -28.31 18.57
CA PHE A 504 32.56 -28.75 18.38
C PHE A 504 33.34 -27.73 17.58
N THR A 505 34.57 -27.48 18.04
CA THR A 505 35.56 -26.76 17.23
C THR A 505 36.69 -27.68 16.74
N SER A 506 36.74 -28.93 17.21
CA SER A 506 37.90 -29.82 17.05
C SER A 506 37.62 -31.30 17.38
N ILE A 507 36.49 -31.87 16.97
CA ILE A 507 36.26 -33.33 17.10
C ILE A 507 36.07 -33.88 15.70
N GLU A 508 36.95 -34.77 15.28
CA GLU A 508 36.96 -35.33 13.93
C GLU A 508 36.14 -36.63 13.82
N GLU A 509 35.95 -37.35 14.92
CA GLU A 509 35.15 -38.57 14.97
C GLU A 509 34.10 -38.52 16.09
N TYR A 510 32.83 -38.73 15.72
CA TYR A 510 31.73 -38.87 16.67
C TYR A 510 31.10 -40.25 16.56
N ARG A 511 31.00 -40.92 17.72
CA ARG A 511 30.29 -42.19 17.87
C ARG A 511 29.06 -41.99 18.75
N GLY A 512 27.92 -41.98 18.09
CA GLY A 512 26.62 -41.71 18.69
C GLY A 512 26.12 -42.78 19.64
N SER A 513 25.09 -42.40 20.38
CA SER A 513 24.46 -43.20 21.42
C SER A 513 23.36 -44.10 20.82
N ALA A 514 22.48 -44.64 21.67
CA ALA A 514 21.25 -45.31 21.22
C ALA A 514 20.01 -44.41 21.40
N PHE A 515 20.25 -43.12 21.60
CA PHE A 515 19.26 -42.07 21.81
C PHE A 515 19.47 -40.97 20.76
N ASN A 516 18.54 -40.02 20.71
CA ASN A 516 18.59 -38.91 19.77
C ASN A 516 19.79 -38.00 20.04
N ASP A 517 20.73 -37.97 19.10
CA ASP A 517 21.94 -37.18 19.18
C ASP A 517 21.82 -35.87 18.41
N TYR A 518 22.49 -34.80 18.87
CA TYR A 518 22.57 -33.52 18.16
C TYR A 518 24.03 -33.05 18.04
N LEU A 519 24.52 -33.00 16.81
CA LEU A 519 25.89 -32.71 16.48
C LEU A 519 25.96 -31.59 15.45
N ASP A 520 26.61 -30.48 15.80
CA ASP A 520 26.84 -29.35 14.90
C ASP A 520 28.33 -29.03 14.77
N ALA A 521 28.93 -29.45 13.66
CA ALA A 521 30.30 -29.15 13.28
C ALA A 521 30.40 -28.15 12.12
N SER A 522 29.33 -27.37 11.86
CA SER A 522 29.26 -26.41 10.74
C SER A 522 30.35 -25.33 10.76
N THR A 523 31.03 -25.14 11.88
CA THR A 523 32.15 -24.18 12.02
C THR A 523 33.53 -24.80 11.78
N MET A 524 33.62 -26.12 11.61
CA MET A 524 34.89 -26.82 11.40
C MET A 524 35.38 -26.67 9.95
N THR A 525 36.69 -26.37 9.81
CA THR A 525 37.31 -26.11 8.50
C THR A 525 38.61 -26.88 8.25
N SER A 526 39.06 -27.68 9.23
CA SER A 526 40.42 -28.23 9.28
C SER A 526 40.53 -29.72 8.95
N ALA A 527 39.45 -30.48 9.00
CA ALA A 527 39.44 -31.92 8.71
C ALA A 527 38.10 -32.35 8.08
N GLY A 528 38.12 -33.49 7.39
CA GLY A 528 36.90 -34.20 7.02
C GLY A 528 36.41 -35.05 8.19
N LEU A 529 35.11 -35.04 8.43
CA LEU A 529 34.46 -35.55 9.63
C LEU A 529 33.90 -36.95 9.39
N LEU A 530 33.94 -37.79 10.43
CA LEU A 530 33.31 -39.11 10.44
C LEU A 530 32.30 -39.19 11.58
N PHE A 531 31.03 -38.99 11.25
CA PHE A 531 29.94 -38.93 12.23
C PHE A 531 28.95 -40.07 12.04
N ALA A 532 28.66 -40.78 13.12
CA ALA A 532 27.68 -41.86 13.16
C ALA A 532 26.70 -41.65 14.32
N GLY A 533 25.41 -41.52 14.04
CA GLY A 533 24.34 -41.37 15.04
C GLY A 533 23.94 -42.70 15.71
N ASN A 534 24.00 -43.80 14.94
CA ASN A 534 23.61 -45.15 15.33
C ASN A 534 22.10 -45.37 15.45
N ALA A 535 21.49 -45.18 16.62
CA ALA A 535 20.07 -45.43 16.80
C ALA A 535 19.47 -44.26 17.56
N GLY A 536 18.32 -43.77 17.12
CA GLY A 536 17.80 -42.50 17.58
C GLY A 536 17.32 -41.69 16.40
N ASN A 537 16.60 -40.60 16.65
CA ASN A 537 16.36 -39.60 15.61
C ASN A 537 17.46 -38.55 15.74
N ASP A 538 18.50 -38.69 14.94
CA ASP A 538 19.74 -37.96 15.10
C ASP A 538 19.78 -36.71 14.21
N THR A 539 20.48 -35.68 14.66
CA THR A 539 20.75 -34.48 13.87
C THR A 539 22.25 -34.29 13.76
N LEU A 540 22.82 -34.53 12.58
CA LEU A 540 24.27 -34.48 12.34
C LEU A 540 24.59 -33.42 11.28
N LYS A 541 25.51 -32.50 11.59
CA LYS A 541 25.97 -31.47 10.65
C LYS A 541 27.48 -31.49 10.49
N GLY A 542 27.94 -31.67 9.25
CA GLY A 542 29.33 -31.59 8.84
C GLY A 542 29.83 -30.15 8.74
N GLY A 543 31.08 -30.01 8.30
CA GLY A 543 31.86 -28.79 8.22
C GLY A 543 32.10 -28.34 6.77
N SER A 544 33.30 -27.83 6.49
CA SER A 544 33.65 -27.23 5.19
C SER A 544 34.52 -28.11 4.28
N LEU A 545 34.69 -29.39 4.60
CA LEU A 545 35.50 -30.35 3.84
C LEU A 545 34.66 -31.59 3.56
N ASN A 546 35.25 -32.57 2.87
CA ASN A 546 34.53 -33.80 2.52
C ASN A 546 34.25 -34.65 3.77
N ASP A 547 33.00 -34.73 4.14
CA ASP A 547 32.53 -35.39 5.36
C ASP A 547 31.79 -36.69 5.05
N THR A 548 31.74 -37.57 6.06
CA THR A 548 30.97 -38.82 6.02
C THR A 548 30.03 -38.85 7.21
N LEU A 549 28.73 -38.75 6.93
CA LEU A 549 27.66 -38.74 7.92
C LEU A 549 26.81 -40.00 7.75
N THR A 550 26.51 -40.70 8.85
CA THR A 550 25.59 -41.84 8.87
C THR A 550 24.60 -41.67 10.02
N GLY A 551 23.31 -41.64 9.71
CA GLY A 551 22.23 -41.55 10.70
C GLY A 551 22.08 -42.87 11.46
N GLY A 552 21.60 -43.90 10.78
CA GLY A 552 21.52 -45.26 11.30
C GLY A 552 20.08 -45.73 11.37
N ILE A 553 19.54 -45.97 12.56
CA ILE A 553 18.15 -46.39 12.77
C ILE A 553 17.38 -45.25 13.43
N GLY A 554 16.33 -44.77 12.77
CA GLY A 554 15.46 -43.71 13.25
C GLY A 554 15.30 -42.64 12.18
N ASN A 555 14.52 -41.60 12.45
CA ASN A 555 14.29 -40.55 11.46
C ASN A 555 15.34 -39.45 11.65
N ASP A 556 16.34 -39.45 10.79
CA ASP A 556 17.55 -38.66 10.95
C ASP A 556 17.53 -37.39 10.10
N SER A 557 18.26 -36.37 10.56
CA SER A 557 18.47 -35.10 9.86
C SER A 557 19.97 -34.88 9.66
N LEU A 558 20.44 -34.97 8.42
CA LEU A 558 21.86 -34.93 8.09
C LEU A 558 22.17 -33.77 7.14
N GLU A 559 23.19 -32.97 7.47
CA GLU A 559 23.66 -31.83 6.67
C GLU A 559 25.17 -31.99 6.40
N GLY A 560 25.60 -32.21 5.16
CA GLY A 560 27.01 -32.41 4.79
C GLY A 560 27.85 -31.14 4.97
N GLY A 561 27.34 -30.01 4.51
CA GLY A 561 27.97 -28.70 4.71
C GLY A 561 28.57 -28.14 3.43
N SER A 562 29.88 -27.93 3.37
CA SER A 562 30.58 -27.66 2.11
C SER A 562 31.61 -28.74 1.87
N GLY A 563 31.79 -29.18 0.63
CA GLY A 563 32.67 -30.32 0.36
C GLY A 563 31.99 -31.27 -0.60
N ASN A 564 32.64 -32.37 -0.96
CA ASN A 564 31.95 -33.47 -1.63
C ASN A 564 31.66 -34.52 -0.57
N ASP A 565 30.45 -34.49 -0.05
CA ASP A 565 30.07 -35.22 1.16
C ASP A 565 29.40 -36.56 0.83
N THR A 566 29.52 -37.49 1.76
CA THR A 566 28.79 -38.76 1.74
C THR A 566 27.82 -38.78 2.90
N VAL A 567 26.53 -38.64 2.59
CA VAL A 567 25.46 -38.57 3.58
C VAL A 567 24.57 -39.80 3.43
N ASN A 568 24.45 -40.59 4.50
CA ASN A 568 23.66 -41.81 4.54
C ASN A 568 22.62 -41.75 5.68
N GLY A 569 21.34 -41.83 5.34
CA GLY A 569 20.21 -41.84 6.29
C GLY A 569 20.19 -43.13 7.10
N GLY A 570 19.92 -44.25 6.43
CA GLY A 570 19.83 -45.58 7.03
C GLY A 570 18.41 -46.13 6.97
N ASP A 571 17.90 -46.59 8.11
CA ASP A 571 16.52 -47.06 8.25
C ASP A 571 15.70 -45.97 8.94
N GLY A 572 14.70 -45.42 8.28
CA GLY A 572 13.85 -44.36 8.82
C GLY A 572 13.33 -43.44 7.72
N ASN A 573 12.60 -42.40 8.12
CA ASN A 573 12.25 -41.33 7.18
C ASN A 573 13.24 -40.19 7.38
N ASP A 574 14.27 -40.15 6.55
CA ASP A 574 15.44 -39.30 6.75
C ASP A 574 15.37 -38.02 5.92
N THR A 575 16.02 -36.97 6.43
CA THR A 575 16.22 -35.70 5.72
C THR A 575 17.70 -35.47 5.45
N LEU A 576 18.08 -35.50 4.17
CA LEU A 576 19.47 -35.41 3.73
C LEU A 576 19.70 -34.12 2.96
N LEU A 577 20.53 -33.23 3.51
CA LEU A 577 21.09 -32.05 2.84
C LEU A 577 22.56 -32.33 2.54
N GLY A 578 22.95 -32.37 1.26
CA GLY A 578 24.37 -32.41 0.89
C GLY A 578 25.07 -31.10 1.26
N GLY A 579 24.45 -29.99 0.86
CA GLY A 579 25.05 -28.67 0.99
C GLY A 579 25.88 -28.34 -0.25
N VAL A 580 26.89 -27.48 -0.11
CA VAL A 580 27.65 -27.00 -1.27
C VAL A 580 28.68 -28.04 -1.71
N GLY A 581 28.47 -28.63 -2.88
CA GLY A 581 29.49 -29.41 -3.56
C GLY A 581 28.88 -30.46 -4.45
N ALA A 582 29.60 -31.56 -4.72
CA ALA A 582 29.05 -32.68 -5.47
C ALA A 582 28.89 -33.86 -4.52
N ASP A 583 27.68 -34.01 -3.98
CA ASP A 583 27.43 -34.88 -2.84
C ASP A 583 26.83 -36.23 -3.25
N THR A 584 27.00 -37.23 -2.40
CA THR A 584 26.33 -38.52 -2.50
C THR A 584 25.35 -38.66 -1.36
N LEU A 585 24.05 -38.70 -1.68
CA LEU A 585 22.96 -38.79 -0.71
C LEU A 585 22.28 -40.16 -0.86
N THR A 586 22.28 -40.94 0.21
CA THR A 586 21.65 -42.27 0.26
C THR A 586 20.67 -42.31 1.44
N GLY A 587 19.38 -42.39 1.18
CA GLY A 587 18.33 -42.40 2.20
C GLY A 587 18.23 -43.75 2.87
N GLY A 588 17.91 -44.80 2.11
CA GLY A 588 17.84 -46.16 2.61
C GLY A 588 16.39 -46.61 2.75
N LEU A 589 16.03 -47.32 3.82
CA LEU A 589 14.66 -47.82 4.00
C LEU A 589 13.77 -46.77 4.66
N GLY A 590 12.63 -46.46 4.06
CA GLY A 590 11.66 -45.50 4.58
C GLY A 590 11.41 -44.40 3.57
N ASN A 591 10.61 -43.40 3.92
CA ASN A 591 10.27 -42.32 2.99
C ASN A 591 11.23 -41.15 3.21
N ASP A 592 12.21 -41.02 2.34
CA ASP A 592 13.33 -40.10 2.51
C ASP A 592 13.13 -38.79 1.73
N THR A 593 13.76 -37.72 2.25
CA THR A 593 13.77 -36.39 1.63
C THR A 593 15.19 -35.93 1.34
N TYR A 594 15.49 -35.70 0.06
CA TYR A 594 16.77 -35.25 -0.43
C TYR A 594 16.73 -33.78 -0.83
N TYR A 595 17.67 -32.99 -0.37
CA TYR A 595 17.86 -31.61 -0.82
C TYR A 595 19.06 -31.54 -1.75
N VAL A 596 18.80 -31.17 -3.00
CA VAL A 596 19.80 -31.07 -4.07
C VAL A 596 19.97 -29.61 -4.44
N ASP A 597 21.17 -29.07 -4.24
CA ASP A 597 21.51 -27.70 -4.60
C ASP A 597 22.49 -27.59 -5.78
N ASN A 598 23.10 -28.72 -6.16
CA ASN A 598 24.06 -28.83 -7.24
C ASN A 598 23.64 -29.91 -8.24
N ALA A 599 23.73 -29.60 -9.53
CA ALA A 599 23.39 -30.56 -10.59
C ALA A 599 24.33 -31.79 -10.64
N ALA A 600 25.46 -31.73 -9.92
CA ALA A 600 26.40 -32.84 -9.77
C ALA A 600 26.05 -33.79 -8.61
N ASP A 601 25.06 -33.48 -7.78
CA ASP A 601 24.64 -34.33 -6.66
C ASP A 601 24.08 -35.66 -7.15
N SER A 602 24.39 -36.71 -6.41
CA SER A 602 24.02 -38.08 -6.69
C SER A 602 23.10 -38.62 -5.59
N VAL A 603 21.80 -38.46 -5.80
CA VAL A 603 20.79 -39.22 -5.04
C VAL A 603 20.84 -40.69 -5.44
N VAL A 604 21.08 -41.56 -4.46
CA VAL A 604 21.15 -43.01 -4.60
C VAL A 604 19.91 -43.62 -3.95
N GLU A 605 19.09 -44.25 -4.80
CA GLU A 605 17.78 -44.78 -4.41
C GLU A 605 17.53 -46.13 -5.08
N ALA A 606 16.99 -47.10 -4.32
CA ALA A 606 16.64 -48.41 -4.85
C ALA A 606 15.13 -48.69 -4.78
N HIS A 607 14.68 -49.66 -5.58
CA HIS A 607 13.26 -49.99 -5.65
C HIS A 607 12.76 -50.65 -4.35
N LEU A 608 11.55 -50.28 -3.95
CA LEU A 608 10.82 -50.83 -2.78
C LEU A 608 11.39 -50.40 -1.42
N GLU A 609 12.16 -49.32 -1.38
CA GLU A 609 12.72 -48.78 -0.13
C GLU A 609 11.81 -47.70 0.49
N GLY A 610 10.98 -47.01 -0.30
CA GLY A 610 10.04 -46.04 0.24
C GLY A 610 9.17 -45.37 -0.82
N THR A 611 8.69 -44.18 -0.47
CA THR A 611 8.19 -43.18 -1.41
C THR A 611 8.96 -41.89 -1.17
N ASP A 612 9.87 -41.60 -2.08
CA ASP A 612 10.99 -40.71 -1.79
C ASP A 612 10.85 -39.38 -2.53
N THR A 613 11.34 -38.32 -1.90
CA THR A 613 11.14 -36.95 -2.37
C THR A 613 12.46 -36.25 -2.59
N VAL A 614 12.68 -35.75 -3.81
CA VAL A 614 13.78 -34.86 -4.12
C VAL A 614 13.29 -33.42 -4.16
N ILE A 615 13.86 -32.57 -3.32
CA ILE A 615 13.66 -31.12 -3.31
C ILE A 615 14.90 -30.49 -3.94
N SER A 616 14.76 -29.90 -5.13
CA SER A 616 15.90 -29.40 -5.91
C SER A 616 15.85 -27.89 -6.12
N SER A 617 16.94 -27.18 -5.83
CA SER A 617 17.10 -25.77 -6.21
C SER A 617 17.73 -25.56 -7.59
N VAL A 618 17.95 -26.65 -8.33
CA VAL A 618 18.49 -26.68 -9.70
C VAL A 618 17.62 -27.53 -10.64
N THR A 619 17.86 -27.46 -11.94
CA THR A 619 17.24 -28.38 -12.91
C THR A 619 17.65 -29.81 -12.59
N TYR A 620 16.69 -30.72 -12.46
CA TYR A 620 16.97 -32.08 -11.99
C TYR A 620 16.13 -33.14 -12.69
N SER A 621 16.69 -34.36 -12.74
CA SER A 621 16.08 -35.52 -13.40
C SER A 621 16.11 -36.74 -12.50
N LEU A 622 14.97 -37.40 -12.36
CA LEU A 622 14.83 -38.67 -11.65
C LEU A 622 15.30 -39.89 -12.47
N LEU A 623 15.77 -39.68 -13.70
CA LEU A 623 16.19 -40.76 -14.59
C LEU A 623 17.31 -41.60 -13.93
N GLY A 624 17.10 -42.92 -13.88
CA GLY A 624 18.04 -43.86 -13.28
C GLY A 624 17.97 -43.96 -11.75
N ARG A 625 16.99 -43.30 -11.11
CA ARG A 625 16.75 -43.31 -9.66
C ARG A 625 15.36 -43.87 -9.38
N ALA A 626 15.17 -44.49 -8.23
CA ALA A 626 13.89 -45.08 -7.85
C ALA A 626 12.92 -44.10 -7.17
N ALA A 627 13.28 -42.82 -6.99
CA ALA A 627 12.42 -41.81 -6.37
C ALA A 627 11.15 -41.50 -7.19
N GLU A 628 10.07 -41.20 -6.48
CA GLU A 628 8.75 -40.91 -7.04
C GLU A 628 8.43 -39.41 -7.13
N ASN A 629 8.90 -38.59 -6.18
CA ASN A 629 8.52 -37.19 -6.09
C ASN A 629 9.70 -36.24 -6.37
N LEU A 630 9.47 -35.19 -7.16
CA LEU A 630 10.43 -34.11 -7.41
C LEU A 630 9.74 -32.74 -7.25
N THR A 631 10.28 -31.88 -6.41
CA THR A 631 9.83 -30.51 -6.20
C THR A 631 10.96 -29.51 -6.47
N LEU A 632 10.72 -28.50 -7.29
CA LEU A 632 11.69 -27.45 -7.59
C LEU A 632 11.50 -26.25 -6.64
N THR A 633 12.57 -25.74 -6.03
CA THR A 633 12.52 -24.63 -5.05
C THR A 633 13.42 -23.43 -5.40
N GLY A 634 14.30 -23.56 -6.39
CA GLY A 634 15.22 -22.49 -6.77
C GLY A 634 14.48 -21.31 -7.43
N ALA A 635 15.12 -20.14 -7.51
CA ALA A 635 14.51 -18.94 -8.07
C ALA A 635 14.59 -18.83 -9.62
N GLY A 636 15.25 -19.79 -10.29
CA GLY A 636 15.46 -19.78 -11.73
C GLY A 636 14.34 -20.46 -12.53
N HIS A 637 14.45 -20.42 -13.86
CA HIS A 637 13.66 -21.23 -14.79
C HIS A 637 14.23 -22.66 -14.82
N LEU A 638 13.80 -23.47 -13.86
CA LEU A 638 14.30 -24.83 -13.65
C LEU A 638 13.45 -25.83 -14.42
N ASN A 639 13.99 -27.02 -14.70
CA ASN A 639 13.22 -28.07 -15.37
C ASN A 639 13.18 -29.33 -14.50
N ALA A 640 12.07 -30.06 -14.59
CA ALA A 640 11.86 -31.35 -13.94
C ALA A 640 11.70 -32.44 -14.99
N THR A 641 12.40 -33.55 -14.82
CA THR A 641 12.22 -34.74 -15.66
C THR A 641 12.02 -35.96 -14.77
N GLY A 642 10.89 -36.64 -14.92
CA GLY A 642 10.58 -37.89 -14.25
C GLY A 642 11.39 -39.08 -14.79
N ASN A 643 10.94 -40.29 -14.46
CA ASN A 643 11.57 -41.55 -14.84
C ASN A 643 10.55 -42.50 -15.48
N GLY A 644 10.59 -43.80 -15.12
CA GLY A 644 9.67 -44.81 -15.64
C GLY A 644 8.57 -45.22 -14.65
N LEU A 645 8.52 -44.56 -13.50
CA LEU A 645 7.56 -44.79 -12.41
C LEU A 645 6.37 -43.82 -12.56
N ASN A 646 5.43 -43.87 -11.64
CA ASN A 646 4.38 -42.85 -11.56
C ASN A 646 4.92 -41.70 -10.70
N ASN A 647 5.37 -40.62 -11.33
CA ASN A 647 6.01 -39.51 -10.66
C ASN A 647 5.03 -38.40 -10.25
N THR A 648 5.32 -37.73 -9.14
CA THR A 648 4.71 -36.43 -8.82
C THR A 648 5.77 -35.34 -9.01
N LEU A 649 5.58 -34.49 -10.01
CA LEU A 649 6.51 -33.43 -10.37
C LEU A 649 5.88 -32.07 -10.07
N THR A 650 6.57 -31.25 -9.29
CA THR A 650 6.14 -29.90 -8.92
C THR A 650 7.23 -28.88 -9.28
N GLY A 651 6.89 -27.93 -10.13
CA GLY A 651 7.73 -26.81 -10.53
C GLY A 651 7.80 -25.71 -9.47
N ASN A 652 8.43 -24.60 -9.83
CA ASN A 652 8.65 -23.43 -8.98
C ASN A 652 7.88 -22.21 -9.51
N SER A 653 8.33 -20.99 -9.22
CA SER A 653 7.67 -19.77 -9.69
C SER A 653 8.23 -19.23 -11.01
N GLY A 654 9.09 -19.98 -11.69
CA GLY A 654 9.66 -19.60 -12.97
C GLY A 654 9.23 -20.59 -14.04
N ASN A 655 9.20 -20.15 -15.29
CA ASN A 655 8.87 -20.97 -16.46
C ASN A 655 9.61 -22.33 -16.48
N ASN A 656 8.91 -23.41 -16.19
CA ASN A 656 9.42 -24.76 -16.08
C ASN A 656 9.08 -25.59 -17.32
N LEU A 657 10.04 -26.40 -17.78
CA LEU A 657 9.74 -27.57 -18.60
C LEU A 657 9.58 -28.78 -17.66
N ILE A 658 8.39 -29.36 -17.63
CA ILE A 658 8.06 -30.53 -16.82
C ILE A 658 7.76 -31.70 -17.75
N ASP A 659 8.63 -32.70 -17.72
CA ASP A 659 8.52 -33.94 -18.50
C ASP A 659 8.27 -35.10 -17.53
N GLY A 660 7.06 -35.68 -17.58
CA GLY A 660 6.69 -36.84 -16.76
C GLY A 660 7.60 -38.05 -16.99
N GLY A 661 8.16 -38.17 -18.21
CA GLY A 661 8.75 -39.42 -18.64
C GLY A 661 7.66 -40.45 -18.96
N ALA A 662 7.97 -41.73 -18.73
CA ALA A 662 6.99 -42.79 -18.93
C ALA A 662 6.34 -43.12 -17.60
N GLY A 663 5.02 -43.24 -17.55
CA GLY A 663 4.33 -43.49 -16.30
C GLY A 663 2.88 -43.08 -16.38
N ASN A 664 2.24 -42.98 -15.23
CA ASN A 664 1.06 -42.14 -15.08
C ASN A 664 1.46 -41.03 -14.12
N ASP A 665 1.81 -39.88 -14.66
CA ASP A 665 2.48 -38.82 -13.90
C ASP A 665 1.51 -37.72 -13.47
N SER A 666 1.79 -37.10 -12.33
CA SER A 666 1.08 -35.92 -11.82
C SER A 666 2.01 -34.72 -11.87
N MET A 667 1.68 -33.74 -12.72
CA MET A 667 2.54 -32.58 -12.98
C MET A 667 1.84 -31.27 -12.58
N THR A 668 2.57 -30.41 -11.87
CA THR A 668 2.16 -29.06 -11.48
C THR A 668 3.32 -28.10 -11.70
N GLY A 669 3.10 -26.97 -12.36
CA GLY A 669 4.11 -26.02 -12.83
C GLY A 669 4.41 -24.97 -11.77
N GLY A 670 3.36 -24.46 -11.14
CA GLY A 670 3.50 -23.45 -10.10
C GLY A 670 3.10 -22.10 -10.68
N ALA A 671 4.00 -21.12 -10.68
CA ALA A 671 3.76 -19.84 -11.34
C ALA A 671 4.80 -19.62 -12.43
N GLY A 672 4.51 -18.74 -13.39
CA GLY A 672 5.32 -18.61 -14.60
C GLY A 672 4.64 -19.34 -15.76
N ASN A 673 5.21 -19.21 -16.96
CA ASN A 673 4.66 -19.85 -18.14
C ASN A 673 5.32 -21.21 -18.33
N ASP A 674 4.60 -22.27 -17.99
CA ASP A 674 5.14 -23.61 -17.89
C ASP A 674 4.81 -24.45 -19.14
N THR A 675 5.65 -25.44 -19.42
CA THR A 675 5.47 -26.38 -20.53
C THR A 675 5.49 -27.81 -20.00
N TYR A 676 4.41 -28.53 -20.26
CA TYR A 676 4.23 -29.92 -19.86
C TYR A 676 4.40 -30.86 -21.04
N ILE A 677 5.19 -31.90 -20.89
CA ILE A 677 5.27 -33.00 -21.87
C ILE A 677 4.41 -34.15 -21.35
N VAL A 678 3.39 -34.49 -22.14
CA VAL A 678 2.45 -35.60 -21.86
C VAL A 678 2.61 -36.67 -22.94
N ASP A 679 3.02 -37.86 -22.53
CA ASP A 679 3.23 -39.00 -23.44
C ASP A 679 2.36 -40.22 -23.10
N SER A 680 1.75 -40.24 -21.92
CA SER A 680 0.86 -41.27 -21.44
C SER A 680 -0.56 -40.74 -21.25
N ILE A 681 -1.55 -41.60 -21.53
CA ILE A 681 -2.96 -41.26 -21.30
C ILE A 681 -3.33 -41.17 -19.81
N GLY A 682 -2.45 -41.65 -18.93
CA GLY A 682 -2.63 -41.58 -17.49
C GLY A 682 -2.06 -40.32 -16.86
N ASP A 683 -1.33 -39.49 -17.61
CA ASP A 683 -0.74 -38.26 -17.09
C ASP A 683 -1.81 -37.22 -16.78
N THR A 684 -1.60 -36.49 -15.70
CA THR A 684 -2.46 -35.40 -15.26
C THR A 684 -1.64 -34.14 -15.07
N VAL A 685 -2.16 -33.02 -15.58
CA VAL A 685 -1.59 -31.68 -15.40
C VAL A 685 -2.56 -30.87 -14.57
N THR A 686 -2.05 -30.26 -13.50
CA THR A 686 -2.84 -29.41 -12.59
C THR A 686 -2.17 -28.05 -12.45
N GLU A 687 -2.92 -26.99 -12.71
CA GLU A 687 -2.49 -25.60 -12.60
C GLU A 687 -3.35 -24.78 -11.64
N GLY A 688 -2.82 -23.62 -11.22
CA GLY A 688 -3.53 -22.64 -10.40
C GLY A 688 -4.04 -21.45 -11.22
N GLY A 689 -5.25 -20.96 -10.91
CA GLY A 689 -5.82 -19.79 -11.60
C GLY A 689 -4.91 -18.55 -11.55
N GLY A 690 -4.54 -18.03 -12.73
CA GLY A 690 -3.71 -16.84 -12.90
C GLY A 690 -2.21 -17.05 -12.66
N ALA A 691 -1.74 -18.30 -12.79
CA ALA A 691 -0.36 -18.65 -12.52
C ALA A 691 0.59 -18.47 -13.73
N GLY A 692 0.08 -18.39 -14.95
CA GLY A 692 0.91 -18.23 -16.14
C GLY A 692 0.10 -18.27 -17.42
N LEU A 693 0.81 -18.40 -18.55
CA LEU A 693 0.26 -18.94 -19.79
C LEU A 693 0.92 -20.29 -20.02
N ASP A 694 0.16 -21.36 -19.81
CA ASP A 694 0.72 -22.70 -19.69
C ASP A 694 0.39 -23.57 -20.90
N ILE A 695 1.37 -24.35 -21.34
CA ILE A 695 1.29 -25.15 -22.57
C ILE A 695 1.41 -26.63 -22.24
N VAL A 696 0.44 -27.43 -22.66
CA VAL A 696 0.56 -28.89 -22.72
C VAL A 696 1.02 -29.30 -24.12
N GLN A 697 2.15 -29.99 -24.21
CA GLN A 697 2.62 -30.69 -25.40
C GLN A 697 2.29 -32.18 -25.27
N SER A 698 1.26 -32.64 -25.99
CA SER A 698 0.76 -34.01 -25.85
C SER A 698 0.99 -34.85 -27.09
N ALA A 699 1.63 -36.01 -26.94
CA ALA A 699 1.74 -37.02 -28.01
C ALA A 699 0.49 -37.92 -28.11
N VAL A 700 -0.43 -37.81 -27.15
CA VAL A 700 -1.68 -38.59 -27.04
C VAL A 700 -2.92 -37.69 -27.11
N THR A 701 -4.10 -38.28 -27.22
CA THR A 701 -5.37 -37.54 -27.07
C THR A 701 -5.46 -36.98 -25.65
N PHE A 702 -5.66 -35.67 -25.52
CA PHE A 702 -5.61 -35.00 -24.22
C PHE A 702 -6.74 -33.98 -24.05
N THR A 703 -7.19 -33.82 -22.81
CA THR A 703 -8.16 -32.80 -22.41
C THR A 703 -7.49 -31.92 -21.36
N LEU A 704 -7.43 -30.61 -21.61
CA LEU A 704 -6.86 -29.65 -20.65
C LEU A 704 -7.65 -29.68 -19.34
N GLY A 705 -6.92 -29.69 -18.23
CA GLY A 705 -7.46 -29.37 -16.90
C GLY A 705 -7.90 -27.91 -16.82
N ALA A 706 -8.52 -27.48 -15.73
CA ALA A 706 -8.79 -26.05 -15.51
C ALA A 706 -7.49 -25.25 -15.44
N ASP A 707 -7.56 -23.94 -15.68
CA ASP A 707 -6.43 -23.01 -15.51
C ASP A 707 -5.24 -23.22 -16.47
N ILE A 708 -5.42 -23.99 -17.56
CA ILE A 708 -4.41 -24.19 -18.61
C ILE A 708 -4.90 -23.58 -19.92
N GLU A 709 -4.08 -22.79 -20.59
CA GLU A 709 -4.49 -22.05 -21.80
C GLU A 709 -4.20 -22.80 -23.10
N ASP A 710 -3.05 -23.45 -23.24
CA ASP A 710 -2.59 -23.90 -24.56
C ASP A 710 -2.40 -25.42 -24.63
N LEU A 711 -2.82 -26.01 -25.76
CA LEU A 711 -2.57 -27.42 -26.10
C LEU A 711 -1.92 -27.51 -27.48
N THR A 712 -0.73 -28.09 -27.53
CA THR A 712 -0.08 -28.50 -28.78
C THR A 712 -0.03 -30.01 -28.87
N LEU A 713 -0.72 -30.57 -29.87
CA LEU A 713 -0.58 -31.98 -30.18
C LEU A 713 0.74 -32.20 -30.92
N THR A 714 1.48 -33.22 -30.49
CA THR A 714 2.77 -33.61 -31.07
C THR A 714 2.70 -35.02 -31.65
N GLY A 715 3.81 -35.52 -32.19
CA GLY A 715 3.88 -36.84 -32.81
C GLY A 715 3.19 -36.97 -34.18
N GLY A 716 3.34 -38.14 -34.79
CA GLY A 716 2.75 -38.46 -36.12
C GLY A 716 1.48 -39.31 -36.06
N GLY A 717 1.03 -39.69 -34.85
CA GLY A 717 -0.18 -40.49 -34.64
C GLY A 717 -1.45 -39.65 -34.59
N LEU A 718 -2.61 -40.30 -34.71
CA LEU A 718 -3.90 -39.65 -34.51
C LEU A 718 -4.10 -39.34 -33.02
N ALA A 719 -4.13 -38.05 -32.69
CA ALA A 719 -4.50 -37.52 -31.37
C ALA A 719 -5.57 -36.43 -31.53
N ASN A 720 -6.46 -36.28 -30.56
CA ASN A 720 -7.44 -35.19 -30.53
C ASN A 720 -7.19 -34.31 -29.31
N GLY A 721 -7.57 -33.04 -29.43
CA GLY A 721 -7.38 -32.04 -28.37
C GLY A 721 -8.71 -31.52 -27.87
N THR A 722 -8.84 -31.37 -26.56
CA THR A 722 -10.02 -30.75 -25.95
C THR A 722 -9.58 -29.69 -24.93
N GLY A 723 -10.08 -28.46 -25.07
CA GLY A 723 -9.87 -27.36 -24.14
C GLY A 723 -10.69 -27.46 -22.85
N ASN A 724 -10.76 -26.35 -22.13
CA ASN A 724 -11.45 -26.15 -20.87
C ASN A 724 -12.46 -24.97 -20.99
N ALA A 725 -12.65 -24.15 -19.96
CA ALA A 725 -13.61 -23.03 -20.01
C ALA A 725 -12.93 -21.65 -20.25
N LEU A 726 -11.62 -21.66 -20.51
CA LEU A 726 -10.79 -20.49 -20.78
C LEU A 726 -10.66 -20.26 -22.29
N ASN A 727 -10.02 -19.16 -22.65
CA ASN A 727 -9.67 -18.89 -24.04
C ASN A 727 -8.44 -19.73 -24.42
N ASN A 728 -8.67 -20.93 -24.97
CA ASN A 728 -7.61 -21.88 -25.27
C ASN A 728 -7.04 -21.75 -26.68
N ARG A 729 -5.72 -21.95 -26.84
CA ARG A 729 -5.09 -22.16 -28.15
C ARG A 729 -4.83 -23.65 -28.38
N LEU A 730 -5.56 -24.23 -29.32
CA LEU A 730 -5.45 -25.65 -29.67
C LEU A 730 -4.73 -25.83 -31.01
N ILE A 731 -3.56 -26.47 -31.00
CA ILE A 731 -2.73 -26.70 -32.19
C ILE A 731 -2.72 -28.20 -32.52
N GLY A 732 -3.21 -28.54 -33.71
CA GLY A 732 -3.14 -29.91 -34.24
C GLY A 732 -1.73 -30.36 -34.59
N ASN A 733 -1.52 -31.67 -34.73
CA ASN A 733 -0.31 -32.25 -35.29
C ASN A 733 -0.48 -32.48 -36.81
N THR A 734 0.42 -33.27 -37.43
CA THR A 734 0.34 -33.54 -38.87
C THR A 734 -0.74 -34.57 -39.28
N ALA A 735 -1.41 -35.20 -38.31
CA ALA A 735 -2.50 -36.14 -38.56
C ALA A 735 -3.85 -35.38 -38.62
N GLY A 736 -4.94 -36.03 -39.05
CA GLY A 736 -6.26 -35.36 -39.06
C GLY A 736 -6.85 -35.26 -37.66
N ASN A 737 -6.72 -34.11 -37.00
CA ASN A 737 -7.14 -33.92 -35.61
C ASN A 737 -8.58 -33.40 -35.49
N THR A 738 -9.26 -33.78 -34.41
CA THR A 738 -10.47 -33.09 -33.92
C THR A 738 -10.07 -32.22 -32.73
N LEU A 739 -10.31 -30.91 -32.83
CA LEU A 739 -10.06 -29.93 -31.77
C LEU A 739 -11.40 -29.39 -31.26
N THR A 740 -11.60 -29.39 -29.95
CA THR A 740 -12.83 -28.93 -29.28
C THR A 740 -12.48 -27.98 -28.16
N GLY A 741 -12.90 -26.72 -28.24
CA GLY A 741 -12.58 -25.65 -27.31
C GLY A 741 -13.39 -25.73 -26.01
N LYS A 742 -14.71 -25.91 -26.16
CA LYS A 742 -15.74 -25.73 -25.11
C LYS A 742 -15.92 -24.23 -24.86
N ALA A 743 -16.23 -23.82 -23.63
CA ALA A 743 -16.50 -22.42 -23.33
C ALA A 743 -15.21 -21.57 -23.34
N GLY A 744 -15.33 -20.28 -23.65
CA GLY A 744 -14.21 -19.37 -23.80
C GLY A 744 -14.03 -18.96 -25.26
N ASN A 745 -13.18 -17.96 -25.52
CA ASN A 745 -12.87 -17.52 -26.87
C ASN A 745 -11.63 -18.26 -27.36
N ASP A 746 -11.84 -19.41 -27.98
CA ASP A 746 -10.81 -20.36 -28.36
C ASP A 746 -10.18 -20.05 -29.72
N THR A 747 -8.95 -20.50 -29.91
CA THR A 747 -8.22 -20.44 -31.19
C THR A 747 -7.80 -21.83 -31.65
N TYR A 748 -8.34 -22.26 -32.78
CA TYR A 748 -8.05 -23.52 -33.44
C TYR A 748 -7.02 -23.33 -34.55
N VAL A 749 -5.82 -23.89 -34.41
CA VAL A 749 -4.78 -23.85 -35.43
C VAL A 749 -4.83 -25.12 -36.27
N LEU A 750 -5.42 -25.01 -37.45
CA LEU A 750 -5.61 -26.15 -38.36
C LEU A 750 -4.47 -26.23 -39.36
N GLN A 751 -3.73 -27.34 -39.34
CA GLN A 751 -2.49 -27.52 -40.11
C GLN A 751 -2.70 -28.30 -41.41
N ASN A 752 -3.77 -29.08 -41.51
CA ASN A 752 -4.08 -29.87 -42.70
C ASN A 752 -5.59 -29.92 -42.99
N SER A 753 -5.95 -30.35 -44.20
CA SER A 753 -7.35 -30.37 -44.66
C SER A 753 -8.24 -31.41 -43.97
N SER A 754 -7.65 -32.33 -43.20
CA SER A 754 -8.37 -33.33 -42.42
C SER A 754 -8.63 -32.89 -40.98
N ASP A 755 -8.12 -31.73 -40.55
CA ASP A 755 -8.40 -31.17 -39.23
C ASP A 755 -9.79 -30.55 -39.15
N SER A 756 -10.46 -30.75 -38.01
CA SER A 756 -11.78 -30.19 -37.72
C SER A 756 -11.80 -29.50 -36.37
N ALA A 757 -12.32 -28.28 -36.34
CA ALA A 757 -12.76 -27.59 -35.13
C ALA A 757 -14.24 -27.92 -34.84
N VAL A 758 -14.58 -28.16 -33.58
CA VAL A 758 -15.93 -28.51 -33.11
C VAL A 758 -16.31 -27.58 -31.96
N GLU A 759 -17.42 -26.86 -32.14
CA GLU A 759 -17.90 -25.83 -31.20
C GLU A 759 -19.40 -25.99 -30.93
N ALA A 760 -19.85 -25.85 -29.68
CA ALA A 760 -21.28 -25.82 -29.38
C ALA A 760 -21.82 -24.38 -29.40
N ALA A 761 -23.14 -24.24 -29.42
CA ALA A 761 -23.75 -22.90 -29.47
C ALA A 761 -23.57 -22.16 -28.14
N ALA A 762 -23.20 -20.88 -28.21
CA ALA A 762 -23.02 -19.97 -27.07
C ALA A 762 -21.88 -20.34 -26.10
N GLU A 763 -20.80 -20.94 -26.62
CA GLU A 763 -19.60 -21.28 -25.86
C GLU A 763 -18.52 -20.17 -25.91
N GLY A 764 -18.50 -19.32 -26.93
CA GLY A 764 -17.64 -18.15 -26.95
C GLY A 764 -17.67 -17.39 -28.27
N THR A 765 -16.61 -16.64 -28.54
CA THR A 765 -16.30 -16.07 -29.85
C THR A 765 -14.99 -16.67 -30.33
N ASP A 766 -15.10 -17.65 -31.23
CA ASP A 766 -14.01 -18.58 -31.51
C ASP A 766 -13.34 -18.30 -32.84
N THR A 767 -12.07 -18.68 -32.95
CA THR A 767 -11.21 -18.34 -34.08
C THR A 767 -10.59 -19.57 -34.72
N ILE A 768 -10.70 -19.71 -36.03
CA ILE A 768 -9.85 -20.62 -36.81
C ILE A 768 -8.66 -19.84 -37.37
N GLU A 769 -7.45 -20.31 -37.09
CA GLU A 769 -6.21 -19.88 -37.73
C GLU A 769 -5.71 -20.96 -38.69
N THR A 770 -5.52 -20.64 -39.97
CA THR A 770 -5.09 -21.65 -40.95
C THR A 770 -4.36 -21.08 -42.16
N ASN A 771 -3.46 -21.87 -42.74
CA ASN A 771 -2.77 -21.56 -44.00
C ASN A 771 -3.44 -22.22 -45.23
N LEU A 772 -4.71 -22.61 -45.10
CA LEU A 772 -5.52 -23.30 -46.11
C LEU A 772 -6.76 -22.49 -46.46
N THR A 773 -7.31 -22.69 -47.66
CA THR A 773 -8.67 -22.22 -47.98
C THR A 773 -9.67 -22.90 -47.06
N ARG A 774 -10.51 -22.13 -46.37
CA ARG A 774 -11.40 -22.66 -45.32
C ARG A 774 -12.77 -21.98 -45.30
N THR A 775 -13.78 -22.80 -45.05
CA THR A 775 -15.12 -22.34 -44.62
C THR A 775 -15.23 -22.56 -43.12
N LEU A 776 -15.76 -21.58 -42.38
CA LEU A 776 -15.99 -21.72 -40.94
C LEU A 776 -16.96 -22.88 -40.67
N SER A 777 -16.66 -23.65 -39.62
CA SER A 777 -17.62 -24.63 -39.08
C SER A 777 -18.80 -23.87 -38.44
N ALA A 778 -19.91 -24.56 -38.17
CA ALA A 778 -21.02 -23.95 -37.41
C ALA A 778 -20.53 -23.48 -36.02
N ASN A 779 -21.12 -22.38 -35.52
CA ASN A 779 -20.83 -21.78 -34.21
C ASN A 779 -19.42 -21.18 -34.04
N ILE A 780 -18.64 -21.00 -35.11
CA ILE A 780 -17.35 -20.31 -35.06
C ILE A 780 -17.48 -18.97 -35.78
N GLU A 781 -17.03 -17.88 -35.15
CA GLU A 781 -17.23 -16.52 -35.62
C GLU A 781 -16.05 -16.00 -36.45
N ASN A 782 -14.81 -16.33 -36.08
CA ASN A 782 -13.63 -15.68 -36.64
C ASN A 782 -12.78 -16.63 -37.51
N LEU A 783 -12.30 -16.13 -38.64
CA LEU A 783 -11.34 -16.81 -39.51
C LEU A 783 -10.13 -15.92 -39.77
N ILE A 784 -8.94 -16.44 -39.50
CA ILE A 784 -7.66 -15.80 -39.81
C ILE A 784 -6.89 -16.69 -40.79
N LEU A 785 -6.68 -16.15 -41.99
CA LEU A 785 -5.85 -16.79 -43.00
C LEU A 785 -4.38 -16.42 -42.76
N THR A 786 -3.49 -17.42 -42.77
CA THR A 786 -2.05 -17.23 -42.56
C THR A 786 -1.25 -17.68 -43.77
N GLY A 787 0.06 -17.43 -43.74
CA GLY A 787 0.98 -17.76 -44.84
C GLY A 787 0.91 -16.79 -46.02
N ALA A 788 1.60 -17.15 -47.11
CA ALA A 788 1.78 -16.28 -48.29
C ALA A 788 1.02 -16.77 -49.55
N SER A 789 0.28 -17.86 -49.44
CA SER A 789 -0.49 -18.42 -50.56
C SER A 789 -1.79 -17.66 -50.77
N ALA A 790 -2.24 -17.52 -52.01
CA ALA A 790 -3.58 -17.00 -52.33
C ALA A 790 -4.63 -18.05 -51.96
N ILE A 791 -5.18 -17.93 -50.74
CA ILE A 791 -6.21 -18.78 -50.15
C ILE A 791 -7.46 -17.95 -49.87
N ASN A 792 -8.61 -18.60 -49.71
CA ASN A 792 -9.89 -17.90 -49.53
C ASN A 792 -10.56 -18.27 -48.21
N GLY A 793 -11.33 -17.35 -47.66
CA GLY A 793 -12.09 -17.51 -46.44
C GLY A 793 -13.59 -17.40 -46.71
N THR A 794 -14.37 -18.29 -46.11
CA THR A 794 -15.83 -18.23 -46.17
C THR A 794 -16.39 -18.35 -44.75
N GLY A 795 -17.23 -17.41 -44.34
CA GLY A 795 -17.97 -17.43 -43.10
C GLY A 795 -19.12 -18.44 -43.11
N ASN A 796 -19.95 -18.37 -42.08
CA ASN A 796 -21.16 -19.16 -41.88
C ASN A 796 -22.38 -18.21 -41.79
N GLU A 797 -23.43 -18.58 -41.05
CA GLU A 797 -24.64 -17.75 -40.93
C GLU A 797 -24.58 -16.75 -39.76
N LEU A 798 -23.46 -16.67 -39.04
CA LEU A 798 -23.25 -15.79 -37.90
C LEU A 798 -22.60 -14.47 -38.33
N ASN A 799 -22.46 -13.53 -37.39
CA ASN A 799 -21.64 -12.33 -37.59
C ASN A 799 -20.16 -12.74 -37.53
N ASN A 800 -19.52 -12.87 -38.69
CA ASN A 800 -18.17 -13.38 -38.82
C ASN A 800 -17.11 -12.29 -38.92
N ALA A 801 -15.92 -12.53 -38.35
CA ALA A 801 -14.74 -11.71 -38.60
C ALA A 801 -13.75 -12.47 -39.50
N LEU A 802 -13.57 -12.00 -40.74
CA LEU A 802 -12.71 -12.65 -41.73
C LEU A 802 -11.45 -11.80 -41.98
N THR A 803 -10.28 -12.35 -41.67
CA THR A 803 -8.99 -11.71 -41.89
C THR A 803 -8.22 -12.42 -43.01
N GLY A 804 -7.88 -11.68 -44.06
CA GLY A 804 -7.04 -12.16 -45.15
C GLY A 804 -5.60 -12.44 -44.70
N ASN A 805 -4.79 -12.98 -45.60
CA ASN A 805 -3.34 -12.98 -45.47
C ASN A 805 -2.73 -11.92 -46.40
N THR A 806 -1.42 -11.95 -46.65
CA THR A 806 -0.78 -10.93 -47.49
C THR A 806 -1.01 -11.12 -48.99
N ALA A 807 -1.54 -12.27 -49.42
CA ALA A 807 -1.86 -12.54 -50.82
C ALA A 807 -3.22 -11.93 -51.20
N ALA A 808 -3.65 -12.09 -52.45
CA ALA A 808 -5.01 -11.70 -52.83
C ALA A 808 -6.00 -12.78 -52.35
N ASN A 809 -6.92 -12.40 -51.46
CA ASN A 809 -7.93 -13.29 -50.89
C ASN A 809 -9.33 -12.95 -51.41
N VAL A 810 -10.18 -13.98 -51.52
CA VAL A 810 -11.63 -13.81 -51.57
C VAL A 810 -12.18 -14.09 -50.17
N LEU A 811 -12.87 -13.11 -49.59
CA LEU A 811 -13.53 -13.21 -48.29
C LEU A 811 -15.04 -13.10 -48.50
N THR A 812 -15.80 -14.08 -48.02
CA THR A 812 -17.26 -14.16 -48.16
C THR A 812 -17.85 -14.40 -46.78
N GLY A 813 -18.65 -13.48 -46.26
CA GLY A 813 -19.21 -13.49 -44.89
C GLY A 813 -20.41 -14.39 -44.76
N GLY A 814 -21.54 -14.04 -45.36
CA GLY A 814 -22.77 -14.86 -45.27
C GLY A 814 -24.03 -14.02 -45.07
N LEU A 815 -24.84 -14.38 -44.07
CA LEU A 815 -26.12 -13.73 -43.70
C LEU A 815 -26.03 -12.86 -42.44
N GLY A 816 -24.85 -12.77 -41.82
CA GLY A 816 -24.62 -12.02 -40.59
C GLY A 816 -24.12 -10.60 -40.85
N ASP A 817 -24.01 -9.81 -39.78
CA ASP A 817 -23.28 -8.54 -39.85
C ASP A 817 -21.78 -8.85 -39.79
N ASP A 818 -21.15 -8.93 -40.95
CA ASP A 818 -19.80 -9.47 -41.09
C ASP A 818 -18.72 -8.37 -41.09
N THR A 819 -17.54 -8.69 -40.56
CA THR A 819 -16.37 -7.79 -40.52
C THR A 819 -15.21 -8.36 -41.33
N TYR A 820 -14.65 -7.58 -42.25
CA TYR A 820 -13.53 -7.97 -43.12
C TYR A 820 -12.30 -7.15 -42.81
N TYR A 821 -11.19 -7.82 -42.52
CA TYR A 821 -9.89 -7.16 -42.37
C TYR A 821 -9.09 -7.29 -43.65
N ILE A 822 -8.79 -6.15 -44.28
CA ILE A 822 -8.17 -6.04 -45.59
C ILE A 822 -6.77 -5.43 -45.48
N GLN A 823 -5.79 -6.12 -46.03
CA GLN A 823 -4.38 -5.71 -46.04
C GLN A 823 -3.77 -5.70 -47.45
N ASN A 824 -4.46 -6.25 -48.44
CA ASN A 824 -4.03 -6.24 -49.81
C ASN A 824 -5.07 -5.54 -50.69
N THR A 825 -4.62 -4.58 -51.51
CA THR A 825 -5.50 -3.86 -52.46
C THR A 825 -6.22 -4.77 -53.47
N SER A 826 -5.77 -6.02 -53.63
CA SER A 826 -6.36 -7.04 -54.50
C SER A 826 -7.34 -7.97 -53.79
N ASP A 827 -7.58 -7.78 -52.48
CA ASP A 827 -8.59 -8.55 -51.75
C ASP A 827 -9.99 -8.21 -52.24
N ASN A 828 -10.84 -9.23 -52.25
CA ASN A 828 -12.20 -9.14 -52.74
C ASN A 828 -13.19 -9.63 -51.68
N VAL A 829 -13.91 -8.68 -51.09
CA VAL A 829 -15.09 -8.92 -50.26
C VAL A 829 -16.28 -9.24 -51.15
N VAL A 830 -16.92 -10.38 -50.93
CA VAL A 830 -18.06 -10.85 -51.72
C VAL A 830 -19.27 -10.99 -50.81
N GLU A 831 -20.19 -10.03 -50.94
CA GLU A 831 -21.46 -9.99 -50.20
C GLU A 831 -22.69 -9.87 -51.09
N GLN A 832 -23.84 -10.26 -50.56
CA GLN A 832 -25.14 -10.10 -51.21
C GLN A 832 -25.97 -9.03 -50.50
N HIS A 833 -26.72 -8.24 -51.27
CA HIS A 833 -27.57 -7.18 -50.72
C HIS A 833 -28.60 -7.72 -49.70
N LEU A 834 -28.83 -6.96 -48.61
CA LEU A 834 -29.80 -7.21 -47.54
C LEU A 834 -29.46 -8.41 -46.63
N GLN A 835 -28.19 -8.79 -46.54
CA GLN A 835 -27.71 -9.93 -45.75
C GLN A 835 -26.96 -9.54 -44.48
N GLY A 836 -27.01 -8.28 -44.05
CA GLY A 836 -26.30 -7.78 -42.88
C GLY A 836 -26.05 -6.29 -42.99
N THR A 837 -25.42 -5.71 -41.98
CA THR A 837 -24.72 -4.41 -42.04
C THR A 837 -23.23 -4.68 -41.89
N ASP A 838 -22.53 -4.71 -43.02
CA ASP A 838 -21.17 -5.23 -43.07
C ASP A 838 -20.12 -4.14 -42.91
N LEU A 839 -18.99 -4.50 -42.29
CA LEU A 839 -17.88 -3.60 -42.00
C LEU A 839 -16.59 -4.09 -42.67
N VAL A 840 -16.01 -3.25 -43.51
CA VAL A 840 -14.65 -3.43 -44.01
C VAL A 840 -13.69 -2.58 -43.18
N ILE A 841 -12.68 -3.21 -42.58
CA ILE A 841 -11.56 -2.54 -41.92
C ILE A 841 -10.33 -2.72 -42.81
N SER A 842 -9.81 -1.63 -43.36
CA SER A 842 -8.73 -1.67 -44.34
C SER A 842 -7.47 -0.95 -43.86
N SER A 843 -6.32 -1.58 -44.08
CA SER A 843 -4.99 -0.97 -43.89
C SER A 843 -4.38 -0.45 -45.21
N VAL A 844 -5.16 -0.50 -46.30
CA VAL A 844 -4.81 -0.01 -47.63
C VAL A 844 -5.93 0.87 -48.19
N THR A 845 -5.64 1.66 -49.24
CA THR A 845 -6.68 2.35 -49.99
C THR A 845 -7.67 1.33 -50.55
N TYR A 846 -8.96 1.52 -50.28
CA TYR A 846 -9.98 0.53 -50.60
C TYR A 846 -11.29 1.17 -51.05
N SER A 847 -12.02 0.42 -51.87
CA SER A 847 -13.24 0.88 -52.54
C SER A 847 -14.33 -0.16 -52.35
N LEU A 848 -15.51 0.27 -51.88
CA LEU A 848 -16.72 -0.54 -51.78
C LEU A 848 -17.45 -0.69 -53.12
N LEU A 849 -17.01 0.02 -54.17
CA LEU A 849 -17.58 -0.11 -55.51
C LEU A 849 -17.67 -1.58 -55.97
N GLY A 850 -18.88 -2.00 -56.37
CA GLY A 850 -19.17 -3.37 -56.82
C GLY A 850 -19.36 -4.38 -55.70
N ARG A 851 -19.34 -3.95 -54.43
CA ARG A 851 -19.53 -4.76 -53.22
C ARG A 851 -20.80 -4.29 -52.50
N ALA A 852 -21.41 -5.17 -51.72
CA ALA A 852 -22.65 -4.87 -51.01
C ALA A 852 -22.43 -4.28 -49.60
N ALA A 853 -21.20 -4.25 -49.09
CA ALA A 853 -20.91 -3.72 -47.74
C ALA A 853 -21.26 -2.23 -47.59
N GLU A 854 -21.69 -1.86 -46.40
CA GLU A 854 -22.15 -0.52 -46.06
C GLU A 854 -21.07 0.33 -45.38
N ASN A 855 -20.20 -0.27 -44.55
CA ASN A 855 -19.23 0.47 -43.75
C ASN A 855 -17.79 0.19 -44.17
N LEU A 856 -16.95 1.23 -44.21
CA LEU A 856 -15.51 1.12 -44.46
C LEU A 856 -14.73 2.01 -43.51
N THR A 857 -13.83 1.41 -42.73
CA THR A 857 -12.91 2.11 -41.83
C THR A 857 -11.47 1.90 -42.29
N LEU A 858 -10.71 2.98 -42.42
CA LEU A 858 -9.28 2.95 -42.72
C LEU A 858 -8.47 2.90 -41.41
N THR A 859 -7.33 2.22 -41.46
CA THR A 859 -6.43 2.08 -40.30
C THR A 859 -5.01 2.52 -40.65
N GLY A 860 -4.18 2.73 -39.63
CA GLY A 860 -2.80 3.18 -39.80
C GLY A 860 -2.66 4.71 -39.92
N ALA A 861 -1.48 5.16 -40.37
CA ALA A 861 -1.15 6.60 -40.49
C ALA A 861 -0.80 7.02 -41.93
N ALA A 862 -0.92 6.11 -42.89
CA ALA A 862 -0.71 6.43 -44.29
C ALA A 862 -1.90 7.25 -44.83
N ALA A 863 -1.64 8.13 -45.80
CA ALA A 863 -2.67 8.82 -46.57
C ALA A 863 -3.41 7.81 -47.47
N LEU A 864 -4.40 7.14 -46.90
CA LEU A 864 -5.24 6.14 -47.56
C LEU A 864 -6.55 6.79 -48.00
N ASN A 865 -7.21 6.21 -49.02
CA ASN A 865 -8.50 6.73 -49.50
C ASN A 865 -9.58 5.66 -49.34
N ALA A 866 -10.80 6.13 -49.06
CA ALA A 866 -12.00 5.30 -49.01
C ALA A 866 -12.99 5.80 -50.06
N THR A 867 -13.51 4.86 -50.85
CA THR A 867 -14.59 5.13 -51.81
C THR A 867 -15.76 4.23 -51.48
N GLY A 868 -16.94 4.81 -51.29
CA GLY A 868 -18.20 4.12 -51.08
C GLY A 868 -18.75 3.51 -52.36
N ASN A 869 -20.04 3.20 -52.35
CA ASN A 869 -20.78 2.62 -53.47
C ASN A 869 -22.08 3.41 -53.70
N GLY A 870 -23.18 2.73 -54.03
CA GLY A 870 -24.49 3.37 -54.26
C GLY A 870 -25.47 3.18 -53.10
N LEU A 871 -24.96 2.75 -51.94
CA LEU A 871 -25.71 2.54 -50.71
C LEU A 871 -25.45 3.71 -49.76
N ASN A 872 -26.14 3.73 -48.61
CA ASN A 872 -25.83 4.68 -47.55
C ASN A 872 -24.59 4.18 -46.81
N ASN A 873 -23.43 4.75 -47.11
CA ASN A 873 -22.15 4.31 -46.58
C ASN A 873 -21.72 5.10 -45.34
N ALA A 874 -21.08 4.42 -44.39
CA ALA A 874 -20.30 5.08 -43.35
C ALA A 874 -18.80 4.87 -43.64
N LEU A 875 -18.13 5.95 -44.05
CA LEU A 875 -16.70 5.95 -44.34
C LEU A 875 -15.96 6.65 -43.20
N THR A 876 -15.00 5.95 -42.61
CA THR A 876 -14.14 6.47 -41.55
C THR A 876 -12.68 6.42 -42.00
N GLY A 877 -12.00 7.57 -41.95
CA GLY A 877 -10.59 7.77 -42.23
C GLY A 877 -9.68 7.32 -41.09
N ASN A 878 -8.39 7.56 -41.26
CA ASN A 878 -7.33 7.28 -40.32
C ASN A 878 -6.59 8.59 -39.96
N ALA A 879 -5.35 8.52 -39.45
CA ALA A 879 -4.62 9.73 -39.05
C ALA A 879 -3.84 10.43 -40.18
N GLY A 880 -3.94 9.93 -41.41
CA GLY A 880 -3.31 10.53 -42.58
C GLY A 880 -4.33 11.31 -43.40
N ALA A 881 -3.86 12.22 -44.26
CA ALA A 881 -4.74 12.96 -45.17
C ALA A 881 -5.52 12.01 -46.11
N ASN A 882 -6.79 11.79 -45.81
CA ASN A 882 -7.69 10.88 -46.50
C ASN A 882 -8.56 11.60 -47.53
N LEU A 883 -8.80 10.92 -48.65
CA LEU A 883 -9.93 11.24 -49.51
C LEU A 883 -11.07 10.27 -49.20
N LEU A 884 -12.19 10.82 -48.72
CA LEU A 884 -13.43 10.08 -48.45
C LEU A 884 -14.50 10.49 -49.47
N ASP A 885 -14.87 9.54 -50.32
CA ASP A 885 -15.89 9.71 -51.36
C ASP A 885 -17.04 8.75 -51.08
N GLY A 886 -18.16 9.26 -50.57
CA GLY A 886 -19.35 8.47 -50.20
C GLY A 886 -19.98 7.73 -51.38
N GLY A 887 -19.83 8.28 -52.60
CA GLY A 887 -20.56 7.82 -53.76
C GLY A 887 -22.02 8.28 -53.73
N ALA A 888 -22.90 7.53 -54.39
CA ALA A 888 -24.30 7.91 -54.55
C ALA A 888 -25.14 7.36 -53.40
N GLY A 889 -25.23 8.08 -52.28
CA GLY A 889 -25.85 7.59 -51.04
C GLY A 889 -26.33 8.71 -50.12
N VAL A 890 -26.82 8.35 -48.93
CA VAL A 890 -26.85 9.26 -47.79
C VAL A 890 -25.76 8.81 -46.86
N ASP A 891 -24.62 9.50 -46.92
CA ASP A 891 -23.38 8.98 -46.39
C ASP A 891 -22.95 9.69 -45.11
N ILE A 892 -22.17 9.00 -44.29
CA ILE A 892 -21.48 9.58 -43.13
C ILE A 892 -19.98 9.48 -43.42
N LEU A 893 -19.30 10.62 -43.47
CA LEU A 893 -17.89 10.71 -43.79
C LEU A 893 -17.14 11.32 -42.60
N THR A 894 -16.24 10.56 -41.99
CA THR A 894 -15.47 10.96 -40.79
C THR A 894 -13.99 10.81 -41.12
N GLY A 895 -13.17 11.86 -41.19
CA GLY A 895 -11.76 11.72 -41.59
C GLY A 895 -10.84 11.42 -40.43
N GLY A 896 -11.01 12.13 -39.31
CA GLY A 896 -10.14 11.99 -38.15
C GLY A 896 -8.98 12.98 -38.19
N LEU A 897 -7.76 12.53 -37.88
CA LEU A 897 -6.59 13.42 -37.92
C LEU A 897 -6.03 13.52 -39.33
N GLY A 898 -5.46 14.68 -39.68
CA GLY A 898 -4.88 14.91 -40.99
C GLY A 898 -5.70 15.93 -41.77
N ASN A 899 -5.23 16.32 -42.94
CA ASN A 899 -5.98 17.26 -43.78
C ASN A 899 -6.80 16.45 -44.77
N ASP A 900 -8.06 16.23 -44.43
CA ASP A 900 -8.93 15.32 -45.13
C ASP A 900 -9.78 16.03 -46.18
N THR A 901 -10.19 15.28 -47.19
CA THR A 901 -11.04 15.76 -48.28
C THR A 901 -12.30 14.90 -48.41
N TYR A 902 -13.45 15.53 -48.26
CA TYR A 902 -14.78 14.92 -48.32
C TYR A 902 -15.46 15.27 -49.63
N TYR A 903 -15.93 14.27 -50.37
CA TYR A 903 -16.85 14.49 -51.49
C TYR A 903 -18.28 14.29 -51.04
N VAL A 904 -19.09 15.34 -51.18
CA VAL A 904 -20.51 15.37 -50.82
C VAL A 904 -21.34 15.58 -52.08
N ASP A 905 -22.22 14.63 -52.37
CA ASP A 905 -23.10 14.68 -53.54
C ASP A 905 -24.59 14.61 -53.20
N HIS A 906 -24.91 14.33 -51.93
CA HIS A 906 -26.27 14.34 -51.41
C HIS A 906 -26.43 15.35 -50.27
N ILE A 907 -27.55 16.07 -50.25
CA ILE A 907 -27.85 17.12 -49.25
C ILE A 907 -27.87 16.62 -47.79
N SER A 908 -27.97 15.31 -47.62
CA SER A 908 -28.05 14.64 -46.32
C SER A 908 -26.75 13.95 -45.95
N ASP A 909 -25.70 14.05 -46.79
CA ASP A 909 -24.39 13.55 -46.41
C ASP A 909 -23.89 14.30 -45.19
N ASN A 910 -23.28 13.57 -44.28
CA ASN A 910 -22.85 14.10 -43.01
C ASN A 910 -21.34 13.96 -42.85
N VAL A 911 -20.63 15.06 -43.06
CA VAL A 911 -19.23 15.18 -42.67
C VAL A 911 -19.15 15.35 -41.14
N VAL A 912 -18.36 14.51 -40.48
CA VAL A 912 -18.19 14.49 -39.03
C VAL A 912 -16.73 14.73 -38.69
N GLU A 913 -16.42 15.90 -38.14
CA GLU A 913 -15.06 16.34 -37.84
C GLU A 913 -14.96 16.96 -36.44
N ALA A 914 -13.80 16.79 -35.79
CA ALA A 914 -13.50 17.43 -34.50
C ALA A 914 -12.46 18.56 -34.63
N HIS A 915 -12.44 19.45 -33.64
CA HIS A 915 -11.58 20.62 -33.67
C HIS A 915 -10.09 20.24 -33.51
N LEU A 916 -9.21 20.94 -34.23
CA LEU A 916 -7.73 20.78 -34.17
C LEU A 916 -7.18 19.48 -34.76
N GLU A 917 -7.96 18.77 -35.58
CA GLU A 917 -7.56 17.50 -36.19
C GLU A 917 -6.89 17.68 -37.56
N GLY A 918 -7.05 18.84 -38.19
CA GLY A 918 -6.46 19.11 -39.50
C GLY A 918 -6.83 20.47 -40.06
N THR A 919 -6.66 20.61 -41.36
CA THR A 919 -7.35 21.62 -42.17
C THR A 919 -8.11 20.90 -43.26
N ASP A 920 -9.41 20.81 -43.06
CA ASP A 920 -10.27 19.84 -43.71
C ASP A 920 -11.14 20.49 -44.79
N SER A 921 -11.36 19.76 -45.88
CA SER A 921 -11.96 20.30 -47.10
C SER A 921 -13.17 19.52 -47.55
N VAL A 922 -14.33 20.16 -47.58
CA VAL A 922 -15.54 19.62 -48.17
C VAL A 922 -15.66 20.11 -49.60
N ILE A 923 -15.71 19.17 -50.55
CA ILE A 923 -16.03 19.41 -51.95
C ILE A 923 -17.47 18.98 -52.17
N SER A 924 -18.36 19.95 -52.37
CA SER A 924 -19.80 19.69 -52.47
C SER A 924 -20.33 19.98 -53.88
N SER A 925 -21.18 19.09 -54.38
CA SER A 925 -21.99 19.34 -55.60
C SER A 925 -23.44 19.76 -55.30
N VAL A 926 -23.75 19.97 -54.01
CA VAL A 926 -25.05 20.42 -53.49
C VAL A 926 -24.87 21.63 -52.55
N THR A 927 -25.98 22.29 -52.20
CA THR A 927 -25.96 23.30 -51.14
C THR A 927 -25.55 22.64 -49.83
N TYR A 928 -24.54 23.18 -49.16
CA TYR A 928 -23.97 22.55 -47.97
C TYR A 928 -23.65 23.54 -46.87
N THR A 929 -23.70 23.06 -45.64
CA THR A 929 -23.41 23.83 -44.44
C THR A 929 -22.37 23.12 -43.58
N LEU A 930 -21.38 23.85 -43.10
CA LEU A 930 -20.41 23.39 -42.11
C LEU A 930 -20.93 23.54 -40.68
N LEU A 931 -22.15 24.06 -40.48
CA LEU A 931 -22.73 24.23 -39.16
C LEU A 931 -22.82 22.88 -38.42
N GLY A 932 -22.23 22.83 -37.23
CA GLY A 932 -22.13 21.61 -36.43
C GLY A 932 -20.97 20.68 -36.82
N ARG A 933 -20.07 21.13 -37.70
CA ARG A 933 -18.90 20.39 -38.21
C ARG A 933 -17.66 21.23 -37.96
N ALA A 934 -16.51 20.61 -37.75
CA ALA A 934 -15.25 21.33 -37.51
C ALA A 934 -14.43 21.62 -38.77
N ALA A 935 -14.88 21.22 -39.97
CA ALA A 935 -14.13 21.49 -41.20
C ALA A 935 -13.97 23.00 -41.48
N GLU A 936 -12.84 23.37 -42.08
CA GLU A 936 -12.47 24.76 -42.35
C GLU A 936 -12.81 25.19 -43.79
N ASN A 937 -12.67 24.31 -44.78
CA ASN A 937 -12.84 24.68 -46.18
C ASN A 937 -14.10 24.05 -46.79
N LEU A 938 -14.90 24.84 -47.50
CA LEU A 938 -16.03 24.36 -48.31
C LEU A 938 -15.91 24.92 -49.73
N THR A 939 -15.78 24.03 -50.71
CA THR A 939 -15.77 24.36 -52.14
C THR A 939 -17.00 23.78 -52.82
N LEU A 940 -17.78 24.64 -53.46
CA LEU A 940 -18.92 24.25 -54.28
C LEU A 940 -18.46 23.92 -55.70
N THR A 941 -19.10 22.93 -56.31
CA THR A 941 -18.82 22.51 -57.69
C THR A 941 -20.07 22.61 -58.56
N GLY A 942 -19.90 22.55 -59.88
CA GLY A 942 -20.99 22.59 -60.85
C GLY A 942 -21.46 24.00 -61.20
N THR A 943 -22.65 24.10 -61.79
CA THR A 943 -23.21 25.35 -62.34
C THR A 943 -24.57 25.73 -61.74
N ALA A 944 -24.98 25.05 -60.67
CA ALA A 944 -26.25 25.32 -59.99
C ALA A 944 -26.08 26.45 -58.98
N ASN A 945 -27.17 27.17 -58.68
CA ASN A 945 -27.20 28.20 -57.64
C ASN A 945 -27.19 27.52 -56.25
N LEU A 946 -26.00 27.16 -55.79
CA LEU A 946 -25.76 26.48 -54.52
C LEU A 946 -25.35 27.49 -53.44
N ASN A 947 -25.54 27.15 -52.17
CA ASN A 947 -25.11 28.02 -51.07
C ASN A 947 -24.05 27.31 -50.21
N ALA A 948 -23.09 28.08 -49.71
CA ALA A 948 -22.05 27.65 -48.80
C ALA A 948 -22.23 28.41 -47.47
N ILE A 949 -22.50 27.67 -46.41
CA ILE A 949 -22.66 28.23 -45.06
C ILE A 949 -21.55 27.66 -44.18
N GLY A 950 -20.73 28.52 -43.60
CA GLY A 950 -19.64 28.21 -42.67
C GLY A 950 -20.13 27.81 -41.27
N ASN A 951 -19.21 27.88 -40.31
CA ASN A 951 -19.39 27.53 -38.91
C ASN A 951 -18.77 28.62 -38.00
N GLY A 952 -18.35 28.27 -36.79
CA GLY A 952 -17.76 29.23 -35.84
C GLY A 952 -16.24 29.42 -35.98
N LEU A 953 -15.61 28.81 -37.00
CA LEU A 953 -14.16 28.81 -37.23
C LEU A 953 -13.80 29.85 -38.29
N ASN A 954 -12.52 29.93 -38.64
CA ASN A 954 -12.07 30.74 -39.77
C ASN A 954 -12.20 29.91 -41.05
N ASN A 955 -13.33 30.01 -41.74
CA ASN A 955 -13.64 29.22 -42.91
C ASN A 955 -13.08 29.80 -44.21
N VAL A 956 -12.77 28.91 -45.18
CA VAL A 956 -12.55 29.28 -46.59
C VAL A 956 -13.72 28.76 -47.41
N LEU A 957 -14.56 29.68 -47.89
CA LEU A 957 -15.72 29.37 -48.71
C LEU A 957 -15.45 29.74 -50.17
N VAL A 958 -15.56 28.76 -51.07
CA VAL A 958 -15.38 28.95 -52.51
C VAL A 958 -16.67 28.52 -53.21
N GLY A 959 -17.31 29.45 -53.89
CA GLY A 959 -18.51 29.21 -54.70
C GLY A 959 -18.18 28.54 -56.04
N ASN A 960 -19.23 28.32 -56.83
CA ASN A 960 -19.17 27.66 -58.12
C ASN A 960 -19.44 28.68 -59.25
N THR A 961 -20.07 28.27 -60.35
CA THR A 961 -20.40 29.20 -61.45
C THR A 961 -21.86 29.67 -61.46
N GLY A 962 -22.62 29.34 -60.42
CA GLY A 962 -24.00 29.81 -60.23
C GLY A 962 -24.04 30.93 -59.21
N ASN A 963 -25.21 31.55 -59.04
CA ASN A 963 -25.37 32.59 -58.03
C ASN A 963 -25.38 31.96 -56.64
N ASN A 964 -24.36 32.23 -55.84
CA ASN A 964 -24.11 31.63 -54.54
C ASN A 964 -24.36 32.61 -53.39
N LEU A 965 -24.95 32.10 -52.31
CA LEU A 965 -24.86 32.74 -50.99
C LEU A 965 -23.67 32.13 -50.24
N LEU A 966 -22.69 32.95 -49.90
CA LEU A 966 -21.53 32.61 -49.07
C LEU A 966 -21.69 33.31 -47.72
N ASP A 967 -21.93 32.51 -46.68
CA ASP A 967 -22.10 33.00 -45.32
C ASP A 967 -21.09 32.31 -44.41
N GLY A 968 -20.03 33.01 -44.01
CA GLY A 968 -19.01 32.50 -43.09
C GLY A 968 -19.54 32.14 -41.70
N ALA A 969 -20.71 32.68 -41.32
CA ALA A 969 -21.14 32.80 -39.93
C ALA A 969 -20.11 33.57 -39.10
N VAL A 970 -19.87 33.17 -37.84
CA VAL A 970 -18.93 33.88 -36.97
C VAL A 970 -17.52 33.35 -37.15
N GLY A 971 -16.54 34.21 -37.40
CA GLY A 971 -15.20 33.73 -37.71
C GLY A 971 -14.30 34.85 -38.18
N ASN A 972 -13.15 34.54 -38.77
CA ASN A 972 -12.51 35.43 -39.73
C ASN A 972 -12.47 34.65 -41.04
N ASP A 973 -13.45 34.87 -41.90
CA ASP A 973 -13.72 34.00 -43.03
C ASP A 973 -13.16 34.55 -44.34
N SER A 974 -12.75 33.67 -45.26
CA SER A 974 -12.34 34.03 -46.61
C SER A 974 -13.38 33.51 -47.61
N MET A 975 -14.06 34.41 -48.30
CA MET A 975 -15.14 34.07 -49.23
C MET A 975 -14.80 34.48 -50.67
N THR A 976 -15.04 33.58 -51.62
CA THR A 976 -14.84 33.79 -53.06
C THR A 976 -15.99 33.15 -53.83
N GLY A 977 -16.86 33.93 -54.45
CA GLY A 977 -18.12 33.44 -55.03
C GLY A 977 -17.95 32.71 -56.36
N GLY A 978 -16.97 33.11 -57.18
CA GLY A 978 -16.75 32.51 -58.50
C GLY A 978 -17.52 33.27 -59.57
N LEU A 979 -18.08 32.58 -60.57
CA LEU A 979 -18.93 33.24 -61.58
C LEU A 979 -20.37 33.27 -61.10
N GLY A 980 -21.12 34.33 -61.41
CA GLY A 980 -22.51 34.47 -60.99
C GLY A 980 -22.69 35.76 -60.19
N ASN A 981 -23.93 36.10 -59.86
CA ASN A 981 -24.19 37.23 -58.98
C ASN A 981 -24.30 36.70 -57.55
N ASP A 982 -23.23 36.85 -56.78
CA ASP A 982 -23.11 36.24 -55.46
C ASP A 982 -23.45 37.21 -54.34
N THR A 983 -23.76 36.64 -53.18
CA THR A 983 -24.05 37.39 -51.96
C THR A 983 -23.15 36.90 -50.85
N TYR A 984 -22.44 37.82 -50.21
CA TYR A 984 -21.48 37.56 -49.15
C TYR A 984 -21.99 38.14 -47.83
N THR A 985 -22.07 37.33 -46.78
CA THR A 985 -22.37 37.80 -45.43
C THR A 985 -21.07 38.08 -44.68
N VAL A 986 -20.88 39.34 -44.23
CA VAL A 986 -19.71 39.78 -43.47
C VAL A 986 -20.14 40.25 -42.08
N ASP A 987 -19.83 39.47 -41.05
CA ASP A 987 -20.25 39.77 -39.68
C ASP A 987 -19.09 39.95 -38.68
N ALA A 988 -17.86 39.61 -39.08
CA ALA A 988 -16.65 39.81 -38.30
C ALA A 988 -15.66 40.77 -38.97
N ALA A 989 -14.76 41.33 -38.18
CA ALA A 989 -13.81 42.33 -38.67
C ALA A 989 -12.68 41.74 -39.53
N GLY A 990 -12.46 40.43 -39.44
CA GLY A 990 -11.43 39.72 -40.20
C GLY A 990 -11.95 38.99 -41.42
N ASP A 991 -13.25 39.09 -41.75
CA ASP A 991 -13.79 38.49 -42.97
C ASP A 991 -13.22 39.21 -44.20
N VAL A 992 -12.88 38.43 -45.21
CA VAL A 992 -12.30 38.88 -46.47
C VAL A 992 -13.13 38.33 -47.63
N VAL A 993 -13.72 39.24 -48.39
CA VAL A 993 -14.37 38.91 -49.66
C VAL A 993 -13.39 39.17 -50.80
N THR A 994 -13.19 38.17 -51.65
CA THR A 994 -12.34 38.27 -52.86
C THR A 994 -13.16 37.95 -54.09
N GLU A 995 -13.10 38.84 -55.08
CA GLU A 995 -13.81 38.71 -56.36
C GLU A 995 -12.88 39.07 -57.52
N ALA A 996 -12.91 38.29 -58.60
CA ALA A 996 -12.14 38.59 -59.80
C ALA A 996 -12.94 39.47 -60.79
N VAL A 997 -12.24 39.98 -61.81
CA VAL A 997 -12.87 40.87 -62.80
C VAL A 997 -13.84 40.09 -63.68
N GLY A 998 -15.09 40.55 -63.77
CA GLY A 998 -16.10 40.02 -64.70
C GLY A 998 -16.76 38.74 -64.19
N GLU A 999 -16.75 38.54 -62.87
CA GLU A 999 -17.33 37.39 -62.20
C GLU A 999 -18.82 37.55 -61.92
N GLY A 1000 -19.33 38.77 -61.73
CA GLY A 1000 -20.75 38.96 -61.50
C GLY A 1000 -21.18 40.40 -61.33
N THR A 1001 -22.31 40.55 -60.66
CA THR A 1001 -22.66 41.79 -59.95
C THR A 1001 -23.03 41.40 -58.54
N ASP A 1002 -22.17 41.77 -57.61
CA ASP A 1002 -22.06 41.08 -56.33
C ASP A 1002 -22.49 41.95 -55.16
N GLU A 1003 -23.01 41.33 -54.11
CA GLU A 1003 -23.52 42.02 -52.93
C GLU A 1003 -22.81 41.57 -51.65
N VAL A 1004 -22.21 42.52 -50.93
CA VAL A 1004 -21.76 42.32 -49.56
C VAL A 1004 -22.83 42.81 -48.59
N GLN A 1005 -23.28 41.93 -47.71
CA GLN A 1005 -24.16 42.26 -46.59
C GLN A 1005 -23.34 42.31 -45.31
N SER A 1006 -23.18 43.49 -44.69
CA SER A 1006 -22.34 43.64 -43.50
C SER A 1006 -23.07 44.22 -42.30
N THR A 1007 -22.94 43.59 -41.12
CA THR A 1007 -23.49 44.14 -39.87
C THR A 1007 -22.64 45.26 -39.26
N ARG A 1008 -21.49 45.59 -39.88
CA ARG A 1008 -20.45 46.48 -39.34
C ARG A 1008 -20.00 47.49 -40.40
N THR A 1009 -19.15 48.43 -40.00
CA THR A 1009 -18.49 49.32 -40.97
C THR A 1009 -17.65 48.50 -41.93
N TYR A 1010 -17.89 48.66 -43.24
CA TYR A 1010 -17.23 47.88 -44.28
C TYR A 1010 -16.81 48.75 -45.46
N VAL A 1011 -15.71 48.36 -46.08
CA VAL A 1011 -15.14 48.97 -47.29
C VAL A 1011 -15.15 47.90 -48.38
N LEU A 1012 -15.81 48.16 -49.50
CA LEU A 1012 -15.82 47.22 -50.62
C LEU A 1012 -14.40 47.01 -51.16
N GLY A 1013 -14.00 45.75 -51.29
CA GLY A 1013 -12.82 45.36 -52.05
C GLY A 1013 -13.01 45.68 -53.54
N ALA A 1014 -11.94 45.58 -54.34
CA ALA A 1014 -12.07 45.76 -55.79
C ALA A 1014 -13.05 44.74 -56.40
N ASN A 1015 -13.69 45.12 -57.51
CA ASN A 1015 -14.66 44.32 -58.28
C ASN A 1015 -16.05 44.17 -57.66
N LEU A 1016 -16.24 44.39 -56.35
CA LEU A 1016 -17.57 44.32 -55.74
C LEU A 1016 -18.43 45.56 -56.04
N GLU A 1017 -19.70 45.38 -56.40
CA GLU A 1017 -20.60 46.50 -56.76
C GLU A 1017 -21.55 46.95 -55.63
N ASN A 1018 -22.11 46.04 -54.83
CA ASN A 1018 -23.18 46.39 -53.89
C ASN A 1018 -22.75 46.17 -52.43
N LEU A 1019 -23.04 47.14 -51.57
CA LEU A 1019 -22.86 47.02 -50.11
C LEU A 1019 -24.16 47.38 -49.40
N VAL A 1020 -24.66 46.43 -48.61
CA VAL A 1020 -25.83 46.61 -47.75
C VAL A 1020 -25.39 46.49 -46.31
N LEU A 1021 -25.55 47.56 -45.54
CA LEU A 1021 -25.36 47.50 -44.10
C LEU A 1021 -26.60 46.87 -43.46
N THR A 1022 -26.37 45.78 -42.73
CA THR A 1022 -27.36 45.06 -41.96
C THR A 1022 -27.14 45.35 -40.46
N GLY A 1023 -28.04 44.90 -39.58
CA GLY A 1023 -27.90 45.09 -38.14
C GLY A 1023 -28.42 46.42 -37.57
N THR A 1024 -28.26 46.59 -36.26
CA THR A 1024 -28.90 47.67 -35.46
C THR A 1024 -27.90 48.64 -34.81
N GLY A 1025 -26.60 48.41 -34.97
CA GLY A 1025 -25.53 49.29 -34.50
C GLY A 1025 -25.12 50.33 -35.55
N ILE A 1026 -24.39 51.37 -35.13
CA ILE A 1026 -23.82 52.36 -36.04
C ILE A 1026 -22.72 51.68 -36.87
N ALA A 1027 -22.86 51.75 -38.19
CA ALA A 1027 -21.92 51.24 -39.19
C ALA A 1027 -21.82 52.24 -40.35
N ASN A 1028 -20.72 52.22 -41.12
CA ASN A 1028 -20.52 53.08 -42.27
C ASN A 1028 -20.17 52.24 -43.50
N ALA A 1029 -20.59 52.69 -44.69
CA ALA A 1029 -20.34 52.01 -45.95
C ALA A 1029 -19.37 52.83 -46.79
N THR A 1030 -18.35 52.17 -47.32
CA THR A 1030 -17.41 52.79 -48.27
C THR A 1030 -17.33 51.91 -49.51
N GLY A 1031 -17.57 52.50 -50.68
CA GLY A 1031 -17.41 51.86 -51.98
C GLY A 1031 -15.94 51.83 -52.43
N ASN A 1032 -15.75 51.47 -53.69
CA ASN A 1032 -14.47 51.34 -54.37
C ASN A 1032 -14.44 52.29 -55.60
N ALA A 1033 -13.79 51.90 -56.70
CA ALA A 1033 -13.71 52.73 -57.91
C ALA A 1033 -14.78 52.39 -58.97
N LEU A 1034 -15.66 51.43 -58.69
CA LEU A 1034 -16.77 51.02 -59.54
C LEU A 1034 -18.03 51.84 -59.21
N ASN A 1035 -19.05 51.71 -60.05
CA ASN A 1035 -20.38 52.26 -59.76
C ASN A 1035 -21.04 51.42 -58.66
N ASN A 1036 -20.88 51.86 -57.42
CA ASN A 1036 -21.34 51.16 -56.23
C ASN A 1036 -22.74 51.57 -55.80
N ARG A 1037 -23.50 50.60 -55.29
CA ARG A 1037 -24.77 50.85 -54.58
C ARG A 1037 -24.57 50.63 -53.10
N LEU A 1038 -24.63 51.70 -52.31
CA LEU A 1038 -24.42 51.68 -50.87
C LEU A 1038 -25.74 51.90 -50.13
N THR A 1039 -26.17 50.90 -49.37
CA THR A 1039 -27.41 50.96 -48.57
C THR A 1039 -27.09 50.97 -47.09
N GLY A 1040 -27.51 52.03 -46.39
CA GLY A 1040 -27.40 52.14 -44.94
C GLY A 1040 -28.29 51.15 -44.19
N ASN A 1041 -28.07 51.00 -42.88
CA ASN A 1041 -28.98 50.29 -41.99
C ASN A 1041 -30.00 51.29 -41.39
N ILE A 1042 -30.70 50.92 -40.31
CA ILE A 1042 -31.73 51.80 -39.72
C ILE A 1042 -31.16 52.89 -38.80
N THR A 1043 -29.85 52.89 -38.54
CA THR A 1043 -29.16 53.89 -37.72
C THR A 1043 -28.56 55.00 -38.60
N GLY A 1044 -27.91 56.01 -38.02
CA GLY A 1044 -27.23 57.03 -38.83
C GLY A 1044 -25.91 56.49 -39.38
N ASN A 1045 -25.77 56.47 -40.70
CA ASN A 1045 -24.61 55.93 -41.41
C ASN A 1045 -23.84 57.02 -42.19
N VAL A 1046 -22.52 56.86 -42.32
CA VAL A 1046 -21.73 57.58 -43.33
C VAL A 1046 -21.60 56.68 -44.55
N LEU A 1047 -22.07 57.15 -45.71
CA LEU A 1047 -21.95 56.46 -46.99
C LEU A 1047 -20.96 57.22 -47.89
N THR A 1048 -19.90 56.55 -48.35
CA THR A 1048 -18.82 57.14 -49.17
C THR A 1048 -18.64 56.31 -50.43
N GLY A 1049 -18.90 56.87 -51.60
CA GLY A 1049 -19.00 56.17 -52.89
C GLY A 1049 -17.63 55.81 -53.46
N GLY A 1050 -16.80 56.83 -53.73
CA GLY A 1050 -15.51 56.67 -54.37
C GLY A 1050 -15.56 57.15 -55.82
N LEU A 1051 -14.63 56.69 -56.67
CA LEU A 1051 -14.45 57.24 -58.04
C LEU A 1051 -15.54 56.83 -59.07
N GLY A 1052 -16.59 56.14 -58.64
CA GLY A 1052 -17.65 55.62 -59.51
C GLY A 1052 -18.83 56.58 -59.64
N ASN A 1053 -19.80 56.23 -60.48
CA ASN A 1053 -21.12 56.85 -60.41
C ASN A 1053 -21.97 56.05 -59.43
N ASP A 1054 -22.03 56.53 -58.19
CA ASP A 1054 -22.52 55.78 -57.05
C ASP A 1054 -23.97 56.10 -56.71
N VAL A 1055 -24.63 55.13 -56.09
CA VAL A 1055 -26.01 55.23 -55.61
C VAL A 1055 -26.03 55.06 -54.10
N TYR A 1056 -26.28 56.16 -53.39
CA TYR A 1056 -26.49 56.21 -51.95
C TYR A 1056 -27.97 56.00 -51.61
N VAL A 1057 -28.28 54.97 -50.84
CA VAL A 1057 -29.65 54.71 -50.37
C VAL A 1057 -29.77 55.16 -48.93
N VAL A 1058 -30.50 56.27 -48.75
CA VAL A 1058 -30.66 56.97 -47.48
C VAL A 1058 -32.04 56.72 -46.89
N GLN A 1059 -32.06 56.34 -45.62
CA GLN A 1059 -33.28 55.89 -44.94
C GLN A 1059 -33.39 56.36 -43.50
N ASN A 1060 -32.32 56.91 -42.93
CA ASN A 1060 -32.32 57.62 -41.66
C ASN A 1060 -31.96 59.09 -41.87
N THR A 1061 -32.63 60.01 -41.15
CA THR A 1061 -32.32 61.46 -41.23
C THR A 1061 -30.93 61.83 -40.73
N SER A 1062 -30.25 60.90 -40.05
CA SER A 1062 -28.89 61.06 -39.55
C SER A 1062 -27.84 60.48 -40.49
N ASP A 1063 -28.25 59.89 -41.61
CA ASP A 1063 -27.32 59.43 -42.64
C ASP A 1063 -26.62 60.64 -43.27
N THR A 1064 -25.37 60.46 -43.67
CA THR A 1064 -24.59 61.47 -44.40
C THR A 1064 -23.83 60.81 -45.54
N THR A 1065 -23.81 61.46 -46.69
CA THR A 1065 -23.02 61.06 -47.85
C THR A 1065 -21.71 61.85 -47.91
N VAL A 1066 -20.64 61.23 -48.42
CA VAL A 1066 -19.32 61.87 -48.58
C VAL A 1066 -18.84 61.63 -49.99
N GLU A 1067 -18.57 62.73 -50.70
CA GLU A 1067 -18.13 62.75 -52.10
C GLU A 1067 -16.98 63.76 -52.26
N LEU A 1068 -15.86 63.35 -52.85
CA LEU A 1068 -14.76 64.26 -53.16
C LEU A 1068 -14.88 64.82 -54.58
N VAL A 1069 -14.04 65.81 -54.90
CA VAL A 1069 -14.10 66.48 -56.20
C VAL A 1069 -13.60 65.55 -57.30
N GLY A 1070 -14.43 65.34 -58.32
CA GLY A 1070 -14.08 64.58 -59.54
C GLY A 1070 -14.25 63.07 -59.40
N GLU A 1071 -15.04 62.64 -58.41
CA GLU A 1071 -15.27 61.25 -58.09
C GLU A 1071 -16.47 60.63 -58.84
N GLY A 1072 -17.44 61.38 -59.35
CA GLY A 1072 -18.52 60.74 -60.10
C GLY A 1072 -19.63 61.67 -60.52
N THR A 1073 -20.73 61.08 -60.99
CA THR A 1073 -22.06 61.70 -60.97
C THR A 1073 -22.97 60.83 -60.13
N ASP A 1074 -23.29 61.32 -58.95
CA ASP A 1074 -23.78 60.47 -57.88
C ASP A 1074 -25.25 60.72 -57.57
N PHE A 1075 -25.90 59.68 -57.05
CA PHE A 1075 -27.33 59.65 -56.82
C PHE A 1075 -27.65 59.33 -55.37
N VAL A 1076 -28.38 60.22 -54.72
CA VAL A 1076 -29.04 59.91 -53.46
C VAL A 1076 -30.48 59.51 -53.71
N VAL A 1077 -30.82 58.30 -53.28
CA VAL A 1077 -32.19 57.82 -53.20
C VAL A 1077 -32.61 57.84 -51.74
N SER A 1078 -33.44 58.81 -51.37
CA SER A 1078 -33.82 59.03 -49.97
C SER A 1078 -35.29 58.71 -49.71
N SER A 1079 -35.58 58.02 -48.60
CA SER A 1079 -36.94 57.84 -48.06
C SER A 1079 -37.28 58.81 -46.92
N VAL A 1080 -36.33 59.69 -46.57
CA VAL A 1080 -36.45 60.74 -45.54
C VAL A 1080 -36.14 62.12 -46.13
N SER A 1081 -36.40 63.19 -45.36
CA SER A 1081 -35.96 64.52 -45.80
C SER A 1081 -34.45 64.58 -45.76
N TYR A 1082 -33.82 65.10 -46.82
CA TYR A 1082 -32.38 65.01 -46.99
C TYR A 1082 -31.79 66.25 -47.68
N THR A 1083 -30.57 66.59 -47.29
CA THR A 1083 -29.77 67.65 -47.89
C THR A 1083 -28.54 67.02 -48.53
N LEU A 1084 -28.32 67.25 -49.82
CA LEU A 1084 -27.15 66.75 -50.53
C LEU A 1084 -25.87 67.30 -49.89
N ALA A 1085 -24.91 66.40 -49.65
CA ALA A 1085 -23.54 66.79 -49.30
C ALA A 1085 -22.88 67.51 -50.48
N ALA A 1086 -21.79 68.23 -50.24
CA ALA A 1086 -21.02 68.85 -51.32
C ALA A 1086 -20.56 67.79 -52.34
N ASN A 1087 -20.54 68.17 -53.62
CA ASN A 1087 -20.15 67.33 -54.76
C ASN A 1087 -21.11 66.20 -55.15
N VAL A 1088 -22.31 66.12 -54.56
CA VAL A 1088 -23.33 65.16 -55.01
C VAL A 1088 -24.36 65.86 -55.89
N GLU A 1089 -24.67 65.31 -57.07
CA GLU A 1089 -25.45 66.01 -58.09
C GLU A 1089 -26.96 65.73 -58.01
N ASN A 1090 -27.37 64.51 -57.66
CA ASN A 1090 -28.77 64.09 -57.85
C ASN A 1090 -29.43 63.62 -56.56
N LEU A 1091 -30.65 64.10 -56.30
CA LEU A 1091 -31.51 63.62 -55.21
C LEU A 1091 -32.86 63.17 -55.75
N THR A 1092 -33.23 61.93 -55.46
CA THR A 1092 -34.57 61.41 -55.66
C THR A 1092 -35.20 61.06 -54.32
N LEU A 1093 -36.30 61.74 -54.00
CA LEU A 1093 -37.13 61.39 -52.85
C LEU A 1093 -38.04 60.21 -53.24
N THR A 1094 -38.23 59.29 -52.31
CA THR A 1094 -39.05 58.09 -52.50
C THR A 1094 -40.16 58.00 -51.46
N GLY A 1095 -41.14 57.13 -51.70
CA GLY A 1095 -42.29 56.95 -50.82
C GLY A 1095 -43.38 58.02 -50.99
N THR A 1096 -44.26 58.13 -49.99
CA THR A 1096 -45.47 58.96 -50.04
C THR A 1096 -45.50 60.07 -48.98
N ALA A 1097 -44.45 60.17 -48.15
CA ALA A 1097 -44.36 61.15 -47.08
C ALA A 1097 -44.08 62.55 -47.63
N ASN A 1098 -44.52 63.58 -46.89
CA ASN A 1098 -44.17 64.96 -47.18
C ASN A 1098 -42.72 65.21 -46.74
N LEU A 1099 -41.80 65.21 -47.71
CA LEU A 1099 -40.36 65.30 -47.46
C LEU A 1099 -39.77 66.58 -48.04
N SER A 1100 -38.69 67.07 -47.43
CA SER A 1100 -37.88 68.17 -47.97
C SER A 1100 -36.60 67.64 -48.59
N GLY A 1101 -36.30 68.07 -49.82
CA GLY A 1101 -35.05 67.80 -50.53
C GLY A 1101 -34.30 69.11 -50.74
N THR A 1102 -33.05 69.16 -50.31
CA THR A 1102 -32.20 70.35 -50.47
C THR A 1102 -30.93 69.98 -51.23
N GLY A 1103 -30.64 70.69 -52.32
CA GLY A 1103 -29.41 70.61 -53.09
C GLY A 1103 -28.24 71.32 -52.41
N ASN A 1104 -27.15 71.46 -53.14
CA ASN A 1104 -25.91 72.11 -52.78
C ASN A 1104 -25.57 73.21 -53.81
N ASP A 1105 -24.32 73.63 -53.91
CA ASP A 1105 -23.94 74.71 -54.84
C ASP A 1105 -23.74 74.25 -56.30
N LEU A 1106 -23.96 72.96 -56.62
CA LEU A 1106 -23.88 72.40 -57.98
C LEU A 1106 -25.22 72.54 -58.71
N ALA A 1107 -25.20 72.32 -60.03
CA ALA A 1107 -26.42 72.14 -60.82
C ALA A 1107 -27.08 70.80 -60.46
N ASN A 1108 -28.00 70.81 -59.51
CA ASN A 1108 -28.63 69.63 -58.96
C ASN A 1108 -29.90 69.24 -59.74
N VAL A 1109 -30.14 67.92 -59.78
CA VAL A 1109 -31.44 67.38 -60.19
C VAL A 1109 -32.17 66.88 -58.96
N LEU A 1110 -33.25 67.58 -58.60
CA LEU A 1110 -34.08 67.28 -57.44
C LEU A 1110 -35.43 66.73 -57.91
N THR A 1111 -35.71 65.48 -57.57
CA THR A 1111 -36.96 64.81 -57.91
C THR A 1111 -37.78 64.57 -56.64
N GLY A 1112 -39.00 65.12 -56.60
CA GLY A 1112 -39.95 64.87 -55.51
C GLY A 1112 -40.42 63.42 -55.43
N ASN A 1113 -41.21 63.10 -54.41
CA ASN A 1113 -41.94 61.84 -54.31
C ASN A 1113 -43.44 62.09 -54.56
N SER A 1114 -44.33 61.17 -54.17
CA SER A 1114 -45.77 61.41 -54.36
C SER A 1114 -46.43 62.22 -53.25
N GLY A 1115 -45.70 62.59 -52.19
CA GLY A 1115 -46.15 63.46 -51.10
C GLY A 1115 -46.11 64.93 -51.50
N ASN A 1116 -46.38 65.84 -50.57
CA ASN A 1116 -46.20 67.28 -50.79
C ASN A 1116 -44.78 67.65 -50.35
N ASN A 1117 -43.89 67.91 -51.31
CA ASN A 1117 -42.48 68.10 -51.06
C ASN A 1117 -42.06 69.57 -51.01
N ILE A 1118 -40.96 69.85 -50.31
CA ILE A 1118 -40.25 71.13 -50.41
C ILE A 1118 -38.92 70.85 -51.10
N LEU A 1119 -38.68 71.43 -52.27
CA LEU A 1119 -37.42 71.28 -53.02
C LEU A 1119 -36.67 72.62 -53.05
N THR A 1120 -35.39 72.61 -52.73
CA THR A 1120 -34.52 73.80 -52.67
C THR A 1120 -33.21 73.45 -53.34
N GLY A 1121 -32.81 74.08 -54.43
CA GLY A 1121 -31.65 73.69 -55.24
C GLY A 1121 -30.36 74.34 -54.77
N GLY A 1122 -30.33 75.67 -54.61
CA GLY A 1122 -29.12 76.39 -54.17
C GLY A 1122 -28.60 77.39 -55.19
N LEU A 1123 -27.27 77.44 -55.39
CA LEU A 1123 -26.59 78.40 -56.28
C LEU A 1123 -26.36 77.89 -57.72
N GLY A 1124 -26.81 76.67 -58.05
CA GLY A 1124 -26.60 76.04 -59.34
C GLY A 1124 -27.70 76.35 -60.35
N ASP A 1125 -27.53 75.89 -61.59
CA ASP A 1125 -28.64 75.85 -62.55
C ASP A 1125 -29.45 74.58 -62.28
N ASP A 1126 -30.46 74.67 -61.43
CA ASP A 1126 -31.12 73.50 -60.86
C ASP A 1126 -32.35 73.05 -61.66
N ILE A 1127 -32.59 71.73 -61.63
CA ILE A 1127 -33.76 71.11 -62.27
C ILE A 1127 -34.63 70.43 -61.20
N TYR A 1128 -35.88 70.88 -61.11
CA TYR A 1128 -36.88 70.34 -60.21
C TYR A 1128 -37.91 69.53 -60.99
N TYR A 1129 -38.02 68.24 -60.68
CA TYR A 1129 -39.11 67.41 -61.17
C TYR A 1129 -40.26 67.42 -60.17
N ILE A 1130 -41.40 67.95 -60.61
CA ILE A 1130 -42.62 68.14 -59.82
C ILE A 1130 -43.72 67.22 -60.34
N GLN A 1131 -44.18 66.34 -59.46
CA GLN A 1131 -45.21 65.34 -59.76
C GLN A 1131 -46.46 65.49 -58.90
N ASN A 1132 -46.43 66.29 -57.83
CA ASN A 1132 -47.58 66.60 -57.00
C ASN A 1132 -47.84 68.11 -56.98
N ALA A 1133 -49.10 68.52 -57.15
CA ALA A 1133 -49.50 69.93 -57.15
C ALA A 1133 -49.26 70.62 -55.79
N GLY A 1134 -49.11 69.84 -54.71
CA GLY A 1134 -48.74 70.33 -53.39
C GLY A 1134 -47.25 70.61 -53.20
N ASP A 1135 -46.40 70.32 -54.18
CA ASP A 1135 -44.96 70.54 -54.07
C ASP A 1135 -44.60 72.03 -54.11
N SER A 1136 -43.55 72.40 -53.37
CA SER A 1136 -43.07 73.76 -53.29
C SER A 1136 -41.57 73.83 -53.59
N VAL A 1137 -41.23 74.43 -54.71
CA VAL A 1137 -39.85 74.86 -54.98
C VAL A 1137 -39.54 76.15 -54.24
N VAL A 1138 -38.40 76.21 -53.55
CA VAL A 1138 -37.92 77.37 -52.79
C VAL A 1138 -36.59 77.79 -53.36
N GLU A 1139 -36.56 78.99 -53.96
CA GLU A 1139 -35.35 79.55 -54.60
C GLU A 1139 -35.17 81.05 -54.31
N GLN A 1140 -33.94 81.54 -54.43
CA GLN A 1140 -33.59 82.96 -54.27
C GLN A 1140 -33.17 83.60 -55.60
N HIS A 1141 -33.45 84.90 -55.76
CA HIS A 1141 -33.10 85.61 -56.99
C HIS A 1141 -31.58 85.66 -57.24
N LEU A 1142 -31.17 85.54 -58.52
CA LEU A 1142 -29.79 85.63 -59.03
C LEU A 1142 -28.88 84.44 -58.66
N GLN A 1143 -29.46 83.27 -58.43
CA GLN A 1143 -28.75 82.06 -58.03
C GLN A 1143 -28.63 80.98 -59.12
N GLY A 1144 -29.00 81.27 -60.36
CA GLY A 1144 -28.94 80.28 -61.45
C GLY A 1144 -29.94 80.61 -62.54
N THR A 1145 -30.03 79.76 -63.57
CA THR A 1145 -31.20 79.66 -64.45
C THR A 1145 -31.94 78.37 -64.14
N ASP A 1146 -33.00 78.49 -63.36
CA ASP A 1146 -33.63 77.33 -62.76
C ASP A 1146 -34.83 76.84 -63.56
N THR A 1147 -34.98 75.51 -63.60
CA THR A 1147 -36.00 74.84 -64.40
C THR A 1147 -36.90 73.98 -63.54
N VAL A 1148 -38.20 74.28 -63.56
CA VAL A 1148 -39.24 73.37 -63.09
C VAL A 1148 -39.77 72.56 -64.27
N VAL A 1149 -39.73 71.23 -64.13
CA VAL A 1149 -40.38 70.28 -65.02
C VAL A 1149 -41.55 69.66 -64.28
N SER A 1150 -42.77 69.97 -64.70
CA SER A 1150 -43.99 69.58 -64.01
C SER A 1150 -44.86 68.62 -64.82
N THR A 1151 -45.41 67.60 -64.17
CA THR A 1151 -46.49 66.75 -64.74
C THR A 1151 -47.88 67.14 -64.22
N VAL A 1152 -47.98 68.22 -63.44
CA VAL A 1152 -49.22 68.73 -62.83
C VAL A 1152 -49.39 70.22 -63.14
N THR A 1153 -50.60 70.75 -62.92
CA THR A 1153 -50.81 72.21 -62.93
C THR A 1153 -49.92 72.86 -61.88
N TYR A 1154 -49.08 73.80 -62.29
CA TYR A 1154 -48.10 74.41 -61.40
C TYR A 1154 -48.00 75.92 -61.59
N SER A 1155 -47.77 76.62 -60.48
CA SER A 1155 -47.63 78.07 -60.45
C SER A 1155 -46.28 78.46 -59.89
N LEU A 1156 -45.58 79.34 -60.59
CA LEU A 1156 -44.32 79.95 -60.14
C LEU A 1156 -44.54 81.10 -59.15
N PHE A 1157 -45.79 81.40 -58.79
CA PHE A 1157 -46.10 82.50 -57.87
C PHE A 1157 -45.35 82.35 -56.55
N GLY A 1158 -44.63 83.41 -56.14
CA GLY A 1158 -43.80 83.42 -54.93
C GLY A 1158 -42.47 82.67 -55.03
N ARG A 1159 -42.06 82.23 -56.22
CA ARG A 1159 -40.82 81.45 -56.46
C ARG A 1159 -39.91 82.18 -57.44
N ALA A 1160 -38.60 82.09 -57.26
CA ALA A 1160 -37.61 82.72 -58.13
C ALA A 1160 -37.12 81.74 -59.20
N ILE A 1161 -38.00 81.35 -60.12
CA ILE A 1161 -37.72 80.38 -61.20
C ILE A 1161 -37.94 81.05 -62.56
N GLU A 1162 -37.05 80.78 -63.51
CA GLU A 1162 -37.08 81.36 -64.86
C GLU A 1162 -37.81 80.47 -65.88
N LEU A 1163 -37.69 79.15 -65.80
CA LEU A 1163 -38.26 78.21 -66.77
C LEU A 1163 -39.25 77.23 -66.11
N LEU A 1164 -40.49 77.19 -66.61
CA LEU A 1164 -41.47 76.16 -66.28
C LEU A 1164 -41.88 75.42 -67.54
N THR A 1165 -41.63 74.11 -67.53
CA THR A 1165 -42.02 73.20 -68.60
C THR A 1165 -43.04 72.20 -68.10
N LEU A 1166 -44.22 72.19 -68.71
CA LEU A 1166 -45.22 71.16 -68.50
C LEU A 1166 -44.89 69.97 -69.39
N THR A 1167 -45.08 68.77 -68.86
CA THR A 1167 -44.85 67.51 -69.58
C THR A 1167 -46.10 66.63 -69.54
N GLY A 1168 -46.15 65.64 -70.44
CA GLY A 1168 -47.31 64.77 -70.60
C GLY A 1168 -48.38 65.31 -71.55
N THR A 1169 -49.59 64.74 -71.47
CA THR A 1169 -50.70 65.03 -72.40
C THR A 1169 -51.97 65.49 -71.69
N ALA A 1170 -51.88 65.79 -70.39
CA ALA A 1170 -53.02 66.21 -69.58
C ALA A 1170 -53.30 67.71 -69.76
N ASP A 1171 -54.55 68.11 -69.58
CA ASP A 1171 -55.00 69.50 -69.59
C ASP A 1171 -54.59 70.21 -68.28
N ILE A 1172 -53.30 70.50 -68.18
CA ILE A 1172 -52.68 71.16 -67.02
C ILE A 1172 -52.24 72.58 -67.37
N ASN A 1173 -52.11 73.42 -66.35
CA ASN A 1173 -51.87 74.86 -66.55
C ASN A 1173 -50.54 75.30 -65.95
N ALA A 1174 -49.94 76.33 -66.54
CA ALA A 1174 -48.76 76.98 -66.01
C ALA A 1174 -49.07 78.45 -65.73
N THR A 1175 -48.70 78.92 -64.54
CA THR A 1175 -48.82 80.33 -64.16
C THR A 1175 -47.43 80.88 -63.84
N GLY A 1176 -47.02 81.93 -64.55
CA GLY A 1176 -45.78 82.68 -64.31
C GLY A 1176 -45.85 83.53 -63.03
N ASN A 1177 -44.78 84.27 -62.77
CA ASN A 1177 -44.59 85.10 -61.58
C ASN A 1177 -44.32 86.57 -61.96
N GLY A 1178 -43.48 87.28 -61.19
CA GLY A 1178 -43.10 88.68 -61.44
C GLY A 1178 -41.79 88.86 -62.20
N LEU A 1179 -41.15 87.76 -62.64
CA LEU A 1179 -39.90 87.72 -63.40
C LEU A 1179 -40.19 87.50 -64.88
N SER A 1180 -39.17 87.67 -65.74
CA SER A 1180 -39.26 87.23 -67.13
C SER A 1180 -39.20 85.71 -67.22
N ASN A 1181 -40.36 85.06 -67.29
CA ASN A 1181 -40.47 83.61 -67.36
C ASN A 1181 -40.53 83.09 -68.79
N SER A 1182 -40.07 81.85 -68.97
CA SER A 1182 -40.39 81.02 -70.13
C SER A 1182 -41.36 79.93 -69.68
N LEU A 1183 -42.59 79.98 -70.17
CA LEU A 1183 -43.64 79.01 -69.88
C LEU A 1183 -43.87 78.15 -71.11
N ILE A 1184 -43.65 76.85 -70.97
CA ILE A 1184 -43.79 75.87 -72.05
C ILE A 1184 -44.89 74.88 -71.65
N GLY A 1185 -45.99 74.87 -72.41
CA GLY A 1185 -47.10 73.93 -72.29
C GLY A 1185 -46.73 72.52 -72.75
N ASN A 1186 -47.66 71.60 -72.60
CA ASN A 1186 -47.50 70.20 -73.03
C ASN A 1186 -48.35 69.94 -74.28
N SER A 1187 -48.84 68.72 -74.52
CA SER A 1187 -49.70 68.45 -75.68
C SER A 1187 -51.22 68.45 -75.36
N GLY A 1188 -51.59 68.81 -74.13
CA GLY A 1188 -52.98 68.96 -73.68
C GLY A 1188 -53.47 70.40 -73.81
N VAL A 1189 -54.73 70.66 -73.49
CA VAL A 1189 -55.27 72.03 -73.52
C VAL A 1189 -54.76 72.80 -72.30
N ASN A 1190 -53.83 73.72 -72.51
CA ASN A 1190 -53.17 74.47 -71.45
C ASN A 1190 -53.70 75.91 -71.33
N ILE A 1191 -53.83 76.39 -70.08
CA ILE A 1191 -53.85 77.81 -69.77
C ILE A 1191 -52.43 78.20 -69.36
N LEU A 1192 -51.81 79.06 -70.16
CA LEU A 1192 -50.50 79.65 -69.87
C LEU A 1192 -50.73 81.11 -69.46
N GLU A 1193 -50.68 81.36 -68.17
CA GLU A 1193 -50.82 82.71 -67.60
C GLU A 1193 -49.44 83.34 -67.46
N ALA A 1194 -49.17 84.40 -68.23
CA ALA A 1194 -47.84 85.01 -68.32
C ALA A 1194 -47.30 85.50 -66.97
N GLY A 1195 -48.17 86.13 -66.17
CA GLY A 1195 -47.76 86.87 -64.97
C GLY A 1195 -47.38 88.31 -65.31
N ALA A 1196 -46.44 88.87 -64.55
CA ALA A 1196 -45.86 90.19 -64.76
C ALA A 1196 -44.37 90.03 -65.10
N GLY A 1197 -43.85 90.79 -66.05
CA GLY A 1197 -42.51 90.55 -66.58
C GLY A 1197 -42.51 90.67 -68.10
N ASN A 1198 -41.40 90.34 -68.74
CA ASN A 1198 -41.39 90.13 -70.20
C ASN A 1198 -41.29 88.62 -70.43
N ASP A 1199 -42.42 87.99 -70.70
CA ASP A 1199 -42.57 86.54 -70.66
C ASP A 1199 -42.57 85.92 -72.06
N ASN A 1200 -42.09 84.69 -72.16
CA ASN A 1200 -42.13 83.86 -73.37
C ASN A 1200 -43.06 82.68 -73.15
N LEU A 1201 -44.17 82.64 -73.88
CA LEU A 1201 -45.16 81.58 -73.76
C LEU A 1201 -45.16 80.72 -75.04
N ARG A 1202 -45.18 79.41 -74.84
CA ARG A 1202 -45.29 78.41 -75.91
C ARG A 1202 -46.30 77.33 -75.49
N GLY A 1203 -47.43 77.22 -76.19
CA GLY A 1203 -48.51 76.25 -75.88
C GLY A 1203 -48.16 74.81 -76.23
N ASN A 1204 -47.42 74.63 -77.33
CA ASN A 1204 -47.15 73.41 -78.06
C ASN A 1204 -48.41 72.82 -78.74
N GLY A 1205 -49.01 71.78 -78.18
CA GLY A 1205 -50.16 71.10 -78.77
C GLY A 1205 -51.36 71.20 -77.84
N GLY A 1206 -52.56 71.43 -78.35
CA GLY A 1206 -53.70 71.75 -77.50
C GLY A 1206 -54.56 72.81 -78.19
N ALA A 1207 -55.58 73.32 -77.50
CA ALA A 1207 -56.33 74.49 -77.92
C ALA A 1207 -56.11 75.57 -76.85
N ASP A 1208 -54.93 76.17 -76.86
CA ASP A 1208 -54.34 76.76 -75.66
C ASP A 1208 -54.84 78.17 -75.40
N VAL A 1209 -54.87 78.56 -74.13
CA VAL A 1209 -55.23 79.92 -73.70
C VAL A 1209 -53.99 80.62 -73.18
N PHE A 1210 -53.51 81.58 -73.95
CA PHE A 1210 -52.47 82.52 -73.52
C PHE A 1210 -53.15 83.67 -72.77
N LEU A 1211 -53.04 83.67 -71.44
CA LEU A 1211 -53.77 84.58 -70.55
C LEU A 1211 -52.87 85.73 -70.08
N PHE A 1212 -53.33 86.96 -70.30
CA PHE A 1212 -52.63 88.20 -69.92
C PHE A 1212 -53.48 89.07 -68.99
N LEU A 1213 -52.90 89.49 -67.87
CA LEU A 1213 -53.56 90.30 -66.83
C LEU A 1213 -53.02 91.74 -66.82
N THR A 1214 -53.66 92.66 -66.09
CA THR A 1214 -53.39 94.13 -66.13
C THR A 1214 -51.97 94.59 -65.75
N GLY A 1215 -51.04 93.66 -65.44
CA GLY A 1215 -49.61 93.89 -65.18
C GLY A 1215 -48.64 93.18 -66.13
N SER A 1216 -49.13 92.52 -67.19
CA SER A 1216 -48.33 91.86 -68.24
C SER A 1216 -47.43 92.86 -68.98
N GLY A 1217 -46.17 92.52 -69.26
CA GLY A 1217 -45.17 93.45 -69.83
C GLY A 1217 -45.00 93.33 -71.34
N LEU A 1218 -43.76 93.15 -71.81
CA LEU A 1218 -43.44 92.91 -73.22
C LEU A 1218 -43.41 91.40 -73.50
N ASP A 1219 -44.58 90.80 -73.54
CA ASP A 1219 -44.72 89.35 -73.62
C ASP A 1219 -44.74 88.85 -75.06
N THR A 1220 -44.28 87.62 -75.24
CA THR A 1220 -44.19 86.96 -76.55
C THR A 1220 -44.86 85.60 -76.53
N VAL A 1221 -45.84 85.42 -77.41
CA VAL A 1221 -46.43 84.11 -77.72
C VAL A 1221 -45.74 83.56 -78.97
N LYS A 1222 -45.10 82.40 -78.84
CA LYS A 1222 -44.18 81.88 -79.86
C LYS A 1222 -44.80 80.90 -80.86
N ASP A 1223 -45.97 80.35 -80.58
CA ASP A 1223 -46.55 79.25 -81.36
C ASP A 1223 -48.08 79.26 -81.48
N PHE A 1224 -48.69 80.44 -81.37
CA PHE A 1224 -50.13 80.62 -81.57
C PHE A 1224 -50.60 80.09 -82.95
N THR A 1225 -51.60 79.21 -82.94
CA THR A 1225 -52.15 78.61 -84.15
C THR A 1225 -53.69 78.60 -84.17
N ALA A 1226 -54.29 79.34 -85.09
CA ALA A 1226 -55.75 79.36 -85.27
C ALA A 1226 -56.34 78.00 -85.65
N ALA A 1227 -55.58 77.13 -86.35
CA ALA A 1227 -56.04 75.79 -86.69
C ALA A 1227 -56.22 74.89 -85.45
N GLN A 1228 -55.48 75.15 -84.39
CA GLN A 1228 -55.57 74.47 -83.09
C GLN A 1228 -56.62 75.12 -82.17
N ASN A 1229 -57.19 76.26 -82.59
CA ASN A 1229 -58.11 77.08 -81.82
C ASN A 1229 -57.48 77.65 -80.53
N ASP A 1230 -56.20 77.99 -80.62
CA ASP A 1230 -55.52 78.77 -79.59
C ASP A 1230 -56.17 80.14 -79.44
N SER A 1231 -56.15 80.67 -78.23
CA SER A 1231 -56.78 81.94 -77.91
C SER A 1231 -55.87 82.85 -77.10
N ILE A 1232 -55.99 84.15 -77.36
CA ILE A 1232 -55.28 85.18 -76.62
C ILE A 1232 -56.31 85.91 -75.76
N ASN A 1233 -56.17 85.79 -74.45
CA ASN A 1233 -57.11 86.36 -73.50
C ASN A 1233 -56.55 87.62 -72.86
N VAL A 1234 -57.14 88.76 -73.21
CA VAL A 1234 -56.79 90.10 -72.71
C VAL A 1234 -57.95 90.75 -71.96
N ASN A 1235 -58.95 89.96 -71.54
CA ASN A 1235 -60.18 90.47 -70.91
C ASN A 1235 -59.90 91.37 -69.70
N ALA A 1236 -58.87 91.03 -68.93
CA ALA A 1236 -58.43 91.83 -67.80
C ALA A 1236 -58.07 93.28 -68.18
N TYR A 1237 -57.53 93.54 -69.38
CA TYR A 1237 -57.19 94.88 -69.87
C TYR A 1237 -58.37 95.65 -70.44
N MET A 1238 -59.29 94.94 -71.09
CA MET A 1238 -60.33 95.55 -71.91
C MET A 1238 -61.71 95.54 -71.26
N ALA A 1239 -61.85 94.87 -70.11
CA ALA A 1239 -63.10 94.70 -69.38
C ALA A 1239 -64.23 94.16 -70.27
N GLY A 1240 -63.90 93.24 -71.19
CA GLY A 1240 -64.86 92.64 -72.13
C GLY A 1240 -65.13 93.46 -73.39
N VAL A 1241 -64.49 94.63 -73.56
CA VAL A 1241 -64.76 95.55 -74.67
C VAL A 1241 -63.83 95.29 -75.85
N ALA A 1242 -64.39 94.76 -76.94
CA ALA A 1242 -63.61 94.50 -78.16
C ALA A 1242 -63.08 95.80 -78.80
N ASN A 1243 -61.75 95.89 -78.96
CA ASN A 1243 -61.09 97.02 -79.63
C ASN A 1243 -60.04 96.52 -80.62
N ALA A 1244 -60.50 96.16 -81.82
CA ALA A 1244 -59.63 95.68 -82.89
C ALA A 1244 -58.51 96.67 -83.28
N GLY A 1245 -58.65 97.96 -82.97
CA GLY A 1245 -57.62 98.97 -83.23
C GLY A 1245 -56.33 98.79 -82.43
N LEU A 1246 -56.33 97.96 -81.39
CA LEU A 1246 -55.13 97.63 -80.59
C LEU A 1246 -54.24 96.57 -81.25
N VAL A 1247 -54.80 95.79 -82.19
CA VAL A 1247 -54.12 94.67 -82.83
C VAL A 1247 -53.60 95.15 -84.17
N THR A 1248 -52.29 95.10 -84.40
CA THR A 1248 -51.67 95.58 -85.63
C THR A 1248 -50.71 94.53 -86.19
N GLN A 1249 -50.77 94.27 -87.50
CA GLN A 1249 -49.75 93.47 -88.16
C GLN A 1249 -48.43 94.24 -88.23
N SER A 1250 -47.33 93.63 -87.79
CA SER A 1250 -45.96 94.17 -87.88
C SER A 1250 -45.04 93.11 -88.49
N GLY A 1251 -44.78 93.21 -89.79
CA GLY A 1251 -44.07 92.17 -90.53
C GLY A 1251 -44.80 90.82 -90.46
N ALA A 1252 -44.09 89.76 -90.10
CA ALA A 1252 -44.67 88.42 -89.90
C ALA A 1252 -45.41 88.26 -88.56
N ASN A 1253 -45.31 89.22 -87.64
CA ASN A 1253 -45.85 89.12 -86.29
C ASN A 1253 -47.09 90.01 -86.12
N VAL A 1254 -47.89 89.72 -85.10
CA VAL A 1254 -49.01 90.56 -84.65
C VAL A 1254 -48.63 91.22 -83.34
N LEU A 1255 -48.82 92.54 -83.26
CA LEU A 1255 -48.61 93.32 -82.04
C LEU A 1255 -49.97 93.71 -81.46
N ILE A 1256 -50.23 93.30 -80.22
CA ILE A 1256 -51.39 93.74 -79.45
C ILE A 1256 -50.88 94.83 -78.50
N SER A 1257 -51.08 96.08 -78.89
CA SER A 1257 -50.62 97.26 -78.15
C SER A 1257 -51.65 97.63 -77.09
N LEU A 1258 -51.33 97.35 -75.84
CA LEU A 1258 -52.21 97.59 -74.69
C LEU A 1258 -51.88 98.94 -74.04
N SER A 1259 -52.69 99.36 -73.06
CA SER A 1259 -52.43 100.61 -72.32
C SER A 1259 -51.12 100.55 -71.53
N ALA A 1260 -50.53 101.71 -71.25
CA ALA A 1260 -49.34 101.87 -70.39
C ALA A 1260 -48.01 101.29 -70.93
N GLY A 1261 -47.92 101.01 -72.23
CA GLY A 1261 -46.67 100.59 -72.89
C GLY A 1261 -46.46 99.08 -72.99
N ASN A 1262 -47.43 98.29 -72.53
CA ASN A 1262 -47.43 96.83 -72.63
C ASN A 1262 -47.78 96.40 -74.05
N VAL A 1263 -47.02 95.43 -74.58
CA VAL A 1263 -47.18 94.94 -75.95
C VAL A 1263 -47.04 93.43 -75.92
N ILE A 1264 -48.09 92.73 -76.34
CA ILE A 1264 -48.01 91.30 -76.58
C ILE A 1264 -47.63 91.11 -78.05
N THR A 1265 -46.52 90.41 -78.27
CA THR A 1265 -46.06 90.01 -79.59
C THR A 1265 -46.51 88.57 -79.84
N VAL A 1266 -47.29 88.36 -80.88
CA VAL A 1266 -47.66 87.03 -81.36
C VAL A 1266 -46.82 86.76 -82.59
N GLU A 1267 -45.89 85.84 -82.48
CA GLU A 1267 -44.96 85.55 -83.57
C GLU A 1267 -45.63 84.76 -84.69
N ASN A 1268 -45.29 85.09 -85.94
CA ASN A 1268 -45.68 84.34 -87.13
C ASN A 1268 -47.20 84.13 -87.34
N ALA A 1269 -48.04 84.99 -86.76
CA ALA A 1269 -49.50 84.95 -86.92
C ALA A 1269 -50.01 86.05 -87.87
N THR A 1270 -51.23 85.88 -88.38
CA THR A 1270 -51.92 86.95 -89.12
C THR A 1270 -52.89 87.70 -88.19
N GLN A 1271 -53.03 89.00 -88.41
CA GLN A 1271 -53.92 89.87 -87.62
C GLN A 1271 -55.37 89.36 -87.61
N ALA A 1272 -55.84 88.78 -88.72
CA ALA A 1272 -57.20 88.24 -88.82
C ALA A 1272 -57.39 87.00 -87.92
N ASP A 1273 -56.40 86.10 -87.92
CA ASP A 1273 -56.43 84.88 -87.13
C ASP A 1273 -56.37 85.18 -85.63
N VAL A 1274 -55.50 86.11 -85.22
CA VAL A 1274 -55.43 86.58 -83.83
C VAL A 1274 -56.76 87.21 -83.43
N LEU A 1275 -57.30 88.19 -84.19
CA LEU A 1275 -58.56 88.87 -83.87
C LEU A 1275 -59.75 87.92 -83.70
N ALA A 1276 -59.82 86.85 -84.50
CA ALA A 1276 -60.90 85.87 -84.45
C ALA A 1276 -60.88 84.99 -83.20
N HIS A 1277 -59.71 84.84 -82.57
CA HIS A 1277 -59.51 84.01 -81.38
C HIS A 1277 -59.06 84.85 -80.18
N MET A 1278 -59.32 86.15 -80.21
CA MET A 1278 -59.15 87.01 -79.04
C MET A 1278 -60.34 86.89 -78.10
N VAL A 1279 -60.02 86.70 -76.83
CA VAL A 1279 -60.96 86.85 -75.72
C VAL A 1279 -60.75 88.25 -75.13
N TRP A 1280 -61.70 89.13 -75.42
CA TRP A 1280 -61.70 90.56 -75.06
C TRP A 1280 -62.22 90.84 -73.67
#